data_AF-A0A3B9HVY7-F1
#
_entry.id   AF-A0A3B9HVY7-F1
#
_cell.length_a   1.000
_cell.length_b   1.000
_cell.length_c   1.000
_cell.angle_alpha   90.00
_cell.angle_beta   90.00
_cell.angle_gamma   90.00
#
_symmetry.space_group_name_H-M   'P 1'
#
loop_
_entity.id
_entity.type
_entity.pdbx_description
1 polymer ?
#
loop_
_entity_poly.entity_id
_entity_poly.type
_entity_poly.pdbx_seq_one_letter_code
_entity_poly.pdbx_strand_id
1 'polypeptide(L)'
;DCPASVACRCTVFTKSDMIHLQNKGIPIRHIIAGLHEGVAKNFKSTLVNNRELAEPVAFIGGYASNLLARKAFERVLGCKITVPDHYTSVGALGAILNAISNNHGARVTSDQILQLKSSAAFAAVRTAPLSIDLHPFAECGKADGLPAGKDVIDVYMGYDIGSTTTKLVLITPESRVVYKCYIPTEGQPVVAIKKALRNCVETIDVKRVKVIGVGTTGSGREVANLFVGADDVVNEVTAHARGTTHFEPTIDTIFELGGQDAKYTALGNGYVVDFRMNKVCAAGTGSFLEETANKLGIDIAGEYETMAMRAKSPYRLTERCTVYMESDLMSYLQMGGAVEDLLAGLSQAVVHNYLNRVVQDGRIGSRISFQGGPSLNKSVVAAFEKIVGKPIITLPHREVMGGIGAALHAMDEIKERVAAGEAFETRFRGWQVVEQAFVHEEEICNRNVNCHNQCKLQIYKVGNDEAIYGGDCGMYESRQHGKKRAPDFNRVRQELYFRHMKGLYRVAGEEPFKAKSGKIVIGMPRSLGFHQLGLFWTHLLTKLGYEVVISPETSSEIVDRGIAAMTCEACFPVKISHGHAATLKDQCDLLFMPMLIEMESHQGNNAFYCPYVEANTYMLMAALGLDAKKVIKPAIYFKKGKLDMQLSFAKEFRRLGLKFKDSEFSKAYDEARAVADNFNHEIKRVGSEILKNLGDRRAIIVIGRPYSAYDSRTNLNLFATFSRLGIHAIPQEFLDLSGIDVESEYPNMYWGFGNRILQAAKYINRDQRLFGLYLTSFSCGPDSFVLHFFNHEMNRTRRPYLELELDEHSAGAGVETRLLAFIDAIKNQTQITILADKEINFMPRKSTAPLTERTLYLPKMAEGARCLAAAFRHLGCKAEVMPTYTNAGLEFGKKHTSGKECFPCIVTTGDMFDVIDQHMATGANVNDSLAFFMPETEGPCRFGQYTRLHRILLDKYKYVNVPILSPSSEDSYRFSGYFNDDQAIEFRKLAWQAIVYSDLIEKALWRIRPYEKIKGKTDRVFEEAMQSGIAAIEAGGGLQLIKAAKKAANAFSSIERTHEKKPLIGIVGEIFVRTHKESNQQLVRMLEDLGCETYTSSVAEWVEYTTHTGIEEAKEAFRREKSFGNIGETAKFWLTAKYQRLVASFISQPFARLLKERFDHSTGHILEETEHIFSNHINGEAILSIGGALAFAKEGYNGVVNSMPFTCMPSTIASAILKVHMRSKAPFVDMIYDGSIMPNRETNLATFAFQARQNLEKHGRKA
;
A
#
# COMPACT_ATOMS: atom_id res chain seq x y z
N ASP A 1 -16.65 20.86 -24.70
CA ASP A 1 -15.40 20.14 -25.05
C ASP A 1 -15.02 19.18 -23.94
N CYS A 2 -14.54 17.98 -24.29
CA CYS A 2 -14.38 16.84 -23.40
C CYS A 2 -13.35 17.10 -22.27
N PRO A 3 -13.73 16.98 -20.98
CA PRO A 3 -12.79 17.06 -19.86
C PRO A 3 -11.66 16.02 -19.97
N ALA A 4 -10.45 16.36 -19.52
CA ALA A 4 -9.37 15.38 -19.42
C ALA A 4 -9.66 14.41 -18.26
N SER A 5 -9.26 13.14 -18.37
CA SER A 5 -9.29 12.24 -17.21
C SER A 5 -8.12 12.60 -16.30
N VAL A 6 -8.42 13.05 -15.09
CA VAL A 6 -7.43 13.44 -14.06
C VAL A 6 -7.61 12.54 -12.85
N ALA A 7 -6.56 11.80 -12.47
CA ALA A 7 -6.56 10.95 -11.29
C ALA A 7 -6.65 11.80 -10.00
N CYS A 8 -7.79 11.73 -9.30
CA CYS A 8 -8.08 12.62 -8.17
C CYS A 8 -7.87 12.00 -6.78
N ARG A 9 -7.19 10.84 -6.69
CA ARG A 9 -7.15 10.02 -5.47
C ARG A 9 -6.52 10.73 -4.26
N CYS A 10 -5.43 11.45 -4.49
CA CYS A 10 -4.88 12.39 -3.52
C CYS A 10 -4.26 13.58 -4.27
N THR A 11 -4.06 14.70 -3.57
CA THR A 11 -3.55 15.94 -4.17
C THR A 11 -2.19 15.76 -4.86
N VAL A 12 -1.31 14.90 -4.33
CA VAL A 12 0.00 14.59 -4.93
C VAL A 12 -0.16 13.88 -6.26
N PHE A 13 -0.99 12.84 -6.31
CA PHE A 13 -1.28 12.10 -7.55
C PHE A 13 -1.92 13.01 -8.59
N THR A 14 -2.88 13.82 -8.17
CA THR A 14 -3.56 14.79 -9.03
C THR A 14 -2.58 15.79 -9.62
N LYS A 15 -1.67 16.34 -8.83
CA LYS A 15 -0.63 17.26 -9.30
C LYS A 15 0.27 16.61 -10.33
N SER A 16 0.80 15.42 -10.05
CA SER A 16 1.66 14.69 -10.99
C SER A 16 0.95 14.39 -12.30
N ASP A 17 -0.31 13.92 -12.24
CA ASP A 17 -1.10 13.59 -13.43
C ASP A 17 -1.45 14.87 -14.23
N MET A 18 -1.84 15.96 -13.57
CA MET A 18 -2.07 17.26 -14.22
C MET A 18 -0.82 17.78 -14.91
N ILE A 19 0.36 17.69 -14.29
CA ILE A 19 1.61 18.15 -14.90
C ILE A 19 1.99 17.23 -16.07
N HIS A 20 1.75 15.92 -15.97
CA HIS A 20 1.93 15.02 -17.10
C HIS A 20 0.96 15.33 -18.26
N LEU A 21 -0.30 15.65 -17.97
CA LEU A 21 -1.26 16.10 -18.98
C LEU A 21 -0.83 17.43 -19.62
N GLN A 22 -0.28 18.37 -18.83
CA GLN A 22 0.30 19.61 -19.35
C GLN A 22 1.53 19.35 -20.25
N ASN A 23 2.46 18.49 -19.82
CA ASN A 23 3.61 18.07 -20.63
C ASN A 23 3.16 17.36 -21.93
N LYS A 24 2.02 16.66 -21.89
CA LYS A 24 1.30 16.10 -23.06
C LYS A 24 0.47 17.16 -23.80
N GLY A 25 0.68 18.46 -23.58
CA GLY A 25 0.03 19.56 -24.30
C GLY A 25 -1.47 19.70 -24.12
N ILE A 26 -2.10 18.96 -23.19
CA ILE A 26 -3.55 19.03 -22.97
C ILE A 26 -3.93 20.45 -22.51
N PRO A 27 -4.92 21.10 -23.15
CA PRO A 27 -5.32 22.45 -22.78
C PRO A 27 -5.71 22.56 -21.31
N ILE A 28 -5.18 23.57 -20.61
CA ILE A 28 -5.42 23.80 -19.17
C ILE A 28 -6.91 23.78 -18.82
N ARG A 29 -7.78 24.35 -19.67
CA ARG A 29 -9.24 24.32 -19.48
C ARG A 29 -9.83 22.90 -19.37
N HIS A 30 -9.31 21.93 -20.13
CA HIS A 30 -9.77 20.54 -20.07
C HIS A 30 -9.23 19.83 -18.83
N ILE A 31 -8.01 20.16 -18.40
CA ILE A 31 -7.40 19.65 -17.16
C ILE A 31 -8.19 20.16 -15.94
N ILE A 32 -8.52 21.46 -15.89
CA ILE A 32 -9.33 22.05 -14.81
C ILE A 32 -10.72 21.44 -14.76
N ALA A 33 -11.40 21.28 -15.91
CA ALA A 33 -12.68 20.60 -15.96
C ALA A 33 -12.58 19.13 -15.49
N GLY A 34 -11.52 18.44 -15.90
CA GLY A 34 -11.20 17.08 -15.50
C GLY A 34 -10.96 16.93 -14.01
N LEU A 35 -10.24 17.88 -13.40
CA LEU A 35 -10.01 17.95 -11.96
C LEU A 35 -11.34 18.01 -11.18
N HIS A 36 -12.24 18.91 -11.57
CA HIS A 36 -13.54 19.03 -10.89
C HIS A 36 -14.40 17.76 -11.06
N GLU A 37 -14.37 17.13 -12.26
CA GLU A 37 -15.07 15.87 -12.50
C GLU A 37 -14.47 14.70 -11.70
N GLY A 38 -13.15 14.60 -11.63
CA GLY A 38 -12.45 13.59 -10.83
C GLY A 38 -12.69 13.76 -9.32
N VAL A 39 -12.69 14.99 -8.81
CA VAL A 39 -13.06 15.29 -7.41
C VAL A 39 -14.50 14.87 -7.12
N ALA A 40 -15.44 15.18 -8.02
CA ALA A 40 -16.83 14.75 -7.88
C ALA A 40 -16.98 13.21 -7.93
N LYS A 41 -16.25 12.52 -8.82
CA LYS A 41 -16.21 11.05 -8.90
C LYS A 41 -15.69 10.44 -7.60
N ASN A 42 -14.62 11.00 -7.03
CA ASN A 42 -14.07 10.52 -5.76
C ASN A 42 -14.98 10.82 -4.57
N PHE A 43 -15.64 11.98 -4.55
CA PHE A 43 -16.67 12.26 -3.55
C PHE A 43 -17.80 11.24 -3.64
N LYS A 44 -18.24 10.90 -4.86
CA LYS A 44 -19.26 9.88 -5.09
C LYS A 44 -18.80 8.51 -4.60
N SER A 45 -17.61 8.02 -4.95
CA SER A 45 -17.17 6.69 -4.52
C SER A 45 -16.91 6.59 -3.02
N THR A 46 -16.34 7.63 -2.40
CA THR A 46 -15.91 7.55 -0.98
C THR A 46 -17.01 7.91 0.02
N LEU A 47 -17.79 8.97 -0.25
CA LEU A 47 -18.75 9.52 0.71
C LEU A 47 -20.20 9.18 0.37
N VAL A 48 -20.59 9.30 -0.90
CA VAL A 48 -21.96 8.98 -1.34
C VAL A 48 -22.14 7.48 -1.56
N ASN A 49 -21.12 6.79 -2.06
CA ASN A 49 -21.15 5.41 -2.53
C ASN A 49 -22.34 5.18 -3.50
N ASN A 50 -23.09 4.09 -3.31
CA ASN A 50 -24.34 3.79 -4.00
C ASN A 50 -25.59 4.32 -3.26
N ARG A 51 -25.50 5.42 -2.50
CA ARG A 51 -26.67 6.06 -1.87
C ARG A 51 -27.49 6.80 -2.91
N GLU A 52 -28.80 6.63 -2.87
CA GLU A 52 -29.73 7.54 -3.53
C GLU A 52 -29.80 8.85 -2.74
N LEU A 53 -29.63 9.97 -3.44
CA LEU A 53 -29.72 11.30 -2.84
C LEU A 53 -31.14 11.82 -2.99
N ALA A 54 -31.81 12.05 -1.86
CA ALA A 54 -33.13 12.68 -1.86
C ALA A 54 -32.98 14.19 -2.11
N GLU A 55 -33.79 14.74 -3.02
CA GLU A 55 -33.84 16.17 -3.26
C GLU A 55 -34.74 16.89 -2.23
N PRO A 56 -34.40 18.14 -1.83
CA PRO A 56 -33.31 18.98 -2.35
C PRO A 56 -31.93 18.65 -1.77
N VAL A 57 -30.90 18.62 -2.63
CA VAL A 57 -29.50 18.47 -2.23
C VAL A 57 -28.84 19.85 -2.10
N ALA A 58 -28.23 20.14 -0.95
CA ALA A 58 -27.53 21.40 -0.71
C ALA A 58 -26.00 21.24 -0.81
N PHE A 59 -25.33 22.17 -1.49
CA PHE A 59 -23.86 22.26 -1.54
C PHE A 59 -23.38 23.48 -0.77
N ILE A 60 -22.63 23.23 0.30
CA ILE A 60 -22.19 24.23 1.28
C ILE A 60 -20.66 24.26 1.39
N GLY A 61 -20.13 25.33 1.99
CA GLY A 61 -18.70 25.61 2.12
C GLY A 61 -18.12 26.43 0.97
N GLY A 62 -16.89 26.92 1.12
CA GLY A 62 -16.24 27.82 0.16
C GLY A 62 -16.20 27.29 -1.29
N TYR A 63 -16.11 25.97 -1.46
CA TYR A 63 -16.04 25.32 -2.77
C TYR A 63 -17.36 25.41 -3.57
N ALA A 64 -18.50 25.61 -2.89
CA ALA A 64 -19.79 25.79 -3.55
C ALA A 64 -19.87 27.09 -4.38
N SER A 65 -18.95 28.04 -4.18
CA SER A 65 -18.83 29.24 -5.01
C SER A 65 -18.34 28.95 -6.44
N ASN A 66 -17.71 27.79 -6.67
CA ASN A 66 -17.19 27.41 -7.97
C ASN A 66 -18.27 26.76 -8.84
N LEU A 67 -18.70 27.47 -9.89
CA LEU A 67 -19.74 27.01 -10.81
C LEU A 67 -19.36 25.72 -11.57
N LEU A 68 -18.09 25.53 -11.93
CA LEU A 68 -17.64 24.30 -12.60
C LEU A 68 -17.69 23.11 -11.66
N ALA A 69 -17.28 23.28 -10.41
CA ALA A 69 -17.41 22.25 -9.38
C ALA A 69 -18.87 21.84 -9.20
N ARG A 70 -19.80 22.81 -9.05
CA ARG A 70 -21.23 22.52 -8.96
C ARG A 70 -21.73 21.68 -10.14
N LYS A 71 -21.43 22.09 -11.38
CA LYS A 71 -21.83 21.35 -12.59
C LYS A 71 -21.24 19.95 -12.65
N ALA A 72 -19.99 19.76 -12.20
CA ALA A 72 -19.36 18.46 -12.13
C ALA A 72 -20.07 17.53 -11.13
N PHE A 73 -20.40 18.05 -9.94
CA PHE A 73 -21.17 17.31 -8.93
C PHE A 73 -22.59 16.98 -9.43
N GLU A 74 -23.30 17.92 -10.06
CA GLU A 74 -24.63 17.66 -10.66
C GLU A 74 -24.56 16.54 -11.71
N ARG A 75 -23.54 16.55 -12.58
CA ARG A 75 -23.32 15.50 -13.59
C ARG A 75 -23.03 14.13 -12.97
N VAL A 76 -22.11 14.08 -12.00
CA VAL A 76 -21.62 12.81 -11.42
C VAL A 76 -22.65 12.19 -10.47
N LEU A 77 -23.34 13.02 -9.68
CA LEU A 77 -24.37 12.58 -8.75
C LEU A 77 -25.71 12.35 -9.44
N GLY A 78 -25.96 13.00 -10.59
CA GLY A 78 -27.19 12.84 -11.36
C GLY A 78 -28.41 13.50 -10.72
N CYS A 79 -28.20 14.50 -9.84
CA CYS A 79 -29.26 15.23 -9.14
C CYS A 79 -29.02 16.74 -9.20
N LYS A 80 -30.08 17.52 -9.01
CA LYS A 80 -29.97 18.98 -8.96
C LYS A 80 -29.40 19.44 -7.63
N ILE A 81 -28.40 20.31 -7.67
CA ILE A 81 -27.76 20.85 -6.47
C ILE A 81 -28.20 22.29 -6.24
N THR A 82 -28.57 22.60 -5.00
CA THR A 82 -28.93 23.95 -4.54
C THR A 82 -27.79 24.51 -3.70
N VAL A 83 -27.44 25.78 -3.89
CA VAL A 83 -26.46 26.48 -3.06
C VAL A 83 -27.24 27.47 -2.19
N PRO A 84 -27.34 27.26 -0.87
CA PRO A 84 -28.13 28.13 0.01
C PRO A 84 -27.44 29.49 0.21
N ASP A 85 -28.19 30.49 0.64
CA ASP A 85 -27.63 31.77 1.07
C ASP A 85 -26.63 31.55 2.23
N HIS A 86 -25.57 32.35 2.26
CA HIS A 86 -24.49 32.23 3.24
C HIS A 86 -23.85 30.83 3.31
N TYR A 87 -23.79 30.10 2.18
CA TYR A 87 -23.23 28.74 2.07
C TYR A 87 -21.83 28.58 2.71
N THR A 88 -21.03 29.64 2.82
CA THR A 88 -19.72 29.64 3.49
C THR A 88 -19.78 29.63 5.02
N SER A 89 -20.92 29.99 5.62
CA SER A 89 -21.08 30.21 7.07
C SER A 89 -22.17 29.34 7.71
N VAL A 90 -22.81 28.44 6.96
CA VAL A 90 -23.92 27.58 7.44
C VAL A 90 -23.55 26.78 8.68
N GLY A 91 -22.33 26.23 8.76
CA GLY A 91 -21.87 25.48 9.93
C GLY A 91 -21.81 26.33 11.20
N ALA A 92 -21.33 27.58 11.10
CA ALA A 92 -21.27 28.51 12.22
C ALA A 92 -22.67 28.96 12.67
N LEU A 93 -23.56 29.23 11.72
CA LEU A 93 -24.97 29.51 12.00
C LEU A 93 -25.63 28.32 12.73
N GLY A 94 -25.39 27.09 12.26
CA GLY A 94 -25.87 25.87 12.91
C GLY A 94 -25.36 25.72 14.34
N ALA A 95 -24.10 26.04 14.62
CA ALA A 95 -23.54 26.03 15.97
C ALA A 95 -24.25 27.03 16.89
N ILE A 96 -24.53 28.26 16.42
CA ILE A 96 -25.28 29.27 17.18
C ILE A 96 -26.70 28.78 17.46
N LEU A 97 -27.40 28.27 16.45
CA LEU A 97 -28.76 27.75 16.59
C LEU A 97 -28.82 26.59 17.58
N ASN A 98 -27.81 25.71 17.57
CA ASN A 98 -27.71 24.61 18.51
C ASN A 98 -27.39 25.09 19.95
N ALA A 99 -26.56 26.12 20.11
CA ALA A 99 -26.31 26.71 21.43
C ALA A 99 -27.58 27.35 22.00
N ILE A 100 -28.33 28.08 21.16
CA ILE A 100 -29.62 28.68 21.51
C ILE A 100 -30.63 27.59 21.91
N SER A 101 -30.77 26.52 21.13
CA SER A 101 -31.74 25.45 21.39
C SER A 101 -31.45 24.68 22.68
N ASN A 102 -30.18 24.51 23.04
CA ASN A 102 -29.77 23.83 24.27
C ASN A 102 -29.62 24.78 25.48
N ASN A 103 -29.93 26.07 25.32
CA ASN A 103 -29.74 27.10 26.33
C ASN A 103 -28.29 27.14 26.88
N HIS A 104 -27.32 26.80 26.03
CA HIS A 104 -25.90 26.82 26.34
C HIS A 104 -25.36 28.21 26.02
N GLY A 105 -25.30 29.08 27.03
CA GLY A 105 -24.70 30.41 26.91
C GLY A 105 -23.76 30.67 28.08
N ALA A 106 -22.44 30.67 27.83
CA ALA A 106 -21.45 31.11 28.79
C ALA A 106 -20.67 32.30 28.21
N ARG A 107 -20.47 33.34 29.02
CA ARG A 107 -19.49 34.39 28.70
C ARG A 107 -18.10 33.79 28.89
N VAL A 108 -17.32 33.76 27.81
CA VAL A 108 -15.91 33.32 27.86
C VAL A 108 -15.04 34.56 28.01
N THR A 109 -14.12 34.55 28.97
CA THR A 109 -13.13 35.64 29.14
C THR A 109 -11.89 35.40 28.28
N SER A 110 -11.12 36.45 27.99
CA SER A 110 -9.83 36.33 27.29
C SER A 110 -8.87 35.39 28.03
N ASP A 111 -8.88 35.41 29.36
CA ASP A 111 -8.06 34.51 30.19
C ASP A 111 -8.47 33.05 30.04
N GLN A 112 -9.76 32.76 29.94
CA GLN A 112 -10.24 31.39 29.68
C GLN A 112 -9.81 30.90 28.29
N ILE A 113 -9.78 31.77 27.28
CA ILE A 113 -9.26 31.44 25.95
C ILE A 113 -7.74 31.19 25.99
N LEU A 114 -7.00 31.97 26.77
CA LEU A 114 -5.55 31.79 26.95
C LEU A 114 -5.23 30.51 27.74
N GLN A 115 -6.00 30.19 28.78
CA GLN A 115 -5.87 28.93 29.53
C GLN A 115 -6.16 27.70 28.64
N LEU A 116 -7.12 27.80 27.70
CA LEU A 116 -7.37 26.74 26.73
C LEU A 116 -6.14 26.45 25.87
N LYS A 117 -5.38 27.46 25.42
CA LYS A 117 -4.12 27.27 24.67
C LYS A 117 -3.05 26.51 25.45
N SER A 118 -3.09 26.56 26.78
CA SER A 118 -2.17 25.82 27.67
C SER A 118 -2.68 24.45 28.10
N SER A 119 -3.89 24.05 27.68
CA SER A 119 -4.49 22.78 28.09
C SER A 119 -3.86 21.57 27.39
N ALA A 120 -3.98 20.40 28.02
CA ALA A 120 -3.49 19.13 27.48
C ALA A 120 -4.09 18.77 26.10
N ALA A 121 -5.25 19.35 25.74
CA ALA A 121 -5.87 19.19 24.42
C ALA A 121 -5.00 19.75 23.27
N PHE A 122 -3.99 20.57 23.58
CA PHE A 122 -3.04 21.14 22.62
C PHE A 122 -1.60 20.61 22.80
N ALA A 123 -1.41 19.53 23.58
CA ALA A 123 -0.11 18.95 23.80
C ALA A 123 0.41 18.25 22.53
N ALA A 124 1.40 18.84 21.88
CA ALA A 124 2.05 18.29 20.69
C ALA A 124 3.42 17.68 21.04
N VAL A 125 3.79 16.59 20.36
CA VAL A 125 5.14 16.02 20.48
C VAL A 125 6.14 16.96 19.81
N ARG A 126 7.23 17.24 20.51
CA ARG A 126 8.29 18.15 20.06
C ARG A 126 9.56 17.39 19.69
N THR A 127 10.38 17.96 18.83
CA THR A 127 11.70 17.45 18.47
C THR A 127 12.79 18.47 18.81
N ALA A 128 14.06 18.06 18.67
CA ALA A 128 15.18 18.94 18.96
C ALA A 128 15.43 19.93 17.79
N PRO A 129 15.91 21.16 18.06
CA PRO A 129 16.12 22.22 17.07
C PRO A 129 17.19 21.87 16.01
N LEU A 130 17.12 22.49 14.83
CA LEU A 130 18.05 22.21 13.74
C LEU A 130 19.44 22.83 13.99
N SER A 131 20.50 22.09 13.66
CA SER A 131 21.90 22.51 13.73
C SER A 131 22.71 21.91 12.58
N ILE A 132 23.83 22.53 12.23
CA ILE A 132 24.83 22.02 11.28
C ILE A 132 26.16 21.96 12.04
N ASP A 133 26.58 20.74 12.36
CA ASP A 133 27.66 20.43 13.30
C ASP A 133 28.75 19.54 12.67
N LEU A 134 28.43 18.76 11.63
CA LEU A 134 29.32 17.74 11.05
C LEU A 134 30.03 18.21 9.76
N HIS A 135 29.38 19.00 8.91
CA HIS A 135 30.00 19.59 7.72
C HIS A 135 29.55 21.04 7.48
N PRO A 136 30.46 21.98 7.20
CA PRO A 136 30.07 23.35 6.87
C PRO A 136 29.11 23.41 5.66
N PHE A 137 28.05 24.19 5.77
CA PHE A 137 27.18 24.48 4.64
C PHE A 137 27.91 25.40 3.66
N ALA A 138 28.15 24.93 2.44
CA ALA A 138 28.74 25.74 1.37
C ALA A 138 27.64 26.42 0.54
N GLU A 139 27.75 27.73 0.37
CA GLU A 139 26.92 28.44 -0.61
C GLU A 139 27.12 27.87 -2.01
N CYS A 140 26.10 27.97 -2.86
CA CYS A 140 26.22 27.47 -4.21
C CYS A 140 27.15 28.36 -5.05
N GLY A 141 28.22 27.78 -5.60
CA GLY A 141 29.21 28.49 -6.43
C GLY A 141 28.62 29.11 -7.69
N LYS A 142 29.05 30.34 -8.04
CA LYS A 142 28.68 31.03 -9.29
C LYS A 142 29.46 30.45 -10.47
N ALA A 143 28.96 30.62 -11.70
CA ALA A 143 29.73 30.24 -12.89
C ALA A 143 30.99 31.12 -13.02
N ASP A 144 32.07 30.55 -13.57
CA ASP A 144 33.36 31.23 -13.73
C ASP A 144 33.32 32.36 -14.77
N GLY A 145 32.32 32.32 -15.67
CA GLY A 145 32.22 33.22 -16.82
C GLY A 145 33.18 32.82 -17.94
N LEU A 146 33.09 33.53 -19.07
CA LEU A 146 34.04 33.35 -20.16
C LEU A 146 35.40 33.95 -19.78
N PRO A 147 36.52 33.26 -20.03
CA PRO A 147 37.86 33.83 -19.95
C PRO A 147 37.98 35.20 -20.65
N ALA A 148 38.74 36.11 -20.03
CA ALA A 148 39.05 37.42 -20.62
C ALA A 148 39.80 37.25 -21.95
N GLY A 149 39.40 38.01 -22.99
CA GLY A 149 40.01 37.93 -24.32
C GLY A 149 39.00 38.08 -25.46
N LYS A 150 39.42 37.76 -26.70
CA LYS A 150 38.55 37.71 -27.90
C LYS A 150 38.51 36.32 -28.54
N ASP A 151 39.24 35.35 -27.99
CA ASP A 151 39.31 34.01 -28.55
C ASP A 151 37.97 33.30 -28.47
N VAL A 152 37.73 32.44 -29.47
CA VAL A 152 36.61 31.50 -29.50
C VAL A 152 36.96 30.34 -28.57
N ILE A 153 36.04 30.04 -27.66
CA ILE A 153 36.19 29.02 -26.64
C ILE A 153 35.31 27.83 -27.02
N ASP A 154 35.92 26.66 -27.10
CA ASP A 154 35.20 25.41 -27.27
C ASP A 154 34.47 25.04 -25.97
N VAL A 155 33.21 24.62 -26.08
CA VAL A 155 32.40 24.21 -24.93
C VAL A 155 31.54 22.98 -25.25
N TYR A 156 31.25 22.22 -24.21
CA TYR A 156 30.16 21.24 -24.19
C TYR A 156 28.95 21.86 -23.51
N MET A 157 27.77 21.61 -24.08
CA MET A 157 26.50 22.10 -23.58
C MET A 157 25.72 20.96 -22.93
N GLY A 158 25.19 21.19 -21.73
CA GLY A 158 24.40 20.22 -20.99
C GLY A 158 23.01 20.76 -20.67
N TYR A 159 21.97 20.01 -21.04
CA TYR A 159 20.60 20.28 -20.60
C TYR A 159 20.13 19.22 -19.61
N ASP A 160 19.60 19.66 -18.48
CA ASP A 160 18.79 18.83 -17.59
C ASP A 160 17.36 19.37 -17.56
N ILE A 161 16.43 18.61 -18.14
CA ILE A 161 15.03 19.00 -18.28
C ILE A 161 14.18 18.18 -17.35
N GLY A 162 14.07 18.66 -16.12
CA GLY A 162 13.15 18.14 -15.13
C GLY A 162 11.70 18.56 -15.42
N SER A 163 10.77 17.84 -14.81
CA SER A 163 9.34 18.14 -14.86
C SER A 163 8.97 19.48 -14.22
N THR A 164 9.77 19.93 -13.25
CA THR A 164 9.55 21.18 -12.51
C THR A 164 10.54 22.27 -12.93
N THR A 165 11.79 21.92 -13.23
CA THR A 165 12.84 22.90 -13.55
C THR A 165 13.75 22.44 -14.68
N THR A 166 14.17 23.39 -15.51
CA THR A 166 15.07 23.22 -16.64
C THR A 166 16.39 23.91 -16.35
N LYS A 167 17.48 23.20 -16.59
CA LYS A 167 18.85 23.67 -16.37
C LYS A 167 19.65 23.58 -17.64
N LEU A 168 20.45 24.60 -17.89
CA LEU A 168 21.41 24.67 -18.99
C LEU A 168 22.78 24.99 -18.41
N VAL A 169 23.80 24.26 -18.81
CA VAL A 169 25.19 24.52 -18.44
C VAL A 169 26.09 24.51 -19.67
N LEU A 170 27.15 25.31 -19.61
CA LEU A 170 28.27 25.25 -20.56
C LEU A 170 29.54 24.93 -19.77
N ILE A 171 30.28 23.92 -20.23
CA ILE A 171 31.56 23.53 -19.66
C ILE A 171 32.67 23.55 -20.71
N THR A 172 33.88 23.93 -20.32
CA THR A 172 35.07 23.83 -21.22
C THR A 172 35.58 22.37 -21.30
N PRO A 173 36.47 22.02 -22.24
CA PRO A 173 37.14 20.72 -22.26
C PRO A 173 37.90 20.37 -20.97
N GLU A 174 38.33 21.37 -20.21
CA GLU A 174 38.93 21.24 -18.87
C GLU A 174 37.86 21.11 -17.76
N SER A 175 36.59 20.96 -18.13
CA SER A 175 35.44 20.77 -17.23
C SER A 175 35.11 21.98 -16.33
N ARG A 176 35.53 23.20 -16.69
CA ARG A 176 35.15 24.42 -15.96
C ARG A 176 33.77 24.93 -16.37
N VAL A 177 32.94 25.33 -15.40
CA VAL A 177 31.56 25.81 -15.64
C VAL A 177 31.55 27.30 -16.00
N VAL A 178 31.44 27.61 -17.28
CA VAL A 178 31.49 29.00 -17.78
C VAL A 178 30.13 29.68 -17.80
N TYR A 179 29.05 28.91 -17.85
CA TYR A 179 27.68 29.40 -17.76
C TYR A 179 26.78 28.35 -17.12
N LYS A 180 25.79 28.80 -16.33
CA LYS A 180 24.71 27.97 -15.82
C LYS A 180 23.41 28.76 -15.72
N CYS A 181 22.28 28.11 -15.93
CA CYS A 181 20.97 28.65 -15.57
C CYS A 181 20.09 27.57 -14.93
N TYR A 182 19.19 28.03 -14.07
CA TYR A 182 18.17 27.21 -13.42
C TYR A 182 16.86 27.99 -13.51
N ILE A 183 15.85 27.45 -14.22
CA ILE A 183 14.56 28.11 -14.41
C ILE A 183 13.38 27.14 -14.22
N PRO A 184 12.20 27.62 -13.83
CA PRO A 184 10.98 26.81 -13.83
C PRO A 184 10.63 26.28 -15.23
N THR A 185 10.24 25.01 -15.31
CA THR A 185 9.74 24.37 -16.55
C THR A 185 8.27 24.68 -16.80
N GLU A 186 7.47 24.87 -15.74
CA GLU A 186 6.03 25.20 -15.79
C GLU A 186 5.19 24.26 -16.69
N GLY A 187 5.59 22.99 -16.81
CA GLY A 187 4.93 22.03 -17.68
C GLY A 187 5.09 22.31 -19.19
N GLN A 188 5.95 23.27 -19.56
CA GLN A 188 6.18 23.70 -20.94
C GLN A 188 7.67 23.54 -21.32
N PRO A 189 8.17 22.30 -21.50
CA PRO A 189 9.59 22.02 -21.70
C PRO A 189 10.19 22.80 -22.87
N VAL A 190 9.49 22.93 -23.99
CA VAL A 190 9.98 23.68 -25.17
C VAL A 190 10.14 25.17 -24.87
N VAL A 191 9.18 25.77 -24.15
CA VAL A 191 9.23 27.19 -23.77
C VAL A 191 10.38 27.41 -22.79
N ALA A 192 10.56 26.51 -21.82
CA ALA A 192 11.65 26.55 -20.89
C ALA A 192 13.02 26.41 -21.58
N ILE A 193 13.19 25.46 -22.52
CA ILE A 193 14.42 25.34 -23.31
C ILE A 193 14.74 26.64 -24.05
N LYS A 194 13.74 27.23 -24.74
CA LYS A 194 13.91 28.52 -25.43
C LYS A 194 14.32 29.63 -24.49
N LYS A 195 13.67 29.71 -23.32
CA LYS A 195 13.98 30.71 -22.29
C LYS A 195 15.39 30.53 -21.72
N ALA A 196 15.80 29.29 -21.43
CA ALA A 196 17.16 28.98 -20.96
C ALA A 196 18.23 29.37 -21.99
N LEU A 197 17.98 29.06 -23.27
CA LEU A 197 18.89 29.39 -24.36
C LEU A 197 18.94 30.90 -24.64
N ARG A 198 17.81 31.60 -24.59
CA ARG A 198 17.76 33.08 -24.66
C ARG A 198 18.55 33.72 -23.53
N ASN A 199 18.31 33.28 -22.29
CA ASN A 199 19.07 33.77 -21.14
C ASN A 199 20.58 33.58 -21.35
N CYS A 200 20.99 32.47 -21.96
CA CYS A 200 22.40 32.22 -22.29
C CYS A 200 22.93 33.24 -23.31
N VAL A 201 22.22 33.43 -24.42
CA VAL A 201 22.57 34.41 -25.47
C VAL A 201 22.63 35.84 -24.93
N GLU A 202 21.78 36.19 -23.97
CA GLU A 202 21.74 37.51 -23.33
C GLU A 202 22.84 37.69 -22.26
N THR A 203 23.28 36.60 -21.62
CA THR A 203 24.25 36.65 -20.50
C THR A 203 25.70 36.60 -20.96
N ILE A 204 26.01 35.85 -22.03
CA ILE A 204 27.39 35.67 -22.52
C ILE A 204 27.52 36.01 -24.00
N ASP A 205 28.73 36.41 -24.43
CA ASP A 205 29.00 36.63 -25.85
C ASP A 205 29.12 35.30 -26.60
N VAL A 206 27.99 34.78 -27.07
CA VAL A 206 27.90 33.50 -27.79
C VAL A 206 28.70 33.48 -29.10
N LYS A 207 29.12 34.63 -29.64
CA LYS A 207 30.02 34.68 -30.81
C LYS A 207 31.43 34.17 -30.47
N ARG A 208 31.81 34.22 -29.20
CA ARG A 208 33.05 33.67 -28.66
C ARG A 208 32.90 32.23 -28.16
N VAL A 209 31.78 31.56 -28.44
CA VAL A 209 31.49 30.22 -27.93
C VAL A 209 31.22 29.28 -29.10
N LYS A 210 32.08 28.26 -29.24
CA LYS A 210 31.87 27.16 -30.18
C LYS A 210 31.42 25.92 -29.41
N VAL A 211 30.17 25.53 -29.62
CA VAL A 211 29.63 24.29 -29.05
C VAL A 211 30.20 23.12 -29.84
N ILE A 212 30.94 22.23 -29.17
CA ILE A 212 31.59 21.05 -29.79
C ILE A 212 30.92 19.74 -29.38
N GLY A 213 29.94 19.79 -28.48
CA GLY A 213 29.10 18.66 -28.12
C GLY A 213 27.93 19.07 -27.24
N VAL A 214 26.81 18.35 -27.36
CA VAL A 214 25.58 18.62 -26.60
C VAL A 214 25.07 17.34 -25.92
N GLY A 215 24.97 17.37 -24.60
CA GLY A 215 24.33 16.32 -23.80
C GLY A 215 22.96 16.77 -23.30
N THR A 216 21.99 15.85 -23.29
CA THR A 216 20.65 16.10 -22.74
C THR A 216 20.25 15.02 -21.73
N THR A 217 19.61 15.43 -20.64
CA THR A 217 19.14 14.55 -19.57
C THR A 217 17.83 15.05 -18.93
N GLY A 218 17.35 14.32 -17.93
CA GLY A 218 16.08 14.57 -17.26
C GLY A 218 14.87 13.98 -18.00
N SER A 219 13.68 14.25 -17.47
CA SER A 219 12.39 13.76 -18.01
C SER A 219 12.06 14.28 -19.41
N GLY A 220 12.54 15.47 -19.79
CA GLY A 220 12.31 16.10 -21.09
C GLY A 220 13.46 15.98 -22.08
N ARG A 221 14.46 15.11 -21.82
CA ARG A 221 15.69 14.99 -22.63
C ARG A 221 15.46 14.76 -24.12
N GLU A 222 14.46 13.97 -24.49
CA GLU A 222 14.13 13.71 -25.90
C GLU A 222 13.60 14.96 -26.62
N VAL A 223 12.84 15.79 -25.91
CA VAL A 223 12.34 17.08 -26.43
C VAL A 223 13.50 18.04 -26.64
N ALA A 224 14.46 18.10 -25.70
CA ALA A 224 15.68 18.86 -25.94
C ALA A 224 16.49 18.30 -27.10
N ASN A 225 16.71 16.99 -27.16
CA ASN A 225 17.45 16.37 -28.24
C ASN A 225 16.90 16.79 -29.61
N LEU A 226 15.57 16.71 -29.80
CA LEU A 226 14.92 17.19 -31.01
C LEU A 226 15.16 18.69 -31.24
N PHE A 227 15.03 19.51 -30.19
CA PHE A 227 15.07 20.96 -30.31
C PHE A 227 16.49 21.49 -30.56
N VAL A 228 17.49 21.06 -29.77
CA VAL A 228 18.86 21.58 -29.88
C VAL A 228 19.75 20.74 -30.79
N GLY A 229 19.35 19.52 -31.14
CA GLY A 229 20.20 18.56 -31.84
C GLY A 229 21.28 18.02 -30.90
N ALA A 230 20.87 17.26 -29.88
CA ALA A 230 21.84 16.73 -28.91
C ALA A 230 22.73 15.67 -29.56
N ASP A 231 23.98 15.57 -29.14
CA ASP A 231 24.90 14.53 -29.55
C ASP A 231 24.74 13.27 -28.71
N ASP A 232 24.39 13.47 -27.44
CA ASP A 232 24.16 12.41 -26.47
C ASP A 232 22.89 12.65 -25.63
N VAL A 233 22.20 11.56 -25.33
CA VAL A 233 20.95 11.54 -24.55
C VAL A 233 21.13 10.52 -23.43
N VAL A 234 21.46 11.02 -22.24
CA VAL A 234 21.81 10.21 -21.08
C VAL A 234 20.71 10.27 -20.02
N ASN A 235 20.52 9.18 -19.29
CA ASN A 235 19.58 9.17 -18.16
C ASN A 235 20.11 10.05 -17.00
N GLU A 236 19.18 10.61 -16.22
CA GLU A 236 19.49 11.59 -15.16
C GLU A 236 20.36 11.01 -14.05
N VAL A 237 20.18 9.74 -13.69
CA VAL A 237 20.94 9.07 -12.62
C VAL A 237 22.41 8.96 -13.01
N THR A 238 22.69 8.51 -14.24
CA THR A 238 24.05 8.43 -14.77
C THR A 238 24.68 9.83 -14.90
N ALA A 239 23.90 10.82 -15.36
CA ALA A 239 24.38 12.19 -15.44
C ALA A 239 24.77 12.73 -14.05
N HIS A 240 23.88 12.63 -13.07
CA HIS A 240 24.17 13.05 -11.69
C HIS A 240 25.37 12.30 -11.10
N ALA A 241 25.46 10.98 -11.29
CA ALA A 241 26.62 10.20 -10.84
C ALA A 241 27.93 10.71 -11.46
N ARG A 242 27.95 10.93 -12.78
CA ARG A 242 29.13 11.40 -13.52
C ARG A 242 29.56 12.82 -13.13
N GLY A 243 28.58 13.71 -12.92
CA GLY A 243 28.84 15.08 -12.44
C GLY A 243 29.38 15.08 -11.01
N THR A 244 28.83 14.23 -10.15
CA THR A 244 29.26 14.12 -8.74
C THR A 244 30.70 13.62 -8.64
N THR A 245 31.03 12.54 -9.35
CA THR A 245 32.36 11.91 -9.31
C THR A 245 33.43 12.78 -9.95
N HIS A 246 33.05 13.74 -10.80
CA HIS A 246 33.97 14.75 -11.31
C HIS A 246 34.45 15.70 -10.21
N PHE A 247 33.55 16.22 -9.38
CA PHE A 247 33.90 17.14 -8.29
C PHE A 247 34.50 16.45 -7.08
N GLU A 248 33.99 15.26 -6.73
CA GLU A 248 34.46 14.48 -5.59
C GLU A 248 34.34 12.97 -5.89
N PRO A 249 35.43 12.33 -6.36
CA PRO A 249 35.44 10.91 -6.68
C PRO A 249 35.18 9.99 -5.47
N THR A 250 35.38 10.50 -4.26
CA THR A 250 35.22 9.70 -3.02
C THR A 250 33.77 9.61 -2.52
N ILE A 251 32.81 10.28 -3.18
CA ILE A 251 31.39 10.18 -2.84
C ILE A 251 30.88 8.77 -3.12
N ASP A 252 30.28 8.15 -2.11
CA ASP A 252 29.72 6.82 -2.19
C ASP A 252 28.18 6.81 -2.14
N THR A 253 27.55 7.96 -1.86
CA THR A 253 26.09 8.10 -1.80
C THR A 253 25.65 9.47 -2.31
N ILE A 254 24.64 9.50 -3.17
CA ILE A 254 23.97 10.72 -3.61
C ILE A 254 22.53 10.70 -3.08
N PHE A 255 22.20 11.74 -2.31
CA PHE A 255 20.83 12.13 -2.05
C PHE A 255 20.42 13.23 -3.02
N GLU A 256 19.34 13.00 -3.76
CA GLU A 256 18.81 13.98 -4.70
C GLU A 256 17.33 14.20 -4.39
N LEU A 257 16.98 15.44 -4.09
CA LEU A 257 15.60 15.85 -3.87
C LEU A 257 15.18 16.80 -4.98
N GLY A 258 14.35 16.32 -5.90
CA GLY A 258 13.81 17.11 -7.00
C GLY A 258 12.53 17.86 -6.60
N GLY A 259 11.89 18.47 -7.60
CA GLY A 259 10.58 19.11 -7.43
C GLY A 259 9.41 18.12 -7.33
N GLN A 260 9.50 16.98 -8.02
CA GLN A 260 8.45 15.95 -8.06
C GLN A 260 8.95 14.53 -7.76
N ASP A 261 10.24 14.29 -7.89
CA ASP A 261 10.83 13.00 -7.57
C ASP A 261 11.95 13.17 -6.57
N ALA A 262 12.28 12.07 -5.94
CA ALA A 262 13.33 11.97 -4.96
C ALA A 262 14.10 10.68 -5.26
N LYS A 263 15.41 10.81 -5.37
CA LYS A 263 16.29 9.76 -5.87
C LYS A 263 17.42 9.52 -4.88
N TYR A 264 17.76 8.25 -4.72
CA TYR A 264 18.88 7.77 -3.94
C TYR A 264 19.78 6.95 -4.87
N THR A 265 21.07 7.25 -4.86
CA THR A 265 22.05 6.54 -5.69
C THR A 265 23.23 6.14 -4.82
N ALA A 266 23.55 4.84 -4.80
CA ALA A 266 24.80 4.35 -4.24
C ALA A 266 25.83 4.24 -5.36
N LEU A 267 27.05 4.68 -5.08
CA LEU A 267 28.17 4.60 -6.02
C LEU A 267 29.20 3.57 -5.56
N GLY A 268 29.77 2.85 -6.54
CA GLY A 268 30.91 1.96 -6.35
C GLY A 268 31.92 2.20 -7.46
N ASN A 269 33.14 2.59 -7.10
CA ASN A 269 34.21 2.98 -8.05
C ASN A 269 33.74 4.04 -9.06
N GLY A 270 32.90 4.98 -8.63
CA GLY A 270 32.37 6.05 -9.47
C GLY A 270 31.17 5.67 -10.37
N TYR A 271 30.74 4.41 -10.35
CA TYR A 271 29.58 3.92 -11.12
C TYR A 271 28.37 3.69 -10.21
N VAL A 272 27.18 3.79 -10.80
CA VAL A 272 25.91 3.47 -10.13
C VAL A 272 25.85 1.97 -9.82
N VAL A 273 25.83 1.63 -8.53
CA VAL A 273 25.70 0.23 -8.07
C VAL A 273 24.31 -0.09 -7.52
N ASP A 274 23.62 0.92 -6.99
CA ASP A 274 22.24 0.81 -6.53
C ASP A 274 21.55 2.15 -6.79
N PHE A 275 20.27 2.08 -7.16
CA PHE A 275 19.44 3.25 -7.43
C PHE A 275 18.03 2.99 -6.96
N ARG A 276 17.47 3.97 -6.25
CA ARG A 276 16.08 3.95 -5.78
C ARG A 276 15.44 5.30 -6.04
N MET A 277 14.17 5.24 -6.39
CA MET A 277 13.33 6.42 -6.55
C MET A 277 12.00 6.18 -5.85
N ASN A 278 11.36 7.24 -5.39
CA ASN A 278 9.99 7.18 -4.87
C ASN A 278 9.06 6.39 -5.83
N LYS A 279 8.42 5.32 -5.33
CA LYS A 279 7.72 4.30 -6.15
C LYS A 279 6.58 4.84 -7.03
N VAL A 280 5.73 5.72 -6.53
CA VAL A 280 4.61 6.28 -7.33
C VAL A 280 4.28 7.72 -6.95
N CYS A 281 4.68 8.16 -5.76
CA CYS A 281 4.18 9.38 -5.13
C CYS A 281 5.29 10.43 -4.99
N ALA A 282 5.07 11.64 -5.51
CA ALA A 282 5.92 12.83 -5.34
C ALA A 282 5.95 13.40 -3.91
N ALA A 283 5.45 12.66 -2.91
CA ALA A 283 5.43 13.09 -1.53
C ALA A 283 6.86 13.27 -0.99
N GLY A 284 7.09 14.35 -0.25
CA GLY A 284 8.35 14.67 0.40
C GLY A 284 9.37 15.36 -0.52
N THR A 285 8.92 16.03 -1.58
CA THR A 285 9.79 16.68 -2.58
C THR A 285 9.85 18.20 -2.41
N GLY A 286 10.73 18.87 -3.13
CA GLY A 286 10.91 20.33 -3.05
C GLY A 286 9.63 21.13 -3.32
N SER A 287 8.75 20.65 -4.22
CA SER A 287 7.51 21.38 -4.53
C SER A 287 6.52 21.40 -3.37
N PHE A 288 6.61 20.46 -2.42
CA PHE A 288 5.79 20.48 -1.21
C PHE A 288 6.24 21.54 -0.22
N LEU A 289 7.57 21.70 -0.05
CA LEU A 289 8.14 22.77 0.77
C LEU A 289 7.74 24.14 0.21
N GLU A 290 7.87 24.32 -1.11
CA GLU A 290 7.50 25.54 -1.81
C GLU A 290 6.00 25.84 -1.70
N GLU A 291 5.12 24.86 -1.94
CA GLU A 291 3.66 25.04 -1.83
C GLU A 291 3.24 25.41 -0.42
N THR A 292 3.85 24.78 0.58
CA THR A 292 3.58 25.06 2.00
C THR A 292 4.05 26.44 2.39
N ALA A 293 5.26 26.84 1.98
CA ALA A 293 5.80 28.18 2.19
C ALA A 293 4.87 29.23 1.58
N ASN A 294 4.44 29.04 0.32
CA ASN A 294 3.49 29.91 -0.37
C ASN A 294 2.13 30.03 0.35
N LYS A 295 1.58 28.91 0.85
CA LYS A 295 0.33 28.92 1.65
C LYS A 295 0.46 29.71 2.95
N LEU A 296 1.66 29.76 3.53
CA LEU A 296 1.97 30.54 4.73
C LEU A 296 2.39 31.98 4.40
N GLY A 297 2.53 32.34 3.12
CA GLY A 297 3.00 33.64 2.68
C GLY A 297 4.50 33.87 2.90
N ILE A 298 5.31 32.82 2.83
CA ILE A 298 6.75 32.81 3.14
C ILE A 298 7.54 32.50 1.86
N ASP A 299 8.63 33.23 1.60
CA ASP A 299 9.54 32.91 0.51
C ASP A 299 10.37 31.64 0.84
N ILE A 300 10.36 30.68 -0.09
CA ILE A 300 11.16 29.46 0.04
C ILE A 300 12.67 29.75 0.02
N ALA A 301 13.09 30.82 -0.67
CA ALA A 301 14.48 31.24 -0.77
C ALA A 301 14.82 32.22 0.37
N GLY A 302 15.77 31.83 1.24
CA GLY A 302 16.29 32.67 2.32
C GLY A 302 15.37 32.83 3.54
N GLU A 303 14.09 33.17 3.35
CA GLU A 303 13.16 33.41 4.48
C GLU A 303 12.82 32.12 5.23
N TYR A 304 12.37 31.08 4.50
CA TYR A 304 12.04 29.78 5.08
C TYR A 304 13.17 29.23 5.96
N GLU A 305 14.40 29.18 5.43
CA GLU A 305 15.54 28.61 6.15
C GLU A 305 15.92 29.45 7.37
N THR A 306 15.81 30.78 7.27
CA THR A 306 16.09 31.69 8.39
C THR A 306 15.12 31.46 9.53
N MET A 307 13.83 31.29 9.22
CA MET A 307 12.79 31.01 10.22
C MET A 307 12.97 29.61 10.84
N ALA A 308 13.13 28.58 10.01
CA ALA A 308 13.28 27.21 10.47
C ALA A 308 14.53 27.01 11.35
N MET A 309 15.65 27.69 11.04
CA MET A 309 16.87 27.62 11.86
C MET A 309 16.75 28.36 13.21
N ARG A 310 15.75 29.23 13.39
CA ARG A 310 15.45 29.91 14.68
C ARG A 310 14.52 29.12 15.59
N ALA A 311 13.96 28.01 15.10
CA ALA A 311 13.05 27.17 15.87
C ALA A 311 13.70 26.69 17.17
N LYS A 312 12.95 26.76 18.26
CA LYS A 312 13.41 26.35 19.59
C LYS A 312 12.84 24.99 19.98
N SER A 313 11.62 24.70 19.55
CA SER A 313 10.91 23.48 19.87
C SER A 313 10.08 23.00 18.67
N PRO A 314 10.74 22.51 17.59
CA PRO A 314 10.04 22.06 16.40
C PRO A 314 8.95 21.03 16.69
N TYR A 315 7.87 21.07 15.91
CA TYR A 315 6.79 20.08 16.01
C TYR A 315 7.19 18.77 15.34
N ARG A 316 6.86 17.63 15.96
CA ARG A 316 6.96 16.33 15.30
C ARG A 316 5.75 16.16 14.37
N LEU A 317 5.98 16.34 13.08
CA LEU A 317 4.97 16.08 12.04
C LEU A 317 5.08 14.63 11.55
N THR A 318 3.96 14.05 11.12
CA THR A 318 3.94 12.73 10.48
C THR A 318 4.77 12.67 9.20
N GLU A 319 5.56 11.62 9.04
CA GLU A 319 6.48 11.42 7.90
C GLU A 319 5.90 10.54 6.78
N ARG A 320 4.58 10.30 6.77
CA ARG A 320 3.95 9.31 5.88
C ARG A 320 3.84 9.77 4.42
N CYS A 321 3.18 10.90 4.23
CA CYS A 321 2.89 11.51 2.95
C CYS A 321 2.63 12.99 3.19
N THR A 322 2.88 13.82 2.18
CA THR A 322 2.71 15.28 2.26
C THR A 322 1.30 15.70 2.62
N VAL A 323 0.27 14.95 2.23
CA VAL A 323 -1.12 15.23 2.61
C VAL A 323 -1.32 15.16 4.12
N TYR A 324 -0.72 14.15 4.76
CA TYR A 324 -0.80 13.99 6.21
C TYR A 324 0.14 14.99 6.92
N MET A 325 1.34 15.24 6.39
CA MET A 325 2.24 16.29 6.89
C MET A 325 1.54 17.65 6.90
N GLU A 326 0.86 18.00 5.80
CA GLU A 326 0.09 19.24 5.66
C GLU A 326 -1.08 19.26 6.64
N SER A 327 -1.79 18.15 6.81
CA SER A 327 -2.89 18.06 7.77
C SER A 327 -2.42 18.30 9.21
N ASP A 328 -1.29 17.71 9.60
CA ASP A 328 -0.67 17.95 10.92
C ASP A 328 -0.22 19.40 11.06
N LEU A 329 0.48 19.93 10.05
CA LEU A 329 0.97 21.30 10.02
C LEU A 329 -0.19 22.30 10.19
N MET A 330 -1.27 22.14 9.42
CA MET A 330 -2.45 23.00 9.46
C MET A 330 -3.20 22.85 10.78
N SER A 331 -3.27 21.64 11.33
CA SER A 331 -3.85 21.39 12.66
C SER A 331 -3.09 22.16 13.75
N TYR A 332 -1.77 21.99 13.81
CA TYR A 332 -0.95 22.70 14.80
C TYR A 332 -0.96 24.22 14.57
N LEU A 333 -1.06 24.68 13.32
CA LEU A 333 -1.24 26.09 13.00
C LEU A 333 -2.59 26.62 13.52
N GLN A 334 -3.69 25.89 13.32
CA GLN A 334 -5.02 26.23 13.84
C GLN A 334 -5.05 26.24 15.37
N MET A 335 -4.24 25.39 16.00
CA MET A 335 -4.00 25.36 17.45
C MET A 335 -3.14 26.54 17.96
N GLY A 336 -2.59 27.37 17.06
CA GLY A 336 -1.78 28.53 17.40
C GLY A 336 -0.29 28.24 17.56
N GLY A 337 0.23 27.19 16.91
CA GLY A 337 1.65 26.86 16.92
C GLY A 337 2.53 27.90 16.23
N ALA A 338 3.75 28.09 16.73
CA ALA A 338 4.73 29.00 16.16
C ALA A 338 5.17 28.53 14.76
N VAL A 339 5.19 29.45 13.80
CA VAL A 339 5.50 29.14 12.39
C VAL A 339 6.92 28.61 12.26
N GLU A 340 7.89 29.18 12.97
CA GLU A 340 9.30 28.76 12.96
C GLU A 340 9.45 27.28 13.37
N ASP A 341 8.79 26.88 14.46
CA ASP A 341 8.79 25.51 14.97
C ASP A 341 8.11 24.54 13.98
N LEU A 342 7.07 25.01 13.28
CA LEU A 342 6.36 24.23 12.26
C LEU A 342 7.22 24.02 11.01
N LEU A 343 7.92 25.05 10.52
CA LEU A 343 8.82 24.94 9.36
C LEU A 343 10.03 24.03 9.64
N ALA A 344 10.60 24.11 10.85
CA ALA A 344 11.67 23.19 11.25
C ALA A 344 11.17 21.74 11.36
N GLY A 345 9.97 21.54 11.91
CA GLY A 345 9.29 20.24 11.94
C GLY A 345 9.03 19.68 10.54
N LEU A 346 8.65 20.56 9.60
CA LEU A 346 8.42 20.23 8.20
C LEU A 346 9.71 19.78 7.49
N SER A 347 10.83 20.49 7.70
CA SER A 347 12.14 20.08 7.16
C SER A 347 12.55 18.69 7.67
N GLN A 348 12.35 18.40 8.96
CA GLN A 348 12.62 17.07 9.53
C GLN A 348 11.70 15.99 8.97
N ALA A 349 10.40 16.26 8.85
CA ALA A 349 9.43 15.31 8.32
C ALA A 349 9.70 14.95 6.85
N VAL A 350 10.10 15.92 6.02
CA VAL A 350 10.51 15.68 4.62
C VAL A 350 11.73 14.76 4.56
N VAL A 351 12.75 14.98 5.41
CA VAL A 351 13.93 14.12 5.48
C VAL A 351 13.60 12.71 5.97
N HIS A 352 12.82 12.57 7.04
CA HIS A 352 12.36 11.26 7.51
C HIS A 352 11.59 10.52 6.43
N ASN A 353 10.73 11.21 5.68
CA ASN A 353 10.00 10.63 4.56
C ASN A 353 10.96 10.17 3.46
N TYR A 354 11.93 10.99 3.07
CA TYR A 354 12.95 10.62 2.08
C TYR A 354 13.71 9.35 2.50
N LEU A 355 14.20 9.29 3.74
CA LEU A 355 14.94 8.14 4.24
C LEU A 355 14.06 6.88 4.32
N ASN A 356 12.81 7.00 4.79
CA ASN A 356 11.93 5.85 4.97
C ASN A 356 11.24 5.39 3.67
N ARG A 357 11.13 6.24 2.64
CA ARG A 357 10.37 5.94 1.41
C ARG A 357 11.22 5.79 0.17
N VAL A 358 12.37 6.46 0.10
CA VAL A 358 13.28 6.43 -1.04
C VAL A 358 14.50 5.57 -0.71
N VAL A 359 15.19 5.87 0.40
CA VAL A 359 16.41 5.15 0.77
C VAL A 359 16.07 3.75 1.31
N GLN A 360 15.13 3.65 2.25
CA GLN A 360 14.72 2.40 2.92
C GLN A 360 15.93 1.68 3.54
N ASP A 361 16.20 0.43 3.13
CA ASP A 361 17.35 -0.36 3.54
C ASP A 361 18.59 -0.17 2.64
N GLY A 362 18.59 0.85 1.78
CA GLY A 362 19.72 1.22 0.94
C GLY A 362 20.97 1.54 1.76
N ARG A 363 22.13 1.17 1.24
CA ARG A 363 23.44 1.41 1.88
C ARG A 363 23.79 2.91 1.87
N ILE A 364 23.51 3.61 2.96
CA ILE A 364 24.03 4.97 3.17
C ILE A 364 25.52 4.88 3.53
N GLY A 365 26.38 5.34 2.63
CA GLY A 365 27.83 5.39 2.79
C GLY A 365 28.31 6.46 3.76
N SER A 366 29.61 6.77 3.76
CA SER A 366 30.21 7.75 4.68
C SER A 366 30.35 9.15 4.07
N ARG A 367 30.32 9.28 2.73
CA ARG A 367 30.49 10.54 2.03
C ARG A 367 29.27 10.79 1.14
N ILE A 368 28.36 11.61 1.65
CA ILE A 368 27.03 11.80 1.09
C ILE A 368 26.98 13.14 0.36
N SER A 369 26.70 13.14 -0.94
CA SER A 369 26.34 14.36 -1.66
C SER A 369 24.85 14.64 -1.52
N PHE A 370 24.46 15.88 -1.22
CA PHE A 370 23.06 16.30 -1.33
C PHE A 370 22.86 17.29 -2.49
N GLN A 371 21.91 16.98 -3.37
CA GLN A 371 21.70 17.63 -4.68
C GLN A 371 20.22 17.97 -4.94
N GLY A 372 20.00 18.81 -5.95
CA GLY A 372 18.67 19.31 -6.31
C GLY A 372 18.29 20.63 -5.64
N GLY A 373 17.13 21.20 -5.96
CA GLY A 373 16.71 22.52 -5.47
C GLY A 373 16.69 22.66 -3.94
N PRO A 374 16.08 21.72 -3.19
CA PRO A 374 16.06 21.72 -1.71
C PRO A 374 17.45 21.66 -1.05
N SER A 375 18.49 21.23 -1.77
CA SER A 375 19.88 21.29 -1.25
C SER A 375 20.43 22.71 -1.12
N LEU A 376 19.70 23.70 -1.64
CA LEU A 376 19.99 25.12 -1.43
C LEU A 376 19.44 25.63 -0.09
N ASN A 377 18.46 24.93 0.52
CA ASN A 377 17.85 25.34 1.77
C ASN A 377 18.61 24.75 2.97
N LYS A 378 19.27 25.62 3.74
CA LYS A 378 20.12 25.25 4.88
C LYS A 378 19.40 24.42 5.93
N SER A 379 18.10 24.68 6.16
CA SER A 379 17.32 23.93 7.16
C SER A 379 17.12 22.46 6.76
N VAL A 380 17.02 22.16 5.46
CA VAL A 380 16.87 20.79 4.95
C VAL A 380 18.20 20.05 5.07
N VAL A 381 19.33 20.71 4.78
CA VAL A 381 20.67 20.14 5.00
C VAL A 381 20.89 19.82 6.48
N ALA A 382 20.53 20.76 7.37
CA ALA A 382 20.60 20.57 8.82
C ALA A 382 19.74 19.39 9.30
N ALA A 383 18.55 19.22 8.72
CA ALA A 383 17.68 18.08 9.02
C ALA A 383 18.31 16.75 8.56
N PHE A 384 18.89 16.68 7.36
CA PHE A 384 19.61 15.50 6.88
C PHE A 384 20.78 15.14 7.79
N GLU A 385 21.63 16.09 8.12
CA GLU A 385 22.79 15.86 8.95
C GLU A 385 22.40 15.35 10.34
N LYS A 386 21.38 15.98 10.94
CA LYS A 386 20.85 15.60 12.26
C LYS A 386 20.24 14.20 12.29
N ILE A 387 19.43 13.86 11.29
CA ILE A 387 18.68 12.58 11.27
C ILE A 387 19.59 11.43 10.84
N VAL A 388 20.48 11.66 9.87
CA VAL A 388 21.41 10.63 9.37
C VAL A 388 22.60 10.44 10.31
N GLY A 389 22.98 11.49 11.06
CA GLY A 389 24.15 11.47 11.94
C GLY A 389 25.47 11.37 11.17
N LYS A 390 25.50 11.84 9.91
CA LYS A 390 26.70 11.81 9.04
C LYS A 390 26.87 13.14 8.30
N PRO A 391 28.11 13.51 7.94
CA PRO A 391 28.39 14.69 7.14
C PRO A 391 27.61 14.71 5.81
N ILE A 392 26.92 15.83 5.53
CA ILE A 392 26.22 16.06 4.27
C ILE A 392 27.03 17.05 3.43
N ILE A 393 27.60 16.57 2.32
CA ILE A 393 28.51 17.34 1.47
C ILE A 393 27.69 18.12 0.44
N THR A 394 27.69 19.44 0.56
CA THR A 394 27.08 20.37 -0.40
C THR A 394 28.10 20.77 -1.46
N LEU A 395 28.11 20.07 -2.60
CA LEU A 395 29.03 20.35 -3.71
C LEU A 395 28.75 21.72 -4.39
N PRO A 396 29.75 22.31 -5.08
CA PRO A 396 29.52 23.43 -6.00
C PRO A 396 28.54 23.04 -7.11
N HIS A 397 27.73 24.00 -7.58
CA HIS A 397 26.79 23.82 -8.70
C HIS A 397 25.78 22.66 -8.56
N ARG A 398 25.50 22.21 -7.33
CA ARG A 398 24.64 21.06 -6.99
C ARG A 398 23.19 21.14 -7.50
N GLU A 399 22.71 22.33 -7.85
CA GLU A 399 21.39 22.57 -8.42
C GLU A 399 21.31 22.31 -9.93
N VAL A 400 22.46 22.28 -10.62
CA VAL A 400 22.60 22.01 -12.06
C VAL A 400 23.45 20.76 -12.35
N MET A 401 23.66 19.91 -11.34
CA MET A 401 24.57 18.75 -11.41
C MET A 401 24.22 17.78 -12.56
N GLY A 402 22.94 17.52 -12.81
CA GLY A 402 22.49 16.69 -13.94
C GLY A 402 22.91 17.28 -15.30
N GLY A 403 22.82 18.61 -15.46
CA GLY A 403 23.27 19.27 -16.69
C GLY A 403 24.79 19.14 -16.87
N ILE A 404 25.57 19.32 -15.80
CA ILE A 404 27.03 19.15 -15.82
C ILE A 404 27.37 17.71 -16.20
N GLY A 405 26.71 16.75 -15.56
CA GLY A 405 26.81 15.34 -15.86
C GLY A 405 26.55 15.00 -17.32
N ALA A 406 25.48 15.57 -17.90
CA ALA A 406 25.13 15.36 -19.30
C ALA A 406 26.20 15.90 -20.26
N ALA A 407 26.73 17.10 -19.99
CA ALA A 407 27.81 17.66 -20.79
C ALA A 407 29.12 16.84 -20.68
N LEU A 408 29.45 16.37 -19.48
CA LEU A 408 30.62 15.49 -19.25
C LEU A 408 30.46 14.14 -19.93
N HIS A 409 29.27 13.54 -19.87
CA HIS A 409 29.01 12.25 -20.52
C HIS A 409 29.09 12.37 -22.04
N ALA A 410 28.51 13.43 -22.62
CA ALA A 410 28.66 13.72 -24.04
C ALA A 410 30.14 13.91 -24.43
N MET A 411 30.92 14.60 -23.59
CA MET A 411 32.37 14.75 -23.81
C MET A 411 33.11 13.40 -23.80
N ASP A 412 32.78 12.51 -22.87
CA ASP A 412 33.41 11.18 -22.76
C ASP A 412 33.08 10.31 -24.00
N GLU A 413 31.80 10.22 -24.38
CA GLU A 413 31.33 9.48 -25.57
C GLU A 413 31.97 10.00 -26.87
N ILE A 414 32.04 11.33 -27.03
CA ILE A 414 32.66 11.94 -28.22
C ILE A 414 34.16 11.62 -28.26
N LYS A 415 34.86 11.68 -27.13
CA LYS A 415 36.29 11.31 -27.05
C LYS A 415 36.51 9.86 -27.41
N GLU A 416 35.66 8.94 -26.96
CA GLU A 416 35.76 7.52 -27.30
C GLU A 416 35.54 7.27 -28.80
N ARG A 417 34.52 7.89 -29.40
CA ARG A 417 34.25 7.75 -30.85
C ARG A 417 35.39 8.29 -31.70
N VAL A 418 35.92 9.46 -31.34
CA VAL A 418 37.09 10.04 -32.01
C VAL A 418 38.32 9.16 -31.84
N ALA A 419 38.54 8.58 -30.64
CA ALA A 419 39.62 7.63 -30.40
C ALA A 419 39.46 6.32 -31.20
N ALA A 420 38.22 5.90 -31.47
CA ALA A 420 37.89 4.78 -32.36
C ALA A 420 38.05 5.10 -33.86
N GLY A 421 38.48 6.33 -34.21
CA GLY A 421 38.70 6.77 -35.59
C GLY A 421 37.44 7.23 -36.31
N GLU A 422 36.32 7.45 -35.59
CA GLU A 422 35.10 7.99 -36.18
C GLU A 422 35.23 9.52 -36.37
N ALA A 423 34.89 10.01 -37.56
CA ALA A 423 34.71 11.44 -37.78
C ALA A 423 33.49 11.93 -37.00
N PHE A 424 33.66 12.99 -36.20
CA PHE A 424 32.60 13.55 -35.37
C PHE A 424 32.41 15.05 -35.64
N GLU A 425 31.17 15.44 -35.92
CA GLU A 425 30.71 16.82 -35.95
C GLU A 425 29.43 16.89 -35.11
N THR A 426 29.30 17.94 -34.29
CA THR A 426 28.13 18.10 -33.42
C THR A 426 26.85 18.30 -34.24
N ARG A 427 25.76 17.72 -33.75
CA ARG A 427 24.40 17.92 -34.28
C ARG A 427 23.76 19.21 -33.80
N PHE A 428 24.46 20.02 -33.01
CA PHE A 428 23.95 21.27 -32.47
C PHE A 428 23.42 22.18 -33.60
N ARG A 429 22.15 22.55 -33.52
CA ARG A 429 21.46 23.33 -34.57
C ARG A 429 21.84 24.81 -34.63
N GLY A 430 22.75 25.25 -33.78
CA GLY A 430 23.18 26.65 -33.66
C GLY A 430 22.27 27.49 -32.76
N TRP A 431 22.75 28.69 -32.41
CA TRP A 431 22.06 29.60 -31.50
C TRP A 431 20.74 30.17 -32.06
N GLN A 432 20.58 30.20 -33.39
CA GLN A 432 19.38 30.74 -34.06
C GLN A 432 18.13 29.87 -33.87
N VAL A 433 18.26 28.66 -33.33
CA VAL A 433 17.14 27.73 -33.09
C VAL A 433 16.08 28.32 -32.14
N VAL A 434 16.45 29.28 -31.29
CA VAL A 434 15.53 30.05 -30.44
C VAL A 434 14.41 30.72 -31.25
N GLU A 435 14.74 31.25 -32.43
CA GLU A 435 13.85 32.06 -33.27
C GLU A 435 13.01 31.24 -34.25
N GLN A 436 13.22 29.92 -34.33
CA GLN A 436 12.45 29.08 -35.23
C GLN A 436 10.98 28.93 -34.76
N ALA A 437 10.07 29.09 -35.74
CA ALA A 437 8.64 28.86 -35.56
C ALA A 437 8.38 27.38 -35.25
N PHE A 438 7.49 27.16 -34.29
CA PHE A 438 7.17 25.84 -33.76
C PHE A 438 5.69 25.58 -33.98
N VAL A 439 5.36 24.54 -34.75
CA VAL A 439 3.97 24.15 -34.99
C VAL A 439 3.62 23.00 -34.06
N HIS A 440 2.56 23.18 -33.30
CA HIS A 440 1.99 22.19 -32.42
C HIS A 440 0.61 21.78 -32.94
N GLU A 441 0.46 20.50 -33.25
CA GLU A 441 -0.80 19.91 -33.73
C GLU A 441 -1.25 18.79 -32.80
N GLU A 442 -2.56 18.60 -32.68
CA GLU A 442 -3.15 17.50 -31.91
C GLU A 442 -3.89 16.53 -32.83
N GLU A 443 -3.66 15.23 -32.64
CA GLU A 443 -4.34 14.17 -33.39
C GLU A 443 -4.84 13.09 -32.41
N ILE A 444 -6.04 12.55 -32.62
CA ILE A 444 -6.45 11.31 -31.94
C ILE A 444 -5.84 10.14 -32.71
N CYS A 445 -5.08 9.29 -32.02
CA CYS A 445 -4.40 8.14 -32.60
C CYS A 445 -5.41 7.16 -33.22
N ASN A 446 -5.55 7.23 -34.55
CA ASN A 446 -6.39 6.31 -35.33
C ASN A 446 -5.57 5.26 -36.11
N ARG A 447 -4.25 5.17 -35.86
CA ARG A 447 -3.34 4.30 -36.63
C ARG A 447 -3.66 2.81 -36.51
N ASN A 448 -4.33 2.41 -35.43
CA ASN A 448 -4.91 1.08 -35.29
C ASN A 448 -6.40 1.25 -34.99
N VAL A 449 -7.24 0.88 -35.96
CA VAL A 449 -8.71 0.98 -35.87
C VAL A 449 -9.27 0.12 -34.72
N ASN A 450 -8.53 -0.93 -34.32
CA ASN A 450 -8.87 -1.81 -33.21
C ASN A 450 -8.22 -1.38 -31.88
N CYS A 451 -7.57 -0.21 -31.81
CA CYS A 451 -6.96 0.28 -30.57
C CYS A 451 -7.98 1.04 -29.73
N HIS A 452 -8.38 0.46 -28.60
CA HIS A 452 -9.34 1.04 -27.66
C HIS A 452 -8.78 2.21 -26.83
N ASN A 453 -7.48 2.51 -26.92
CA ASN A 453 -6.85 3.57 -26.13
C ASN A 453 -7.16 4.97 -26.68
N GLN A 454 -7.50 5.11 -27.97
CA GLN A 454 -7.80 6.38 -28.66
C GLN A 454 -6.90 7.54 -28.19
N CYS A 455 -5.60 7.27 -28.10
CA CYS A 455 -4.69 8.15 -27.40
C CYS A 455 -4.63 9.50 -28.09
N LYS A 456 -4.66 10.60 -27.33
CA LYS A 456 -4.39 11.92 -27.87
C LYS A 456 -2.88 12.07 -28.10
N LEU A 457 -2.48 12.26 -29.35
CA LEU A 457 -1.11 12.51 -29.78
C LEU A 457 -0.89 14.01 -29.94
N GLN A 458 0.29 14.47 -29.54
CA GLN A 458 0.78 15.81 -29.78
C GLN A 458 1.89 15.71 -30.81
N ILE A 459 1.81 16.50 -31.86
CA ILE A 459 2.76 16.48 -32.96
C ILE A 459 3.48 17.83 -32.96
N TYR A 460 4.78 17.79 -32.69
CA TYR A 460 5.67 18.93 -32.64
C TYR A 460 6.52 18.96 -33.91
N LYS A 461 6.42 20.05 -34.68
CA LYS A 461 7.16 20.25 -35.93
C LYS A 461 8.14 21.42 -35.81
N VAL A 462 9.41 21.18 -36.14
CA VAL A 462 10.49 22.18 -36.24
C VAL A 462 11.12 22.06 -37.63
N GLY A 463 10.78 23.00 -38.53
CA GLY A 463 11.17 22.88 -39.95
C GLY A 463 10.57 21.63 -40.59
N ASN A 464 11.42 20.73 -41.11
CA ASN A 464 11.01 19.44 -41.69
C ASN A 464 10.98 18.28 -40.68
N ASP A 465 11.45 18.49 -39.44
CA ASP A 465 11.47 17.46 -38.42
C ASP A 465 10.15 17.42 -37.65
N GLU A 466 9.64 16.22 -37.43
CA GLU A 466 8.42 15.96 -36.68
C GLU A 466 8.71 15.01 -35.51
N ALA A 467 8.27 15.38 -34.31
CA ALA A 467 8.22 14.52 -33.14
C ALA A 467 6.76 14.34 -32.70
N ILE A 468 6.38 13.10 -32.44
CA ILE A 468 5.06 12.76 -31.95
C ILE A 468 5.20 12.33 -30.49
N TYR A 469 4.41 12.94 -29.62
CA TYR A 469 4.40 12.72 -28.18
C TYR A 469 3.00 12.32 -27.71
N GLY A 470 2.92 11.55 -26.62
CA GLY A 470 1.68 10.93 -26.20
C GLY A 470 1.43 9.58 -26.88
N GLY A 471 0.32 8.92 -26.51
CA GLY A 471 0.13 7.51 -26.83
C GLY A 471 0.40 6.61 -25.63
N ASP A 472 -0.65 6.05 -25.03
CA ASP A 472 -0.54 5.06 -23.93
C ASP A 472 0.16 3.76 -24.39
N CYS A 473 0.38 3.59 -25.70
CA CYS A 473 1.10 2.47 -26.30
C CYS A 473 2.61 2.74 -26.51
N GLY A 474 3.11 3.96 -26.26
CA GLY A 474 4.52 4.31 -26.41
C GLY A 474 5.09 4.16 -27.83
N MET A 475 4.24 3.98 -28.86
CA MET A 475 4.68 3.77 -30.25
C MET A 475 5.37 4.99 -30.87
N TYR A 476 5.13 6.17 -30.32
CA TYR A 476 5.58 7.45 -30.86
C TYR A 476 6.84 7.96 -30.17
N GLU A 477 7.20 7.36 -29.03
CA GLU A 477 8.37 7.70 -28.25
C GLU A 477 9.57 6.87 -28.76
N SER A 478 10.61 7.55 -29.24
CA SER A 478 11.86 7.04 -29.86
C SER A 478 11.81 6.68 -31.36
N ARG A 479 12.44 7.53 -32.17
CA ARG A 479 13.08 7.17 -33.44
C ARG A 479 14.54 6.77 -33.17
N GLN A 480 14.82 5.70 -32.43
CA GLN A 480 16.16 5.10 -32.49
C GLN A 480 16.26 4.36 -33.83
N HIS A 481 16.74 5.05 -34.88
CA HIS A 481 17.11 4.43 -36.14
C HIS A 481 18.20 3.37 -35.87
N GLY A 482 17.93 2.10 -36.18
CA GLY A 482 18.97 1.07 -36.33
C GLY A 482 18.98 -0.11 -35.35
N LYS A 483 18.26 -0.11 -34.22
CA LYS A 483 18.24 -1.28 -33.30
C LYS A 483 17.14 -2.28 -33.67
N LYS A 484 17.49 -3.57 -33.80
CA LYS A 484 16.54 -4.68 -33.96
C LYS A 484 15.62 -4.77 -32.73
N ARG A 485 14.30 -4.73 -32.94
CA ARG A 485 13.31 -4.94 -31.87
C ARG A 485 13.41 -6.37 -31.34
N ALA A 486 13.25 -6.53 -30.03
CA ALA A 486 13.06 -7.86 -29.41
C ALA A 486 11.58 -8.28 -29.55
N PRO A 487 11.23 -9.57 -29.44
CA PRO A 487 9.83 -10.00 -29.41
C PRO A 487 9.06 -9.44 -28.21
N ASP A 488 7.78 -9.08 -28.40
CA ASP A 488 6.85 -8.78 -27.31
C ASP A 488 6.25 -10.09 -26.77
N PHE A 489 6.84 -10.61 -25.70
CA PHE A 489 6.45 -11.89 -25.14
C PHE A 489 5.09 -11.88 -24.41
N ASN A 490 4.56 -10.72 -23.99
CA ASN A 490 3.19 -10.64 -23.48
C ASN A 490 2.18 -10.78 -24.62
N ARG A 491 2.44 -10.15 -25.77
CA ARG A 491 1.63 -10.36 -26.96
C ARG A 491 1.64 -11.81 -27.42
N VAL A 492 2.81 -12.46 -27.45
CA VAL A 492 2.93 -13.91 -27.75
C VAL A 492 2.05 -14.74 -26.81
N ARG A 493 2.09 -14.44 -25.50
CA ARG A 493 1.26 -15.08 -24.48
C ARG A 493 -0.23 -14.87 -24.74
N GLN A 494 -0.66 -13.64 -25.03
CA GLN A 494 -2.07 -13.33 -25.27
C GLN A 494 -2.59 -14.00 -26.55
N GLU A 495 -1.80 -14.01 -27.63
CA GLU A 495 -2.14 -14.71 -28.87
C GLU A 495 -2.28 -16.22 -28.64
N LEU A 496 -1.39 -16.85 -27.86
CA LEU A 496 -1.53 -18.25 -27.44
C LEU A 496 -2.82 -18.47 -26.64
N TYR A 497 -3.05 -17.64 -25.61
CA TYR A 497 -4.18 -17.77 -24.70
C TYR A 497 -5.54 -17.69 -25.40
N PHE A 498 -5.73 -16.67 -26.25
CA PHE A 498 -6.99 -16.47 -26.96
C PHE A 498 -7.18 -17.40 -28.16
N ARG A 499 -6.10 -17.93 -28.75
CA ARG A 499 -6.17 -18.96 -29.79
C ARG A 499 -6.90 -20.20 -29.29
N HIS A 500 -6.61 -20.63 -28.07
CA HIS A 500 -7.28 -21.77 -27.42
C HIS A 500 -8.74 -21.51 -27.03
N MET A 501 -9.21 -20.26 -27.06
CA MET A 501 -10.61 -19.88 -26.79
C MET A 501 -11.38 -19.42 -28.04
N LYS A 502 -10.75 -19.47 -29.23
CA LYS A 502 -11.31 -18.92 -30.45
C LYS A 502 -12.66 -19.56 -30.78
N GLY A 503 -13.70 -18.73 -30.93
CA GLY A 503 -15.06 -19.16 -31.27
C GLY A 503 -15.90 -19.65 -30.09
N LEU A 504 -15.39 -19.58 -28.85
CA LEU A 504 -16.12 -20.04 -27.64
C LEU A 504 -16.70 -18.89 -26.80
N TYR A 505 -16.38 -17.64 -27.13
CA TYR A 505 -16.85 -16.46 -26.40
C TYR A 505 -17.20 -15.32 -27.37
N ARG A 506 -17.96 -14.35 -26.86
CA ARG A 506 -18.14 -13.02 -27.47
C ARG A 506 -17.61 -11.92 -26.57
N VAL A 507 -17.30 -10.76 -27.14
CA VAL A 507 -16.93 -9.57 -26.38
C VAL A 507 -18.15 -8.65 -26.26
N ALA A 508 -18.42 -8.19 -25.05
CA ALA A 508 -19.50 -7.25 -24.76
C ALA A 508 -19.32 -5.94 -25.56
N GLY A 509 -20.38 -5.48 -26.22
CA GLY A 509 -20.39 -4.28 -27.04
C GLY A 509 -20.01 -4.45 -28.52
N GLU A 510 -19.38 -5.56 -28.93
CA GLU A 510 -19.06 -5.81 -30.35
C GLU A 510 -20.27 -6.27 -31.18
N GLU A 511 -21.20 -6.99 -30.54
CA GLU A 511 -22.47 -7.42 -31.15
C GLU A 511 -23.66 -6.99 -30.27
N PRO A 512 -24.82 -6.62 -30.85
CA PRO A 512 -26.01 -6.31 -30.07
C PRO A 512 -26.42 -7.50 -29.22
N PHE A 513 -26.69 -7.28 -27.93
CA PHE A 513 -27.27 -8.29 -27.06
C PHE A 513 -28.63 -8.72 -27.63
N LYS A 514 -28.63 -9.87 -28.31
CA LYS A 514 -29.82 -10.57 -28.76
C LYS A 514 -29.66 -11.99 -28.27
N ALA A 515 -30.64 -12.50 -27.52
CA ALA A 515 -30.76 -13.91 -27.19
C ALA A 515 -31.02 -14.72 -28.48
N LYS A 516 -30.02 -14.82 -29.36
CA LYS A 516 -30.14 -15.37 -30.72
C LYS A 516 -30.32 -16.90 -30.73
N SER A 517 -30.16 -17.57 -29.59
CA SER A 517 -30.02 -19.04 -29.55
C SER A 517 -30.94 -19.76 -28.56
N GLY A 518 -31.75 -19.03 -27.76
CA GLY A 518 -32.54 -19.62 -26.67
C GLY A 518 -31.69 -20.21 -25.52
N LYS A 519 -30.37 -20.02 -25.54
CA LYS A 519 -29.44 -20.42 -24.48
C LYS A 519 -29.22 -19.29 -23.49
N ILE A 520 -28.92 -19.64 -22.24
CA ILE A 520 -28.57 -18.70 -21.18
C ILE A 520 -27.17 -18.14 -21.44
N VAL A 521 -27.06 -16.81 -21.40
CA VAL A 521 -25.82 -16.06 -21.60
C VAL A 521 -25.16 -15.78 -20.25
N ILE A 522 -23.93 -16.26 -20.09
CA ILE A 522 -23.12 -16.08 -18.88
C ILE A 522 -22.04 -15.03 -19.14
N GLY A 523 -22.08 -13.94 -18.37
CA GLY A 523 -21.09 -12.88 -18.37
C GLY A 523 -19.89 -13.22 -17.49
N MET A 524 -18.68 -13.13 -18.02
CA MET A 524 -17.42 -13.37 -17.29
C MET A 524 -16.51 -12.14 -17.36
N PRO A 525 -16.32 -11.40 -16.25
CA PRO A 525 -15.42 -10.24 -16.20
C PRO A 525 -13.98 -10.60 -16.56
N ARG A 526 -13.38 -9.92 -17.55
CA ARG A 526 -11.96 -10.01 -17.95
C ARG A 526 -11.07 -9.30 -16.92
N SER A 527 -11.08 -9.79 -15.68
CA SER A 527 -10.32 -9.22 -14.55
C SER A 527 -9.86 -10.29 -13.57
N LEU A 528 -8.86 -9.97 -12.73
CA LEU A 528 -8.35 -10.83 -11.66
C LEU A 528 -8.09 -12.28 -12.13
N GLY A 529 -8.89 -13.24 -11.64
CA GLY A 529 -8.74 -14.67 -11.95
C GLY A 529 -8.90 -15.02 -13.43
N PHE A 530 -9.53 -14.16 -14.25
CA PHE A 530 -9.68 -14.41 -15.69
C PHE A 530 -8.33 -14.57 -16.39
N HIS A 531 -7.32 -13.74 -16.06
CA HIS A 531 -6.02 -13.80 -16.73
C HIS A 531 -5.30 -15.14 -16.51
N GLN A 532 -5.67 -15.88 -15.47
CA GLN A 532 -5.16 -17.21 -15.18
C GLN A 532 -6.10 -18.31 -15.68
N LEU A 533 -7.39 -18.21 -15.33
CA LEU A 533 -8.35 -19.32 -15.43
C LEU A 533 -9.46 -19.10 -16.48
N GLY A 534 -9.50 -17.96 -17.16
CA GLY A 534 -10.50 -17.62 -18.18
C GLY A 534 -10.63 -18.68 -19.28
N LEU A 535 -9.52 -19.26 -19.73
CA LEU A 535 -9.48 -20.38 -20.67
C LEU A 535 -10.21 -21.60 -20.12
N PHE A 536 -9.87 -22.05 -18.91
CA PHE A 536 -10.55 -23.17 -18.25
C PHE A 536 -12.06 -22.91 -18.10
N TRP A 537 -12.44 -21.73 -17.61
CA TRP A 537 -13.84 -21.37 -17.39
C TRP A 537 -14.65 -21.27 -18.69
N THR A 538 -14.07 -20.69 -19.73
CA THR A 538 -14.73 -20.57 -21.04
C THR A 538 -15.06 -21.95 -21.62
N HIS A 539 -14.11 -22.88 -21.57
CA HIS A 539 -14.33 -24.26 -22.01
C HIS A 539 -15.36 -24.97 -21.15
N LEU A 540 -15.26 -24.88 -19.82
CA LEU A 540 -16.20 -25.53 -18.90
C LEU A 540 -17.64 -25.08 -19.14
N LEU A 541 -17.87 -23.76 -19.18
CA LEU A 541 -19.22 -23.19 -19.34
C LEU A 541 -19.80 -23.51 -20.73
N THR A 542 -19.00 -23.43 -21.79
CA THR A 542 -19.45 -23.75 -23.15
C THR A 542 -19.81 -25.22 -23.29
N LYS A 543 -19.04 -26.13 -22.69
CA LYS A 543 -19.30 -27.57 -22.69
C LYS A 543 -20.52 -27.97 -21.86
N LEU A 544 -20.84 -27.19 -20.84
CA LEU A 544 -22.10 -27.28 -20.10
C LEU A 544 -23.31 -26.73 -20.88
N GLY A 545 -23.09 -26.20 -22.09
CA GLY A 545 -24.15 -25.76 -23.00
C GLY A 545 -24.51 -24.28 -22.91
N TYR A 546 -23.76 -23.49 -22.14
CA TYR A 546 -23.97 -22.05 -21.99
C TYR A 546 -23.23 -21.24 -23.04
N GLU A 547 -23.70 -20.01 -23.24
CA GLU A 547 -23.05 -19.04 -24.08
C GLU A 547 -22.22 -18.08 -23.22
N VAL A 548 -20.96 -17.83 -23.59
CA VAL A 548 -20.04 -17.00 -22.79
C VAL A 548 -19.87 -15.63 -23.43
N VAL A 549 -20.07 -14.57 -22.65
CA VAL A 549 -19.69 -13.20 -23.01
C VAL A 549 -18.65 -12.69 -22.02
N ILE A 550 -17.56 -12.11 -22.52
CA ILE A 550 -16.52 -11.48 -21.71
C ILE A 550 -16.56 -9.97 -21.88
N SER A 551 -16.07 -9.23 -20.88
CA SER A 551 -15.88 -7.78 -21.03
C SER A 551 -14.74 -7.45 -22.00
N PRO A 552 -14.77 -6.27 -22.64
CA PRO A 552 -13.70 -5.84 -23.55
C PRO A 552 -12.36 -5.66 -22.82
N GLU A 553 -11.30 -5.35 -23.57
CA GLU A 553 -10.01 -4.97 -22.97
C GLU A 553 -10.17 -3.79 -22.01
N THR A 554 -9.38 -3.78 -20.94
CA THR A 554 -9.45 -2.72 -19.93
C THR A 554 -9.18 -1.36 -20.58
N SER A 555 -10.22 -0.53 -20.67
CA SER A 555 -10.17 0.84 -21.18
C SER A 555 -10.23 1.85 -20.03
N SER A 556 -9.93 3.12 -20.33
CA SER A 556 -10.11 4.22 -19.36
C SER A 556 -11.56 4.32 -18.87
N GLU A 557 -12.54 4.01 -19.72
CA GLU A 557 -13.96 3.99 -19.32
C GLU A 557 -14.26 2.89 -18.30
N ILE A 558 -13.68 1.70 -18.47
CA ILE A 558 -13.82 0.60 -17.50
C ILE A 558 -13.18 0.99 -16.18
N VAL A 559 -11.99 1.59 -16.22
CA VAL A 559 -11.30 2.09 -15.01
C VAL A 559 -12.17 3.11 -14.27
N ASP A 560 -12.69 4.12 -14.97
CA ASP A 560 -13.55 5.17 -14.40
C ASP A 560 -14.82 4.58 -13.77
N ARG A 561 -15.48 3.64 -14.45
CA ARG A 561 -16.67 2.93 -13.92
C ARG A 561 -16.33 2.14 -12.66
N GLY A 562 -15.16 1.50 -12.64
CA GLY A 562 -14.66 0.77 -11.48
C GLY A 562 -14.45 1.67 -10.29
N ILE A 563 -13.71 2.78 -10.46
CA ILE A 563 -13.43 3.76 -9.41
C ILE A 563 -14.74 4.35 -8.85
N ALA A 564 -15.69 4.70 -9.72
CA ALA A 564 -16.98 5.27 -9.32
C ALA A 564 -17.88 4.28 -8.55
N ALA A 565 -17.70 2.96 -8.76
CA ALA A 565 -18.48 1.91 -8.12
C ALA A 565 -17.92 1.46 -6.76
N MET A 566 -16.64 1.70 -6.47
CA MET A 566 -15.99 1.24 -5.24
C MET A 566 -16.69 1.81 -3.99
N THR A 567 -16.77 0.99 -2.93
CA THR A 567 -17.23 1.41 -1.59
C THR A 567 -16.09 1.59 -0.57
N CYS A 568 -14.91 1.10 -0.93
CA CYS A 568 -13.69 1.17 -0.14
C CYS A 568 -12.46 1.27 -1.05
N GLU A 569 -11.32 1.66 -0.51
CA GLU A 569 -10.05 1.66 -1.24
C GLU A 569 -9.43 0.26 -1.29
N ALA A 570 -9.09 -0.22 -2.48
CA ALA A 570 -8.42 -1.51 -2.71
C ALA A 570 -7.27 -1.35 -3.72
N CYS A 571 -6.55 -2.44 -4.03
CA CYS A 571 -5.53 -2.40 -5.09
C CYS A 571 -6.16 -2.21 -6.47
N PHE A 572 -5.40 -1.62 -7.40
CA PHE A 572 -5.91 -1.24 -8.73
C PHE A 572 -6.60 -2.37 -9.52
N PRO A 573 -6.11 -3.62 -9.53
CA PRO A 573 -6.80 -4.73 -10.19
C PRO A 573 -8.21 -5.04 -9.64
N VAL A 574 -8.45 -4.79 -8.34
CA VAL A 574 -9.78 -4.94 -7.72
C VAL A 574 -10.72 -3.80 -8.15
N LYS A 575 -10.20 -2.58 -8.33
CA LYS A 575 -10.97 -1.46 -8.88
C LYS A 575 -11.40 -1.75 -10.32
N ILE A 576 -10.48 -2.28 -11.13
CA ILE A 576 -10.74 -2.71 -12.50
C ILE A 576 -11.81 -3.83 -12.54
N SER A 577 -11.82 -4.75 -11.58
CA SER A 577 -12.84 -5.80 -11.51
C SER A 577 -14.27 -5.23 -11.38
N HIS A 578 -14.43 -4.13 -10.63
CA HIS A 578 -15.71 -3.41 -10.50
C HIS A 578 -16.16 -2.80 -11.82
N GLY A 579 -15.24 -2.24 -12.60
CA GLY A 579 -15.52 -1.69 -13.91
C GLY A 579 -15.97 -2.75 -14.92
N HIS A 580 -15.29 -3.90 -14.93
CA HIS A 580 -15.64 -5.03 -15.82
C HIS A 580 -16.99 -5.63 -15.44
N ALA A 581 -17.26 -5.85 -14.15
CA ALA A 581 -18.55 -6.35 -13.69
C ALA A 581 -19.69 -5.36 -13.97
N ALA A 582 -19.47 -4.06 -13.73
CA ALA A 582 -20.44 -3.01 -14.05
C ALA A 582 -20.77 -2.92 -15.55
N THR A 583 -19.79 -3.23 -16.41
CA THR A 583 -19.98 -3.24 -17.87
C THR A 583 -20.78 -4.46 -18.34
N LEU A 584 -20.64 -5.60 -17.64
CA LEU A 584 -21.30 -6.85 -18.02
C LEU A 584 -22.69 -7.06 -17.43
N LYS A 585 -23.00 -6.48 -16.27
CA LYS A 585 -24.22 -6.81 -15.49
C LYS A 585 -25.53 -6.69 -16.29
N ASP A 586 -25.58 -5.80 -17.28
CA ASP A 586 -26.74 -5.53 -18.12
C ASP A 586 -26.63 -6.17 -19.53
N GLN A 587 -25.58 -6.96 -19.78
CA GLN A 587 -25.27 -7.60 -21.07
C GLN A 587 -25.25 -9.15 -20.99
N CYS A 588 -25.75 -9.73 -19.90
CA CYS A 588 -25.84 -11.17 -19.70
C CYS A 588 -27.05 -11.54 -18.83
N ASP A 589 -27.48 -12.80 -18.89
CA ASP A 589 -28.54 -13.32 -18.00
C ASP A 589 -28.01 -13.60 -16.59
N LEU A 590 -26.78 -14.14 -16.51
CA LEU A 590 -26.10 -14.50 -15.27
C LEU A 590 -24.65 -14.03 -15.30
N LEU A 591 -24.14 -13.50 -14.19
CA LEU A 591 -22.73 -13.19 -14.01
C LEU A 591 -21.99 -14.36 -13.34
N PHE A 592 -20.89 -14.82 -13.94
CA PHE A 592 -20.00 -15.82 -13.34
C PHE A 592 -18.89 -15.15 -12.55
N MET A 593 -18.93 -15.30 -11.23
CA MET A 593 -18.01 -14.70 -10.27
C MET A 593 -17.63 -15.74 -9.19
N PRO A 594 -16.78 -16.73 -9.52
CA PRO A 594 -16.38 -17.78 -8.58
C PRO A 594 -15.56 -17.19 -7.42
N MET A 595 -15.75 -17.74 -6.22
CA MET A 595 -14.88 -17.46 -5.09
C MET A 595 -13.64 -18.36 -5.20
N LEU A 596 -12.53 -17.78 -5.65
CA LEU A 596 -11.26 -18.50 -5.79
C LEU A 596 -10.57 -18.53 -4.43
N ILE A 597 -10.62 -19.66 -3.72
CA ILE A 597 -10.06 -19.82 -2.37
C ILE A 597 -8.64 -20.38 -2.44
N GLU A 598 -8.46 -21.56 -3.04
CA GLU A 598 -7.15 -22.23 -3.13
C GLU A 598 -6.73 -22.52 -4.57
N MET A 599 -5.45 -22.28 -4.86
CA MET A 599 -4.75 -22.68 -6.08
C MET A 599 -4.30 -24.14 -6.01
N GLU A 600 -3.85 -24.66 -7.16
CA GLU A 600 -3.12 -25.92 -7.20
C GLU A 600 -1.72 -25.75 -6.58
N SER A 601 -1.28 -26.77 -5.84
CA SER A 601 0.03 -26.83 -5.19
C SER A 601 0.69 -28.19 -5.44
N HIS A 602 1.97 -28.17 -5.77
CA HIS A 602 2.78 -29.38 -6.00
C HIS A 602 3.69 -29.74 -4.81
N GLN A 603 3.75 -28.90 -3.77
CA GLN A 603 4.64 -29.06 -2.61
C GLN A 603 3.90 -29.42 -1.31
N GLY A 604 2.61 -29.77 -1.38
CA GLY A 604 1.80 -30.12 -0.21
C GLY A 604 1.28 -28.91 0.60
N ASN A 605 1.91 -27.75 0.47
CA ASN A 605 1.59 -26.55 1.25
C ASN A 605 0.26 -25.92 0.85
N ASN A 606 -0.24 -25.04 1.70
CA ASN A 606 -1.39 -24.19 1.41
C ASN A 606 -1.05 -23.20 0.27
N ALA A 607 -2.00 -22.95 -0.62
CA ALA A 607 -1.81 -22.12 -1.81
C ALA A 607 -3.02 -21.20 -2.04
N PHE A 608 -3.41 -20.46 -1.01
CA PHE A 608 -4.53 -19.54 -1.06
C PHE A 608 -4.32 -18.40 -2.05
N TYR A 609 -5.43 -17.91 -2.60
CA TYR A 609 -5.47 -16.57 -3.20
C TYR A 609 -5.37 -15.50 -2.11
N CYS A 610 -5.32 -14.22 -2.48
CA CYS A 610 -5.38 -13.17 -1.47
C CYS A 610 -6.85 -12.90 -1.07
N PRO A 611 -7.11 -12.41 0.16
CA PRO A 611 -8.46 -12.16 0.64
C PRO A 611 -9.31 -11.28 -0.28
N TYR A 612 -8.70 -10.30 -0.97
CA TYR A 612 -9.44 -9.49 -1.95
C TYR A 612 -9.95 -10.30 -3.13
N VAL A 613 -9.18 -11.28 -3.64
CA VAL A 613 -9.63 -12.15 -4.73
C VAL A 613 -10.70 -13.11 -4.24
N GLU A 614 -10.55 -13.66 -3.03
CA GLU A 614 -11.52 -14.56 -2.39
C GLU A 614 -12.88 -13.87 -2.19
N ALA A 615 -12.87 -12.63 -1.69
CA ALA A 615 -14.06 -11.86 -1.36
C ALA A 615 -14.59 -10.95 -2.48
N ASN A 616 -13.91 -10.89 -3.63
CA ASN A 616 -14.24 -9.95 -4.71
C ASN A 616 -15.71 -10.06 -5.14
N THR A 617 -16.27 -11.28 -5.16
CA THR A 617 -17.68 -11.53 -5.48
C THR A 617 -18.63 -10.76 -4.57
N TYR A 618 -18.45 -10.81 -3.25
CA TYR A 618 -19.35 -10.14 -2.30
C TYR A 618 -19.12 -8.63 -2.25
N MET A 619 -17.87 -8.18 -2.43
CA MET A 619 -17.58 -6.76 -2.59
C MET A 619 -18.32 -6.17 -3.81
N LEU A 620 -18.26 -6.86 -4.95
CA LEU A 620 -18.99 -6.47 -6.17
C LEU A 620 -20.50 -6.48 -5.97
N MET A 621 -21.03 -7.52 -5.32
CA MET A 621 -22.47 -7.61 -5.03
C MET A 621 -22.95 -6.44 -4.17
N ALA A 622 -22.21 -6.09 -3.11
CA ALA A 622 -22.56 -4.96 -2.25
C ALA A 622 -22.43 -3.61 -2.97
N ALA A 623 -21.34 -3.41 -3.74
CA ALA A 623 -21.06 -2.18 -4.45
C ALA A 623 -22.07 -1.90 -5.58
N LEU A 624 -22.34 -2.91 -6.41
CA LEU A 624 -23.19 -2.78 -7.60
C LEU A 624 -24.66 -3.12 -7.35
N GLY A 625 -25.03 -3.56 -6.14
CA GLY A 625 -26.39 -3.96 -5.79
C GLY A 625 -26.87 -5.17 -6.60
N LEU A 626 -26.00 -6.15 -6.84
CA LEU A 626 -26.32 -7.30 -7.69
C LEU A 626 -27.27 -8.26 -6.98
N ASP A 627 -28.31 -8.70 -7.69
CA ASP A 627 -29.20 -9.76 -7.21
C ASP A 627 -28.43 -11.09 -7.15
N ALA A 628 -28.38 -11.71 -5.97
CA ALA A 628 -27.76 -13.02 -5.78
C ALA A 628 -28.34 -14.09 -6.73
N LYS A 629 -29.61 -13.96 -7.17
CA LYS A 629 -30.26 -14.86 -8.14
C LYS A 629 -29.74 -14.71 -9.58
N LYS A 630 -28.93 -13.69 -9.86
CA LYS A 630 -28.28 -13.46 -11.16
C LYS A 630 -26.78 -13.71 -11.14
N VAL A 631 -26.24 -14.26 -10.06
CA VAL A 631 -24.80 -14.47 -9.89
C VAL A 631 -24.51 -15.96 -9.67
N ILE A 632 -23.60 -16.53 -10.45
CA ILE A 632 -23.03 -17.87 -10.26
C ILE A 632 -21.73 -17.73 -9.48
N LYS A 633 -21.70 -18.20 -8.23
CA LYS A 633 -20.57 -17.95 -7.30
C LYS A 633 -20.12 -19.22 -6.55
N PRO A 634 -19.66 -20.27 -7.24
CA PRO A 634 -19.13 -21.45 -6.60
C PRO A 634 -17.88 -21.11 -5.78
N ALA A 635 -17.72 -21.73 -4.62
CA ALA A 635 -16.45 -21.77 -3.90
C ALA A 635 -15.51 -22.76 -4.57
N ILE A 636 -14.27 -22.34 -4.86
CA ILE A 636 -13.30 -23.12 -5.62
C ILE A 636 -12.07 -23.38 -4.76
N TYR A 637 -11.86 -24.66 -4.44
CA TYR A 637 -10.67 -25.18 -3.78
C TYR A 637 -9.99 -26.18 -4.73
N PHE A 638 -9.05 -25.71 -5.57
CA PHE A 638 -8.42 -26.60 -6.56
C PHE A 638 -7.69 -27.79 -5.90
N LYS A 639 -7.10 -27.58 -4.72
CA LYS A 639 -6.44 -28.63 -3.92
C LYS A 639 -7.40 -29.75 -3.48
N LYS A 640 -8.69 -29.44 -3.25
CA LYS A 640 -9.74 -30.44 -2.91
C LYS A 640 -10.21 -31.26 -4.12
N GLY A 641 -9.81 -30.86 -5.33
CA GLY A 641 -10.03 -31.62 -6.56
C GLY A 641 -11.43 -31.49 -7.17
N LYS A 642 -11.65 -32.27 -8.22
CA LYS A 642 -12.83 -32.20 -9.10
C LYS A 642 -14.18 -32.37 -8.39
N LEU A 643 -14.26 -33.30 -7.43
CA LEU A 643 -15.51 -33.61 -6.74
C LEU A 643 -16.01 -32.41 -5.91
N ASP A 644 -15.10 -31.71 -5.23
CA ASP A 644 -15.44 -30.52 -4.43
C ASP A 644 -15.99 -29.40 -5.33
N MET A 645 -15.31 -29.15 -6.45
CA MET A 645 -15.79 -28.20 -7.46
C MET A 645 -17.18 -28.60 -8.00
N GLN A 646 -17.38 -29.88 -8.32
CA GLN A 646 -18.67 -30.39 -8.79
C GLN A 646 -19.80 -30.14 -7.78
N LEU A 647 -19.57 -30.42 -6.49
CA LEU A 647 -20.55 -30.18 -5.42
C LEU A 647 -20.88 -28.69 -5.26
N SER A 648 -19.85 -27.84 -5.36
CA SER A 648 -19.99 -26.38 -5.30
C SER A 648 -20.84 -25.84 -6.45
N PHE A 649 -20.59 -26.31 -7.68
CA PHE A 649 -21.42 -25.97 -8.84
C PHE A 649 -22.85 -26.53 -8.72
N ALA A 650 -23.01 -27.78 -8.26
CA ALA A 650 -24.32 -28.39 -8.07
C ALA A 650 -25.20 -27.56 -7.11
N LYS A 651 -24.62 -27.07 -6.01
CA LYS A 651 -25.28 -26.20 -5.03
C LYS A 651 -25.75 -24.89 -5.68
N GLU A 652 -24.86 -24.23 -6.43
CA GLU A 652 -25.19 -22.96 -7.08
C GLU A 652 -26.20 -23.11 -8.22
N PHE A 653 -26.10 -24.17 -9.02
CA PHE A 653 -27.06 -24.44 -10.10
C PHE A 653 -28.44 -24.71 -9.54
N ARG A 654 -28.55 -25.50 -8.46
CA ARG A 654 -29.83 -25.71 -7.76
C ARG A 654 -30.40 -24.39 -7.23
N ARG A 655 -29.57 -23.55 -6.61
CA ARG A 655 -29.98 -22.24 -6.08
C ARG A 655 -30.52 -21.30 -7.18
N LEU A 656 -29.98 -21.41 -8.40
CA LEU A 656 -30.36 -20.62 -9.56
C LEU A 656 -31.49 -21.26 -10.40
N GLY A 657 -31.97 -22.46 -10.04
CA GLY A 657 -32.96 -23.19 -10.84
C GLY A 657 -32.42 -23.75 -12.15
N LEU A 658 -31.11 -23.91 -12.29
CA LEU A 658 -30.44 -24.47 -13.46
C LEU A 658 -30.37 -26.00 -13.39
N LYS A 659 -30.41 -26.66 -14.55
CA LYS A 659 -30.24 -28.12 -14.65
C LYS A 659 -28.77 -28.49 -14.39
N PHE A 660 -28.54 -29.48 -13.54
CA PHE A 660 -27.19 -29.99 -13.24
C PHE A 660 -27.17 -31.51 -13.36
N LYS A 661 -26.20 -32.05 -14.11
CA LYS A 661 -25.94 -33.49 -14.18
C LYS A 661 -24.46 -33.77 -13.92
N ASP A 662 -24.22 -34.68 -12.99
CA ASP A 662 -22.88 -35.06 -12.55
C ASP A 662 -21.98 -35.54 -13.69
N SER A 663 -22.50 -36.38 -14.58
CA SER A 663 -21.75 -36.93 -15.71
C SER A 663 -21.38 -35.87 -16.75
N GLU A 664 -22.30 -34.95 -17.04
CA GLU A 664 -22.07 -33.84 -17.99
C GLU A 664 -21.03 -32.87 -17.43
N PHE A 665 -21.12 -32.50 -16.15
CA PHE A 665 -20.12 -31.66 -15.49
C PHE A 665 -18.74 -32.33 -15.44
N SER A 666 -18.71 -33.60 -15.05
CA SER A 666 -17.49 -34.38 -14.94
C SER A 666 -16.74 -34.43 -16.28
N LYS A 667 -17.45 -34.69 -17.38
CA LYS A 667 -16.88 -34.68 -18.73
C LYS A 667 -16.41 -33.27 -19.16
N ALA A 668 -17.24 -32.25 -18.93
CA ALA A 668 -16.89 -30.87 -19.27
C ALA A 668 -15.65 -30.37 -18.52
N TYR A 669 -15.50 -30.76 -17.25
CA TYR A 669 -14.32 -30.47 -16.43
C TYR A 669 -13.06 -31.10 -17.00
N ASP A 670 -13.07 -32.40 -17.33
CA ASP A 670 -11.87 -33.09 -17.85
C ASP A 670 -11.43 -32.51 -19.19
N GLU A 671 -12.38 -32.20 -20.07
CA GLU A 671 -12.09 -31.55 -21.35
C GLU A 671 -11.50 -30.16 -21.14
N ALA A 672 -12.11 -29.33 -20.28
CA ALA A 672 -11.59 -27.99 -19.99
C ALA A 672 -10.20 -28.04 -19.33
N ARG A 673 -9.97 -29.03 -18.47
CA ARG A 673 -8.69 -29.24 -17.79
C ARG A 673 -7.59 -29.63 -18.77
N ALA A 674 -7.88 -30.57 -19.68
CA ALA A 674 -6.94 -30.99 -20.71
C ALA A 674 -6.48 -29.82 -21.60
N VAL A 675 -7.38 -28.89 -21.95
CA VAL A 675 -7.00 -27.69 -22.73
C VAL A 675 -6.12 -26.75 -21.90
N ALA A 676 -6.44 -26.54 -20.62
CA ALA A 676 -5.63 -25.70 -19.73
C ALA A 676 -4.21 -26.27 -19.52
N ASP A 677 -4.10 -27.58 -19.32
CA ASP A 677 -2.81 -28.27 -19.18
C ASP A 677 -2.01 -28.22 -20.49
N ASN A 678 -2.68 -28.38 -21.64
CA ASN A 678 -2.03 -28.24 -22.95
C ASN A 678 -1.48 -26.82 -23.17
N PHE A 679 -2.24 -25.78 -22.81
CA PHE A 679 -1.76 -24.40 -22.85
C PHE A 679 -0.53 -24.20 -21.94
N ASN A 680 -0.57 -24.72 -20.71
CA ASN A 680 0.54 -24.64 -19.77
C ASN A 680 1.80 -25.37 -20.29
N HIS A 681 1.65 -26.52 -20.96
CA HIS A 681 2.77 -27.21 -21.60
C HIS A 681 3.31 -26.42 -22.80
N GLU A 682 2.44 -25.87 -23.65
CA GLU A 682 2.85 -25.08 -24.82
C GLU A 682 3.64 -23.84 -24.41
N ILE A 683 3.17 -23.09 -23.40
CA ILE A 683 3.84 -21.86 -22.96
C ILE A 683 5.21 -22.13 -22.31
N LYS A 684 5.34 -23.22 -21.54
CA LYS A 684 6.63 -23.66 -20.98
C LYS A 684 7.60 -24.14 -22.06
N ARG A 685 7.11 -24.83 -23.09
CA ARG A 685 7.93 -25.24 -24.24
C ARG A 685 8.49 -24.02 -24.97
N VAL A 686 7.62 -23.05 -25.29
CA VAL A 686 8.02 -21.79 -25.92
C VAL A 686 9.03 -21.04 -25.04
N GLY A 687 8.81 -20.99 -23.72
CA GLY A 687 9.75 -20.39 -22.77
C GLY A 687 11.13 -21.05 -22.76
N SER A 688 11.16 -22.39 -22.77
CA SER A 688 12.40 -23.16 -22.82
C SER A 688 13.16 -22.92 -24.14
N GLU A 689 12.46 -22.79 -25.25
CA GLU A 689 13.06 -22.44 -26.55
C GLU A 689 13.65 -21.02 -26.54
N ILE A 690 12.95 -20.06 -25.94
CA ILE A 690 13.44 -18.68 -25.79
C ILE A 690 14.74 -18.66 -24.95
N LEU A 691 14.76 -19.35 -23.81
CA LEU A 691 15.93 -19.39 -22.92
C LEU A 691 17.13 -20.12 -23.54
N LYS A 692 16.89 -21.21 -24.30
CA LYS A 692 17.95 -21.92 -25.05
C LYS A 692 18.56 -21.03 -26.14
N ASN A 693 17.71 -20.31 -26.87
CA ASN A 693 18.14 -19.40 -27.94
C ASN A 693 18.72 -18.07 -27.42
N LEU A 694 18.73 -17.84 -26.10
CA LEU A 694 19.21 -16.59 -25.51
C LEU A 694 20.72 -16.39 -25.74
N GLY A 695 21.52 -17.46 -25.80
CA GLY A 695 22.99 -17.38 -25.90
C GLY A 695 23.59 -16.67 -24.69
N ASP A 696 24.56 -15.78 -24.90
CA ASP A 696 25.17 -14.95 -23.84
C ASP A 696 24.39 -13.67 -23.53
N ARG A 697 23.23 -13.46 -24.19
CA ARG A 697 22.42 -12.25 -24.00
C ARG A 697 21.78 -12.24 -22.62
N ARG A 698 21.69 -11.07 -22.02
CA ARG A 698 20.98 -10.85 -20.76
C ARG A 698 19.47 -10.68 -21.03
N ALA A 699 18.64 -11.22 -20.15
CA ALA A 699 17.18 -11.11 -20.22
C ALA A 699 16.59 -10.67 -18.88
N ILE A 700 15.45 -9.99 -18.95
CA ILE A 700 14.68 -9.57 -17.79
C ILE A 700 13.49 -10.51 -17.64
N ILE A 701 13.33 -11.12 -16.48
CA ILE A 701 12.14 -11.89 -16.13
C ILE A 701 11.15 -10.93 -15.46
N VAL A 702 9.98 -10.76 -16.08
CA VAL A 702 8.89 -9.96 -15.52
C VAL A 702 8.04 -10.86 -14.62
N ILE A 703 8.15 -10.60 -13.33
CA ILE A 703 7.54 -11.32 -12.21
C ILE A 703 6.33 -10.54 -11.74
N GLY A 704 5.23 -11.22 -11.42
CA GLY A 704 4.02 -10.58 -10.94
C GLY A 704 2.79 -11.45 -11.08
N ARG A 705 1.65 -10.96 -10.60
CA ARG A 705 0.39 -11.69 -10.72
C ARG A 705 -0.18 -11.53 -12.12
N PRO A 706 -0.84 -12.55 -12.70
CA PRO A 706 -1.36 -12.48 -14.09
C PRO A 706 -2.20 -11.23 -14.38
N TYR A 707 -3.02 -10.79 -13.43
CA TYR A 707 -3.86 -9.60 -13.58
C TYR A 707 -3.10 -8.26 -13.51
N SER A 708 -1.90 -8.26 -12.97
CA SER A 708 -1.00 -7.09 -12.99
C SER A 708 -0.01 -7.17 -14.15
N ALA A 709 0.37 -8.38 -14.56
CA ALA A 709 1.41 -8.61 -15.56
C ALA A 709 0.88 -8.61 -17.00
N TYR A 710 -0.35 -9.05 -17.25
CA TYR A 710 -0.82 -9.33 -18.61
C TYR A 710 -1.95 -8.44 -19.09
N ASP A 711 -2.60 -7.70 -18.19
CA ASP A 711 -3.54 -6.66 -18.57
C ASP A 711 -2.76 -5.41 -19.05
N SER A 712 -3.07 -4.96 -20.26
CA SER A 712 -2.36 -3.88 -20.95
C SER A 712 -2.48 -2.53 -20.24
N ARG A 713 -3.55 -2.34 -19.45
CA ARG A 713 -3.74 -1.12 -18.66
C ARG A 713 -3.02 -1.21 -17.33
N THR A 714 -3.09 -2.35 -16.64
CA THR A 714 -2.40 -2.49 -15.34
C THR A 714 -0.88 -2.47 -15.48
N ASN A 715 -0.33 -2.99 -16.58
CA ASN A 715 1.12 -3.01 -16.84
C ASN A 715 1.62 -1.84 -17.70
N LEU A 716 0.75 -0.91 -18.14
CA LEU A 716 1.09 0.18 -19.06
C LEU A 716 1.83 -0.26 -20.34
N ASN A 717 1.43 -1.39 -20.92
CA ASN A 717 2.09 -2.00 -22.10
C ASN A 717 3.61 -2.21 -21.94
N LEU A 718 4.07 -2.51 -20.73
CA LEU A 718 5.50 -2.65 -20.37
C LEU A 718 6.32 -3.50 -21.35
N PHE A 719 5.77 -4.62 -21.83
CA PHE A 719 6.46 -5.52 -22.74
C PHE A 719 6.68 -4.94 -24.14
N ALA A 720 5.77 -4.09 -24.62
CA ALA A 720 5.94 -3.38 -25.88
C ALA A 720 7.10 -2.37 -25.78
N THR A 721 7.23 -1.71 -24.62
CA THR A 721 8.37 -0.82 -24.32
C THR A 721 9.69 -1.58 -24.33
N PHE A 722 9.77 -2.76 -23.68
CA PHE A 722 10.97 -3.59 -23.74
C PHE A 722 11.33 -4.06 -25.15
N SER A 723 10.34 -4.50 -25.92
CA SER A 723 10.50 -4.88 -27.33
C SER A 723 11.12 -3.74 -28.15
N ARG A 724 10.62 -2.50 -27.97
CA ARG A 724 11.13 -1.28 -28.60
C ARG A 724 12.58 -0.98 -28.21
N LEU A 725 12.93 -1.14 -26.94
CA LEU A 725 14.29 -0.95 -26.42
C LEU A 725 15.26 -2.10 -26.80
N GLY A 726 14.79 -3.14 -27.52
CA GLY A 726 15.62 -4.28 -27.94
C GLY A 726 15.89 -5.28 -26.81
N ILE A 727 15.07 -5.28 -25.76
CA ILE A 727 15.30 -6.04 -24.53
C ILE A 727 14.38 -7.25 -24.46
N HIS A 728 14.96 -8.39 -24.10
CA HIS A 728 14.21 -9.64 -23.94
C HIS A 728 13.57 -9.66 -22.55
N ALA A 729 12.31 -9.20 -22.48
CA ALA A 729 11.50 -9.22 -21.26
C ALA A 729 10.53 -10.40 -21.26
N ILE A 730 10.86 -11.46 -20.53
CA ILE A 730 10.16 -12.74 -20.55
C ILE A 730 9.18 -12.81 -19.36
N PRO A 731 7.87 -13.07 -19.57
CA PRO A 731 6.94 -13.27 -18.48
C PRO A 731 7.26 -14.52 -17.65
N GLN A 732 7.08 -14.45 -16.32
CA GLN A 732 7.34 -15.60 -15.44
C GLN A 732 6.58 -16.88 -15.80
N GLU A 733 5.43 -16.80 -16.48
CA GLU A 733 4.62 -17.97 -16.88
C GLU A 733 5.30 -18.85 -17.96
N PHE A 734 6.32 -18.32 -18.63
CA PHE A 734 7.16 -19.07 -19.59
C PHE A 734 8.19 -19.96 -18.88
N LEU A 735 8.47 -19.70 -17.59
CA LEU A 735 9.44 -20.47 -16.83
C LEU A 735 8.82 -21.77 -16.32
N ASP A 736 9.57 -22.86 -16.43
CA ASP A 736 9.25 -24.08 -15.69
C ASP A 736 9.82 -23.99 -14.28
N LEU A 737 8.95 -23.60 -13.34
CA LEU A 737 9.28 -23.46 -11.93
C LEU A 737 9.04 -24.75 -11.14
N SER A 738 8.68 -25.84 -11.82
CA SER A 738 8.47 -27.14 -11.17
C SER A 738 9.76 -27.64 -10.51
N GLY A 739 9.65 -28.21 -9.31
CA GLY A 739 10.79 -28.74 -8.55
C GLY A 739 11.65 -27.69 -7.82
N ILE A 740 11.33 -26.39 -7.89
CA ILE A 740 12.02 -25.37 -7.07
C ILE A 740 11.39 -25.33 -5.69
N ASP A 741 12.13 -25.78 -4.68
CA ASP A 741 11.71 -25.78 -3.29
C ASP A 741 11.69 -24.36 -2.69
N VAL A 742 10.53 -23.97 -2.16
CA VAL A 742 10.34 -22.74 -1.39
C VAL A 742 10.07 -23.05 0.06
N GLU A 743 9.43 -24.17 0.38
CA GLU A 743 8.93 -24.47 1.72
C GLU A 743 10.03 -24.66 2.76
N SER A 744 11.16 -25.27 2.38
CA SER A 744 12.28 -25.47 3.32
C SER A 744 12.84 -24.16 3.87
N GLU A 745 12.79 -23.08 3.09
CA GLU A 745 13.30 -21.77 3.46
C GLU A 745 12.18 -20.83 3.87
N TYR A 746 11.02 -20.87 3.22
CA TYR A 746 9.87 -20.03 3.53
C TYR A 746 8.70 -20.89 3.98
N PRO A 747 8.81 -21.56 5.14
CA PRO A 747 7.75 -22.43 5.61
C PRO A 747 6.46 -21.64 5.79
N ASN A 748 5.35 -22.30 5.48
CA ASN A 748 4.02 -21.70 5.59
C ASN A 748 3.92 -20.41 4.72
N MET A 749 4.55 -20.40 3.54
CA MET A 749 4.22 -19.46 2.47
C MET A 749 2.87 -19.89 1.86
N TYR A 750 1.77 -19.54 2.52
CA TYR A 750 0.46 -20.05 2.16
C TYR A 750 -0.17 -19.36 0.93
N TRP A 751 0.42 -18.27 0.41
CA TRP A 751 -0.08 -17.63 -0.82
C TRP A 751 0.46 -18.35 -2.06
N GLY A 752 -0.42 -18.86 -2.92
CA GLY A 752 0.00 -19.60 -4.12
C GLY A 752 0.82 -18.73 -5.10
N PHE A 753 0.46 -17.46 -5.28
CA PHE A 753 1.29 -16.53 -6.05
C PHE A 753 2.59 -16.14 -5.34
N GLY A 754 2.60 -16.09 -4.01
CA GLY A 754 3.83 -15.85 -3.23
C GLY A 754 4.87 -16.95 -3.50
N ASN A 755 4.44 -18.22 -3.46
CA ASN A 755 5.28 -19.35 -3.85
C ASN A 755 5.85 -19.21 -5.26
N ARG A 756 5.00 -18.98 -6.27
CA ARG A 756 5.47 -18.84 -7.67
C ARG A 756 6.46 -17.70 -7.87
N ILE A 757 6.24 -16.58 -7.17
CA ILE A 757 7.14 -15.41 -7.20
C ILE A 757 8.51 -15.75 -6.60
N LEU A 758 8.55 -16.43 -5.45
CA LEU A 758 9.81 -16.85 -4.81
C LEU A 758 10.52 -17.95 -5.61
N GLN A 759 9.78 -18.87 -6.23
CA GLN A 759 10.35 -19.84 -7.17
C GLN A 759 11.03 -19.14 -8.36
N ALA A 760 10.40 -18.10 -8.91
CA ALA A 760 10.99 -17.31 -9.98
C ALA A 760 12.26 -16.57 -9.52
N ALA A 761 12.27 -16.00 -8.32
CA ALA A 761 13.47 -15.37 -7.74
C ALA A 761 14.63 -16.36 -7.61
N LYS A 762 14.37 -17.56 -7.04
CA LYS A 762 15.36 -18.63 -6.94
C LYS A 762 15.84 -19.13 -8.31
N TYR A 763 14.95 -19.23 -9.30
CA TYR A 763 15.31 -19.58 -10.67
C TYR A 763 16.26 -18.54 -11.29
N ILE A 764 15.97 -17.25 -11.13
CA ILE A 764 16.80 -16.15 -11.64
C ILE A 764 18.20 -16.18 -11.02
N ASN A 765 18.29 -16.44 -9.71
CA ASN A 765 19.58 -16.54 -9.02
C ASN A 765 20.48 -17.68 -9.55
N ARG A 766 19.91 -18.71 -10.18
CA ARG A 766 20.65 -19.85 -10.76
C ARG A 766 21.25 -19.56 -12.15
N ASP A 767 20.74 -18.58 -12.89
CA ASP A 767 21.23 -18.24 -14.24
C ASP A 767 21.80 -16.82 -14.29
N GLN A 768 23.09 -16.70 -14.59
CA GLN A 768 23.85 -15.44 -14.63
C GLN A 768 23.34 -14.42 -15.66
N ARG A 769 22.56 -14.86 -16.64
CA ARG A 769 22.01 -14.02 -17.71
C ARG A 769 20.68 -13.36 -17.33
N LEU A 770 20.04 -13.81 -16.26
CA LEU A 770 18.69 -13.40 -15.88
C LEU A 770 18.68 -12.33 -14.79
N PHE A 771 17.78 -11.36 -14.95
CA PHE A 771 17.53 -10.26 -14.01
C PHE A 771 16.04 -10.17 -13.68
N GLY A 772 15.69 -9.81 -12.45
CA GLY A 772 14.29 -9.73 -12.02
C GLY A 772 13.70 -8.33 -12.19
N LEU A 773 12.50 -8.26 -12.75
CA LEU A 773 11.61 -7.11 -12.61
C LEU A 773 10.32 -7.56 -11.93
N TYR A 774 10.07 -7.09 -10.71
CA TYR A 774 8.84 -7.35 -9.98
C TYR A 774 7.81 -6.27 -10.31
N LEU A 775 6.72 -6.66 -10.98
CA LEU A 775 5.56 -5.82 -11.24
C LEU A 775 4.44 -6.04 -10.21
N THR A 776 4.12 -4.99 -9.46
CA THR A 776 3.06 -4.98 -8.45
C THR A 776 2.12 -3.78 -8.61
N SER A 777 1.04 -3.76 -7.83
CA SER A 777 0.08 -2.66 -7.78
C SER A 777 0.09 -1.99 -6.42
N PHE A 778 -0.15 -0.68 -6.37
CA PHE A 778 -0.28 0.03 -5.11
C PHE A 778 -1.37 -0.60 -4.22
N SER A 779 -1.13 -0.62 -2.91
CA SER A 779 -2.00 -1.27 -1.93
C SER A 779 -2.20 -2.79 -2.14
N CYS A 780 -1.28 -3.45 -2.86
CA CYS A 780 -1.30 -4.91 -2.95
C CYS A 780 -1.13 -5.52 -1.55
N GLY A 781 -2.11 -6.35 -1.20
CA GLY A 781 -2.21 -7.05 0.07
C GLY A 781 -0.96 -7.87 0.42
N PRO A 782 -0.73 -9.00 -0.27
CA PRO A 782 0.39 -9.90 0.02
C PRO A 782 1.77 -9.27 -0.20
N ASP A 783 1.91 -8.30 -1.11
CA ASP A 783 3.22 -7.72 -1.43
C ASP A 783 3.76 -6.80 -0.34
N SER A 784 2.96 -6.51 0.69
CA SER A 784 3.47 -5.98 1.96
C SER A 784 4.49 -6.92 2.63
N PHE A 785 4.48 -8.22 2.34
CA PHE A 785 5.45 -9.20 2.85
C PHE A 785 6.26 -9.85 1.73
N VAL A 786 5.63 -10.26 0.62
CA VAL A 786 6.31 -10.97 -0.47
C VAL A 786 7.47 -10.16 -1.07
N LEU A 787 7.38 -8.82 -1.09
CA LEU A 787 8.50 -7.98 -1.54
C LEU A 787 9.71 -8.09 -0.62
N HIS A 788 9.54 -8.15 0.71
CA HIS A 788 10.67 -8.36 1.62
C HIS A 788 11.37 -9.69 1.36
N PHE A 789 10.60 -10.74 1.11
CA PHE A 789 11.12 -12.09 0.83
C PHE A 789 11.78 -12.14 -0.55
N PHE A 790 11.17 -11.53 -1.56
CA PHE A 790 11.76 -11.39 -2.89
C PHE A 790 13.08 -10.62 -2.84
N ASN A 791 13.11 -9.48 -2.15
CA ASN A 791 14.30 -8.65 -1.99
C ASN A 791 15.38 -9.41 -1.25
N HIS A 792 15.01 -10.15 -0.21
CA HIS A 792 15.93 -11.03 0.51
C HIS A 792 16.56 -12.06 -0.43
N GLU A 793 15.76 -12.77 -1.25
CA GLU A 793 16.26 -13.73 -2.23
C GLU A 793 17.19 -13.09 -3.27
N MET A 794 16.78 -11.97 -3.87
CA MET A 794 17.56 -11.30 -4.91
C MET A 794 18.88 -10.73 -4.37
N ASN A 795 18.90 -10.28 -3.10
CA ASN A 795 20.09 -9.73 -2.46
C ASN A 795 21.20 -10.77 -2.20
N ARG A 796 20.90 -12.08 -2.26
CA ARG A 796 21.92 -13.15 -2.09
C ARG A 796 23.02 -13.11 -3.15
N THR A 797 22.68 -12.71 -4.38
CA THR A 797 23.64 -12.62 -5.49
C THR A 797 24.13 -11.20 -5.74
N ARG A 798 23.70 -10.22 -4.92
CA ARG A 798 23.93 -8.76 -5.10
C ARG A 798 23.66 -8.26 -6.52
N ARG A 799 22.74 -8.92 -7.24
CA ARG A 799 22.36 -8.50 -8.59
C ARG A 799 21.33 -7.38 -8.50
N PRO A 800 21.38 -6.42 -9.45
CA PRO A 800 20.34 -5.43 -9.56
C PRO A 800 19.03 -6.13 -9.96
N TYR A 801 17.94 -5.69 -9.36
CA TYR A 801 16.58 -6.02 -9.74
C TYR A 801 15.75 -4.75 -9.69
N LEU A 802 14.61 -4.73 -10.40
CA LEU A 802 13.72 -3.57 -10.42
C LEU A 802 12.37 -3.92 -9.81
N GLU A 803 11.94 -3.14 -8.83
CA GLU A 803 10.56 -3.14 -8.36
C GLU A 803 9.78 -2.04 -9.08
N LEU A 804 8.69 -2.42 -9.75
CA LEU A 804 7.78 -1.50 -10.40
C LEU A 804 6.39 -1.64 -9.78
N GLU A 805 5.97 -0.59 -9.07
CA GLU A 805 4.62 -0.48 -8.52
C GLU A 805 3.80 0.48 -9.39
N LEU A 806 2.64 0.02 -9.86
CA LEU A 806 1.73 0.79 -10.71
C LEU A 806 0.37 1.03 -10.02
N ASP A 807 -0.33 2.11 -10.39
CA ASP A 807 -1.67 2.45 -9.89
C ASP A 807 -2.55 3.01 -11.05
N GLU A 808 -3.62 3.75 -10.74
CA GLU A 808 -4.59 4.35 -11.69
C GLU A 808 -4.01 5.28 -12.77
N HIS A 809 -2.71 5.57 -12.75
CA HIS A 809 -2.07 6.54 -13.64
C HIS A 809 -2.04 6.07 -15.11
N SER A 810 -2.02 7.05 -16.03
CA SER A 810 -1.92 6.80 -17.47
C SER A 810 -0.51 7.05 -18.07
N ALA A 811 0.45 7.48 -17.25
CA ALA A 811 1.73 8.02 -17.75
C ALA A 811 2.88 7.01 -17.68
N GLY A 812 3.45 6.67 -18.84
CA GLY A 812 4.59 5.75 -18.98
C GLY A 812 5.99 6.36 -18.79
N ALA A 813 6.15 7.69 -18.86
CA ALA A 813 7.47 8.34 -18.86
C ALA A 813 8.31 8.08 -17.60
N GLY A 814 7.67 8.08 -16.42
CA GLY A 814 8.33 7.74 -15.15
C GLY A 814 8.76 6.27 -15.07
N VAL A 815 7.99 5.37 -15.71
CA VAL A 815 8.32 3.95 -15.82
C VAL A 815 9.55 3.76 -16.73
N GLU A 816 9.55 4.36 -17.91
CA GLU A 816 10.66 4.23 -18.87
C GLU A 816 12.00 4.72 -18.28
N THR A 817 11.99 5.82 -17.53
CA THR A 817 13.20 6.31 -16.86
C THR A 817 13.78 5.29 -15.87
N ARG A 818 12.93 4.59 -15.11
CA ARG A 818 13.36 3.50 -14.22
C ARG A 818 13.88 2.30 -15.00
N LEU A 819 13.23 1.96 -16.11
CA LEU A 819 13.70 0.87 -16.97
C LEU A 819 15.09 1.17 -17.50
N LEU A 820 15.32 2.37 -18.05
CA LEU A 820 16.61 2.78 -18.59
C LEU A 820 17.70 2.78 -17.52
N ALA A 821 17.44 3.36 -16.34
CA ALA A 821 18.38 3.31 -15.22
C ALA A 821 18.70 1.87 -14.80
N PHE A 822 17.70 0.98 -14.76
CA PHE A 822 17.91 -0.44 -14.44
C PHE A 822 18.73 -1.15 -15.53
N ILE A 823 18.49 -0.86 -16.80
CA ILE A 823 19.25 -1.41 -17.93
C ILE A 823 20.71 -0.98 -17.84
N ASP A 824 20.99 0.28 -17.52
CA ASP A 824 22.34 0.78 -17.39
C ASP A 824 23.06 0.19 -16.17
N ALA A 825 22.35 -0.01 -15.05
CA ALA A 825 22.87 -0.77 -13.90
C ALA A 825 23.21 -2.22 -14.29
N ILE A 826 22.38 -2.88 -15.09
CA ILE A 826 22.69 -4.21 -15.64
C ILE A 826 23.96 -4.14 -16.48
N LYS A 827 24.07 -3.23 -17.46
CA LYS A 827 25.26 -3.13 -18.35
C LYS A 827 26.56 -2.94 -17.57
N ASN A 828 26.55 -2.07 -16.57
CA ASN A 828 27.74 -1.73 -15.77
C ASN A 828 28.12 -2.83 -14.76
N GLN A 829 27.27 -3.85 -14.57
CA GLN A 829 27.62 -4.98 -13.75
C GLN A 829 28.62 -5.91 -14.49
N THR A 830 29.89 -5.79 -14.12
CA THR A 830 31.02 -6.51 -14.69
C THR A 830 31.36 -7.82 -13.96
N GLN A 831 31.02 -7.94 -12.67
CA GLN A 831 31.19 -9.17 -11.89
C GLN A 831 29.92 -9.48 -11.07
N ILE A 832 29.47 -10.72 -11.13
CA ILE A 832 28.42 -11.23 -10.24
C ILE A 832 29.12 -11.98 -9.12
N THR A 833 29.14 -11.39 -7.93
CA THR A 833 29.60 -12.08 -6.73
C THR A 833 28.46 -12.95 -6.22
N ILE A 834 28.57 -14.26 -6.45
CA ILE A 834 27.77 -15.22 -5.67
C ILE A 834 28.31 -15.13 -4.25
N LEU A 835 27.55 -14.51 -3.34
CA LEU A 835 27.89 -14.60 -1.93
C LEU A 835 27.75 -16.08 -1.55
N ALA A 836 28.74 -16.63 -0.84
CA ALA A 836 28.59 -17.96 -0.23
C ALA A 836 27.26 -17.98 0.53
N ASP A 837 26.45 -19.02 0.35
CA ASP A 837 25.16 -19.18 1.02
C ASP A 837 25.38 -18.98 2.53
N LYS A 838 25.06 -17.78 3.01
CA LYS A 838 24.77 -17.63 4.42
C LYS A 838 23.36 -18.14 4.54
N GLU A 839 23.23 -19.44 4.81
CA GLU A 839 21.97 -20.06 5.19
C GLU A 839 21.29 -19.17 6.23
N ILE A 840 20.25 -18.45 5.80
CA ILE A 840 19.24 -17.96 6.71
C ILE A 840 18.45 -19.20 7.07
N ASN A 841 18.65 -19.66 8.29
CA ASN A 841 17.88 -20.75 8.82
C ASN A 841 16.64 -20.13 9.46
N PHE A 842 15.49 -20.25 8.80
CA PHE A 842 14.22 -19.76 9.33
C PHE A 842 13.76 -20.56 10.54
N MET A 843 14.35 -21.75 10.74
CA MET A 843 14.44 -22.39 12.04
C MET A 843 15.61 -21.80 12.82
N PRO A 844 15.42 -21.32 14.07
CA PRO A 844 16.55 -20.88 14.89
C PRO A 844 17.60 -21.99 14.90
N ARG A 845 18.86 -21.65 14.62
CA ARG A 845 19.97 -22.61 14.75
C ARG A 845 19.85 -23.21 16.14
N LYS A 846 19.65 -24.54 16.24
CA LYS A 846 19.33 -25.25 17.50
C LYS A 846 20.12 -24.62 18.64
N SER A 847 19.43 -23.85 19.48
CA SER A 847 20.06 -23.33 20.68
C SER A 847 20.42 -24.49 21.58
N THR A 848 21.57 -24.41 22.22
CA THR A 848 22.01 -25.32 23.28
C THR A 848 21.34 -25.04 24.63
N ALA A 849 20.64 -23.91 24.79
CA ALA A 849 20.00 -23.50 26.05
C ALA A 849 18.48 -23.83 26.07
N PRO A 850 17.96 -24.52 27.09
CA PRO A 850 16.53 -24.76 27.27
C PRO A 850 15.71 -23.46 27.38
N LEU A 851 14.46 -23.45 26.93
CA LEU A 851 13.54 -22.30 27.08
C LEU A 851 13.36 -21.83 28.52
N THR A 852 13.50 -22.73 29.49
CA THR A 852 13.41 -22.44 30.92
C THR A 852 14.52 -21.52 31.42
N GLU A 853 15.63 -21.41 30.70
CA GLU A 853 16.76 -20.53 31.04
C GLU A 853 16.63 -19.14 30.41
N ARG A 854 15.73 -18.97 29.44
CA ARG A 854 15.48 -17.72 28.70
C ARG A 854 14.29 -16.97 29.29
N THR A 855 14.27 -15.65 29.12
CA THR A 855 13.08 -14.83 29.33
C THR A 855 12.25 -14.78 28.05
N LEU A 856 11.01 -15.28 28.13
CA LEU A 856 10.02 -15.30 27.05
C LEU A 856 9.19 -14.01 27.07
N TYR A 857 9.26 -13.25 25.99
CA TYR A 857 8.54 -11.99 25.83
C TYR A 857 7.30 -12.15 24.94
N LEU A 858 6.15 -11.69 25.43
CA LEU A 858 4.86 -11.75 24.72
C LEU A 858 4.43 -10.35 24.25
N PRO A 859 3.80 -10.22 23.05
CA PRO A 859 3.22 -8.96 22.62
C PRO A 859 2.05 -8.56 23.51
N LYS A 860 2.00 -7.28 23.89
CA LYS A 860 0.86 -6.70 24.61
C LYS A 860 -0.30 -6.46 23.64
N MET A 861 -0.97 -7.51 23.18
CA MET A 861 -2.12 -7.35 22.28
C MET A 861 -3.33 -6.74 23.01
N ALA A 862 -3.58 -7.18 24.24
CA ALA A 862 -4.60 -6.68 25.15
C ALA A 862 -4.06 -6.78 26.59
N GLU A 863 -4.79 -6.26 27.59
CA GLU A 863 -4.36 -6.41 28.99
C GLU A 863 -4.30 -7.88 29.43
N GLY A 864 -5.08 -8.75 28.76
CA GLY A 864 -5.04 -10.20 28.92
C GLY A 864 -3.68 -10.84 28.64
N ALA A 865 -2.76 -10.18 27.92
CA ALA A 865 -1.40 -10.66 27.73
C ALA A 865 -0.66 -10.88 29.08
N ARG A 866 -0.99 -10.08 30.11
CA ARG A 866 -0.45 -10.24 31.48
C ARG A 866 -0.90 -11.56 32.12
N CYS A 867 -2.15 -11.96 31.89
CA CYS A 867 -2.70 -13.24 32.32
C CYS A 867 -2.11 -14.40 31.52
N LEU A 868 -1.87 -14.22 30.22
CA LEU A 868 -1.22 -15.24 29.38
C LEU A 868 0.24 -15.48 29.78
N ALA A 869 0.99 -14.44 30.10
CA ALA A 869 2.34 -14.56 30.66
C ALA A 869 2.34 -15.35 31.99
N ALA A 870 1.30 -15.20 32.81
CA ALA A 870 1.13 -15.98 34.05
C ALA A 870 0.94 -17.48 33.77
N ALA A 871 0.25 -17.84 32.68
CA ALA A 871 0.11 -19.24 32.26
C ALA A 871 1.46 -19.86 31.84
N PHE A 872 2.35 -19.10 31.21
CA PHE A 872 3.72 -19.56 30.94
C PHE A 872 4.56 -19.70 32.22
N ARG A 873 4.41 -18.77 33.17
CA ARG A 873 5.10 -18.85 34.48
C ARG A 873 4.68 -20.07 35.29
N HIS A 874 3.41 -20.46 35.23
CA HIS A 874 2.92 -21.70 35.84
C HIS A 874 3.68 -22.94 35.35
N LEU A 875 4.06 -22.97 34.08
CA LEU A 875 4.81 -24.07 33.46
C LEU A 875 6.32 -23.97 33.69
N GLY A 876 6.78 -23.02 34.50
CA GLY A 876 8.19 -22.83 34.83
C GLY A 876 8.99 -21.95 33.86
N CYS A 877 8.34 -21.28 32.90
CA CYS A 877 9.01 -20.32 32.01
C CYS A 877 9.12 -18.95 32.68
N LYS A 878 10.27 -18.27 32.53
CA LYS A 878 10.35 -16.83 32.84
C LYS A 878 9.63 -16.08 31.73
N ALA A 879 8.45 -15.51 32.01
CA ALA A 879 7.61 -14.90 30.98
C ALA A 879 7.13 -13.50 31.36
N GLU A 880 7.31 -12.56 30.44
CA GLU A 880 7.00 -11.13 30.59
C GLU A 880 6.27 -10.60 29.36
N VAL A 881 5.53 -9.51 29.55
CA VAL A 881 4.86 -8.79 28.45
C VAL A 881 5.81 -7.69 27.97
N MET A 882 6.00 -7.56 26.66
CA MET A 882 6.86 -6.52 26.09
C MET A 882 6.35 -5.12 26.47
N PRO A 883 7.24 -4.19 26.84
CA PRO A 883 6.95 -2.77 26.71
C PRO A 883 6.49 -2.51 25.27
N THR A 884 5.41 -1.75 25.12
CA THR A 884 4.80 -1.54 23.80
C THR A 884 4.63 -0.07 23.49
N TYR A 885 4.59 0.24 22.20
CA TYR A 885 4.28 1.58 21.70
C TYR A 885 5.27 2.64 22.20
N THR A 886 6.53 2.26 22.44
CA THR A 886 7.59 3.20 22.81
C THR A 886 8.00 4.01 21.58
N ASN A 887 8.44 5.25 21.80
CA ASN A 887 8.90 6.10 20.68
C ASN A 887 10.05 5.47 19.90
N ALA A 888 10.99 4.80 20.60
CA ALA A 888 12.11 4.11 19.97
C ALA A 888 11.65 2.88 19.18
N GLY A 889 10.76 2.05 19.76
CA GLY A 889 10.19 0.88 19.09
C GLY A 889 9.41 1.25 17.83
N LEU A 890 8.52 2.25 17.89
CA LEU A 890 7.76 2.70 16.73
C LEU A 890 8.65 3.21 15.59
N GLU A 891 9.72 3.95 15.90
CA GLU A 891 10.70 4.39 14.90
C GLU A 891 11.43 3.22 14.27
N PHE A 892 11.86 2.24 15.07
CA PHE A 892 12.49 1.02 14.55
C PHE A 892 11.55 0.24 13.62
N GLY A 893 10.29 0.05 14.04
CA GLY A 893 9.28 -0.65 13.26
C GLY A 893 9.01 0.05 11.92
N LYS A 894 8.84 1.38 11.93
CA LYS A 894 8.62 2.18 10.70
C LYS A 894 9.82 2.15 9.75
N LYS A 895 11.05 2.14 10.28
CA LYS A 895 12.28 2.10 9.47
C LYS A 895 12.45 0.78 8.71
N HIS A 896 12.01 -0.33 9.28
CA HIS A 896 12.21 -1.68 8.72
C HIS A 896 10.98 -2.23 8.00
N THR A 897 9.92 -1.44 7.90
CA THR A 897 8.71 -1.79 7.17
C THR A 897 8.48 -0.81 6.02
N SER A 898 7.79 -1.26 4.98
CA SER A 898 7.46 -0.41 3.83
C SER A 898 6.24 0.48 4.08
N GLY A 899 5.60 0.40 5.25
CA GLY A 899 4.36 1.08 5.61
C GLY A 899 3.10 0.52 4.91
N LYS A 900 3.23 -0.67 4.29
CA LYS A 900 2.13 -1.43 3.66
C LYS A 900 1.72 -2.65 4.51
N GLU A 901 2.62 -3.06 5.40
CA GLU A 901 2.43 -4.08 6.41
C GLU A 901 1.31 -3.63 7.35
N CYS A 902 0.65 -4.59 7.98
CA CYS A 902 -0.35 -4.29 8.98
C CYS A 902 0.26 -3.48 10.12
N PHE A 903 -0.46 -2.46 10.60
CA PHE A 903 0.02 -1.64 11.72
C PHE A 903 0.44 -2.47 12.96
N PRO A 904 -0.26 -3.56 13.35
CA PRO A 904 0.21 -4.49 14.38
C PRO A 904 1.65 -5.00 14.15
N CYS A 905 2.04 -5.33 12.91
CA CYS A 905 3.39 -5.81 12.61
C CYS A 905 4.46 -4.75 12.86
N ILE A 906 4.13 -3.48 12.55
CA ILE A 906 5.03 -2.33 12.82
C ILE A 906 5.26 -2.20 14.31
N VAL A 907 4.19 -2.29 15.11
CA VAL A 907 4.25 -2.21 16.59
C VAL A 907 5.05 -3.39 17.15
N THR A 908 4.68 -4.63 16.83
CA THR A 908 5.36 -5.82 17.38
C THR A 908 6.83 -5.93 16.98
N THR A 909 7.18 -5.52 15.75
CA THR A 909 8.58 -5.45 15.31
C THR A 909 9.36 -4.44 16.17
N GLY A 910 8.78 -3.27 16.40
CA GLY A 910 9.35 -2.24 17.25
C GLY A 910 9.56 -2.71 18.69
N ASP A 911 8.53 -3.30 19.29
CA ASP A 911 8.55 -3.79 20.67
C ASP A 911 9.63 -4.87 20.88
N MET A 912 9.80 -5.80 19.93
CA MET A 912 10.84 -6.84 20.00
C MET A 912 12.25 -6.24 20.04
N PHE A 913 12.53 -5.25 19.19
CA PHE A 913 13.85 -4.64 19.12
C PHE A 913 14.12 -3.66 20.27
N ASP A 914 13.09 -3.00 20.80
CA ASP A 914 13.21 -2.20 22.02
C ASP A 914 13.60 -3.07 23.23
N VAL A 915 13.00 -4.27 23.37
CA VAL A 915 13.41 -5.25 24.39
C VAL A 915 14.86 -5.69 24.22
N ILE A 916 15.29 -5.94 22.98
CA ILE A 916 16.68 -6.30 22.66
C ILE A 916 17.64 -5.17 23.09
N ASP A 917 17.34 -3.93 22.72
CA ASP A 917 18.17 -2.76 23.05
C ASP A 917 18.27 -2.58 24.58
N GLN A 918 17.15 -2.74 25.30
CA GLN A 918 17.12 -2.69 26.76
C GLN A 918 17.99 -3.79 27.40
N HIS A 919 17.96 -5.03 26.88
CA HIS A 919 18.81 -6.11 27.37
C HIS A 919 20.29 -5.87 27.05
N MET A 920 20.61 -5.38 25.85
CA MET A 920 21.98 -5.02 25.50
C MET A 920 22.54 -3.94 26.42
N ALA A 921 21.72 -2.97 26.84
CA ALA A 921 22.13 -1.93 27.79
C ALA A 921 22.55 -2.49 29.17
N THR A 922 22.07 -3.69 29.54
CA THR A 922 22.49 -4.38 30.79
C THR A 922 23.78 -5.19 30.64
N GLY A 923 24.33 -5.32 29.43
CA GLY A 923 25.48 -6.17 29.13
C GLY A 923 25.15 -7.66 28.93
N ALA A 924 23.88 -8.04 28.89
CA ALA A 924 23.44 -9.43 28.70
C ALA A 924 23.68 -9.94 27.26
N ASN A 925 24.01 -11.23 27.11
CA ASN A 925 24.05 -11.89 25.81
C ASN A 925 22.63 -12.23 25.34
N VAL A 926 22.08 -11.40 24.46
CA VAL A 926 20.73 -11.52 23.89
C VAL A 926 20.46 -12.88 23.22
N ASN A 927 21.45 -13.42 22.49
CA ASN A 927 21.28 -14.66 21.71
C ASN A 927 20.94 -15.87 22.60
N ASP A 928 21.36 -15.87 23.86
CA ASP A 928 21.21 -16.98 24.78
C ASP A 928 20.24 -16.69 25.94
N SER A 929 19.84 -15.43 26.13
CA SER A 929 18.97 -15.01 27.25
C SER A 929 17.52 -14.74 26.87
N LEU A 930 17.21 -14.49 25.59
CA LEU A 930 15.89 -14.05 25.15
C LEU A 930 15.16 -15.08 24.27
N ALA A 931 13.83 -15.07 24.36
CA ALA A 931 12.92 -15.72 23.43
C ALA A 931 11.69 -14.83 23.22
N PHE A 932 11.09 -14.88 22.03
CA PHE A 932 9.84 -14.16 21.75
C PHE A 932 8.69 -15.14 21.52
N PHE A 933 7.49 -14.78 21.97
CA PHE A 933 6.25 -15.45 21.62
C PHE A 933 5.53 -14.60 20.57
N MET A 934 5.24 -15.16 19.40
CA MET A 934 4.51 -14.47 18.35
C MET A 934 3.60 -15.47 17.63
N PRO A 935 2.32 -15.59 18.03
CA PRO A 935 1.41 -16.54 17.39
C PRO A 935 1.24 -16.22 15.90
N GLU A 936 0.91 -17.23 15.11
CA GLU A 936 0.71 -17.08 13.67
C GLU A 936 -0.53 -17.84 13.17
N THR A 937 -0.83 -17.69 11.87
CA THR A 937 -1.92 -18.39 11.18
C THR A 937 -1.42 -18.94 9.85
N GLU A 938 -2.03 -20.01 9.36
CA GLU A 938 -1.75 -20.61 8.05
C GLU A 938 -2.73 -20.16 6.95
N GLY A 939 -3.69 -19.30 7.30
CA GLY A 939 -4.68 -18.74 6.38
C GLY A 939 -4.22 -17.48 5.63
N PRO A 940 -4.98 -17.02 4.62
CA PRO A 940 -4.58 -15.99 3.63
C PRO A 940 -4.32 -14.58 4.19
N CYS A 941 -4.47 -14.38 5.50
CA CYS A 941 -4.25 -13.12 6.22
C CYS A 941 -2.76 -12.86 6.50
N ARG A 942 -2.31 -11.63 6.23
CA ARG A 942 -0.93 -11.14 6.45
C ARG A 942 -0.32 -11.50 7.81
N PHE A 943 -1.12 -11.64 8.86
CA PHE A 943 -0.68 -11.99 10.21
C PHE A 943 0.24 -13.21 10.23
N GLY A 944 -0.08 -14.24 9.44
CA GLY A 944 0.75 -15.44 9.34
C GLY A 944 2.16 -15.23 8.78
N GLN A 945 2.52 -14.05 8.29
CA GLN A 945 3.86 -13.78 7.73
C GLN A 945 4.73 -12.90 8.65
N TYR A 946 4.21 -12.45 9.80
CA TYR A 946 4.95 -11.55 10.69
C TYR A 946 6.23 -12.21 11.21
N THR A 947 6.14 -13.45 11.67
CA THR A 947 7.28 -14.23 12.20
C THR A 947 8.43 -14.32 11.20
N ARG A 948 8.14 -14.48 9.91
CA ARG A 948 9.17 -14.58 8.86
C ARG A 948 9.88 -13.24 8.68
N LEU A 949 9.13 -12.14 8.68
CA LEU A 949 9.72 -10.80 8.65
C LEU A 949 10.57 -10.54 9.90
N HIS A 950 10.05 -10.84 11.09
CA HIS A 950 10.80 -10.71 12.35
C HIS A 950 12.09 -11.55 12.31
N ARG A 951 12.04 -12.80 11.82
CA ARG A 951 13.22 -13.67 11.66
C ARG A 951 14.27 -13.08 10.72
N ILE A 952 13.86 -12.61 9.53
CA ILE A 952 14.76 -11.92 8.59
C ILE A 952 15.44 -10.71 9.25
N LEU A 953 14.70 -9.93 10.04
CA LEU A 953 15.26 -8.78 10.75
C LEU A 953 16.23 -9.20 11.86
N LEU A 954 15.87 -10.19 12.68
CA LEU A 954 16.77 -10.70 13.72
C LEU A 954 18.07 -11.24 13.11
N ASP A 955 18.01 -11.96 12.00
CA ASP A 955 19.20 -12.46 11.30
C ASP A 955 20.05 -11.35 10.69
N LYS A 956 19.40 -10.35 10.09
CA LYS A 956 20.06 -9.13 9.58
C LYS A 956 20.88 -8.44 10.67
N TYR A 957 20.37 -8.41 11.91
CA TYR A 957 21.05 -7.84 13.07
C TYR A 957 21.89 -8.84 13.89
N LYS A 958 22.15 -10.05 13.37
CA LYS A 958 23.00 -11.09 13.97
C LYS A 958 22.45 -11.72 15.27
N TYR A 959 21.14 -11.67 15.48
CA TYR A 959 20.43 -12.35 16.57
C TYR A 959 19.92 -13.74 16.14
N VAL A 960 20.79 -14.52 15.50
CA VAL A 960 20.47 -15.80 14.82
C VAL A 960 20.00 -16.91 15.77
N ASN A 961 20.33 -16.83 17.07
CA ASN A 961 19.99 -17.85 18.06
C ASN A 961 18.77 -17.47 18.92
N VAL A 962 18.17 -16.28 18.72
CA VAL A 962 16.96 -15.87 19.45
C VAL A 962 15.74 -16.58 18.83
N PRO A 963 15.05 -17.48 19.54
CA PRO A 963 13.89 -18.19 19.00
C PRO A 963 12.62 -17.33 19.03
N ILE A 964 11.72 -17.58 18.07
CA ILE A 964 10.36 -17.05 18.07
C ILE A 964 9.40 -18.25 18.20
N LEU A 965 8.78 -18.43 19.36
CA LEU A 965 7.70 -19.39 19.58
C LEU A 965 6.45 -18.92 18.82
N SER A 966 6.12 -19.61 17.74
CA SER A 966 5.05 -19.21 16.82
C SER A 966 4.05 -20.33 16.62
N PRO A 967 3.22 -20.63 17.65
CA PRO A 967 2.18 -21.64 17.50
C PRO A 967 1.11 -21.17 16.51
N SER A 968 0.55 -22.11 15.72
CA SER A 968 -0.41 -21.85 14.64
C SER A 968 -1.85 -22.08 15.08
N SER A 969 -2.81 -21.42 14.41
CA SER A 969 -4.23 -21.71 14.61
C SER A 969 -4.65 -23.11 14.14
N GLU A 970 -3.98 -23.67 13.12
CA GLU A 970 -4.36 -24.98 12.53
C GLU A 970 -3.93 -26.17 13.41
N ASP A 971 -2.80 -26.07 14.11
CA ASP A 971 -2.38 -27.10 15.07
C ASP A 971 -3.00 -26.93 16.47
N SER A 972 -3.96 -26.00 16.61
CA SER A 972 -4.57 -25.60 17.89
C SER A 972 -3.55 -25.08 18.91
N TYR A 973 -2.54 -24.35 18.42
CA TYR A 973 -1.42 -23.80 19.17
C TYR A 973 -0.60 -24.87 19.91
N ARG A 974 -0.21 -25.93 19.20
CA ARG A 974 0.69 -26.97 19.73
C ARG A 974 2.12 -26.43 19.74
N PHE A 975 2.72 -26.36 20.91
CA PHE A 975 4.12 -25.93 21.10
C PHE A 975 5.11 -27.05 20.72
N SER A 976 4.95 -27.59 19.51
CA SER A 976 5.72 -28.72 19.01
C SER A 976 7.23 -28.41 19.06
N GLY A 977 7.97 -29.27 19.76
CA GLY A 977 9.42 -29.10 19.96
C GLY A 977 9.85 -28.24 21.16
N TYR A 978 8.91 -27.62 21.88
CA TYR A 978 9.22 -26.74 23.02
C TYR A 978 8.62 -27.21 24.35
N PHE A 979 7.41 -27.77 24.31
CA PHE A 979 6.78 -28.43 25.46
C PHE A 979 6.44 -29.87 25.10
N ASN A 980 6.39 -30.76 26.10
CA ASN A 980 5.80 -32.08 25.90
C ASN A 980 4.26 -31.96 25.76
N ASP A 981 3.61 -33.03 25.31
CA ASP A 981 2.16 -33.00 25.02
C ASP A 981 1.31 -32.63 26.25
N ASP A 982 1.70 -33.07 27.45
CA ASP A 982 1.01 -32.78 28.70
C ASP A 982 1.10 -31.28 29.06
N GLN A 983 2.31 -30.73 29.00
CA GLN A 983 2.56 -29.29 29.21
C GLN A 983 1.82 -28.44 28.17
N ALA A 984 1.77 -28.86 26.90
CA ALA A 984 1.04 -28.16 25.86
C ALA A 984 -0.49 -28.22 26.07
N ILE A 985 -1.02 -29.33 26.59
CA ILE A 985 -2.44 -29.44 26.98
C ILE A 985 -2.73 -28.53 28.18
N GLU A 986 -1.87 -28.55 29.20
CA GLU A 986 -2.02 -27.74 30.40
C GLU A 986 -1.97 -26.24 30.08
N PHE A 987 -1.00 -25.82 29.26
CA PHE A 987 -0.92 -24.45 28.76
C PHE A 987 -2.22 -24.02 28.08
N ARG A 988 -2.74 -24.82 27.14
CA ARG A 988 -3.95 -24.46 26.39
C ARG A 988 -5.17 -24.30 27.31
N LYS A 989 -5.29 -25.15 28.33
CA LYS A 989 -6.34 -25.03 29.35
C LYS A 989 -6.21 -23.74 30.16
N LEU A 990 -5.00 -23.38 30.57
CA LEU A 990 -4.74 -22.16 31.34
C LEU A 990 -4.85 -20.89 30.48
N ALA A 991 -4.36 -20.93 29.24
CA ALA A 991 -4.47 -19.84 28.27
C ALA A 991 -5.94 -19.51 27.96
N TRP A 992 -6.78 -20.53 27.75
CA TRP A 992 -8.22 -20.31 27.58
C TRP A 992 -8.86 -19.65 28.80
N GLN A 993 -8.53 -20.14 30.00
CA GLN A 993 -9.00 -19.53 31.26
C GLN A 993 -8.52 -18.08 31.43
N ALA A 994 -7.27 -17.80 31.07
CA ALA A 994 -6.67 -16.47 31.10
C ALA A 994 -7.39 -15.50 30.15
N ILE A 995 -7.64 -15.92 28.91
CA ILE A 995 -8.34 -15.14 27.90
C ILE A 995 -9.77 -14.82 28.39
N VAL A 996 -10.56 -15.85 28.75
CA VAL A 996 -11.94 -15.64 29.21
C VAL A 996 -12.01 -14.74 30.44
N TYR A 997 -11.14 -14.95 31.43
CA TYR A 997 -11.12 -14.11 32.63
C TYR A 997 -10.81 -12.66 32.28
N SER A 998 -9.73 -12.41 31.54
CA SER A 998 -9.32 -11.05 31.18
C SER A 998 -10.37 -10.31 30.34
N ASP A 999 -10.98 -10.98 29.36
CA ASP A 999 -12.07 -10.44 28.54
C ASP A 999 -13.28 -10.00 29.40
N LEU A 1000 -13.65 -10.79 30.43
CA LEU A 1000 -14.75 -10.44 31.35
C LEU A 1000 -14.41 -9.23 32.22
N ILE A 1001 -13.17 -9.11 32.68
CA ILE A 1001 -12.70 -7.97 33.48
C ILE A 1001 -12.68 -6.68 32.64
N GLU A 1002 -12.24 -6.74 31.39
CA GLU A 1002 -12.30 -5.60 30.46
C GLU A 1002 -13.75 -5.20 30.13
N LYS A 1003 -14.65 -6.17 29.91
CA LYS A 1003 -16.08 -5.87 29.72
C LYS A 1003 -16.71 -5.23 30.96
N ALA A 1004 -16.34 -5.67 32.16
CA ALA A 1004 -16.80 -5.05 33.40
C ALA A 1004 -16.30 -3.60 33.53
N LEU A 1005 -15.05 -3.34 33.12
CA LEU A 1005 -14.49 -1.99 33.05
C LEU A 1005 -15.31 -1.10 32.11
N TRP A 1006 -15.54 -1.49 30.86
CA TRP A 1006 -16.27 -0.70 29.87
C TRP A 1006 -17.76 -0.53 30.21
N ARG A 1007 -18.36 -1.48 30.92
CA ARG A 1007 -19.75 -1.39 31.37
C ARG A 1007 -19.94 -0.41 32.53
N ILE A 1008 -18.97 -0.31 33.44
CA ILE A 1008 -19.14 0.41 34.71
C ILE A 1008 -18.51 1.81 34.68
N ARG A 1009 -17.32 1.94 34.10
CA ARG A 1009 -16.57 3.21 34.06
C ARG A 1009 -17.31 4.39 33.45
N PRO A 1010 -18.13 4.24 32.38
CA PRO A 1010 -18.89 5.37 31.83
C PRO A 1010 -19.86 5.98 32.85
N TYR A 1011 -20.28 5.20 33.86
CA TYR A 1011 -21.27 5.60 34.85
C TYR A 1011 -20.66 5.87 36.23
N GLU A 1012 -19.34 5.78 36.41
CA GLU A 1012 -18.73 5.93 37.73
C GLU A 1012 -18.94 7.35 38.31
N LYS A 1013 -19.35 7.43 39.58
CA LYS A 1013 -19.47 8.74 40.26
C LYS A 1013 -18.12 9.32 40.67
N ILE A 1014 -17.20 8.46 41.11
CA ILE A 1014 -15.85 8.84 41.54
C ILE A 1014 -14.88 8.42 40.43
N LYS A 1015 -14.37 9.40 39.68
CA LYS A 1015 -13.48 9.16 38.55
C LYS A 1015 -12.23 8.36 38.95
N GLY A 1016 -11.91 7.33 38.17
CA GLY A 1016 -10.74 6.47 38.36
C GLY A 1016 -10.94 5.36 39.41
N LYS A 1017 -12.10 5.26 40.06
CA LYS A 1017 -12.39 4.15 40.99
C LYS A 1017 -12.50 2.83 40.25
N THR A 1018 -13.15 2.82 39.08
CA THR A 1018 -13.26 1.60 38.26
C THR A 1018 -11.91 1.12 37.75
N ASP A 1019 -10.99 2.03 37.41
CA ASP A 1019 -9.64 1.66 36.95
C ASP A 1019 -8.80 1.01 38.05
N ARG A 1020 -8.92 1.47 39.31
CA ARG A 1020 -8.25 0.81 40.45
C ARG A 1020 -8.78 -0.61 40.67
N VAL A 1021 -10.11 -0.78 40.65
CA VAL A 1021 -10.75 -2.10 40.79
C VAL A 1021 -10.33 -3.04 39.65
N PHE A 1022 -10.19 -2.51 38.44
CA PHE A 1022 -9.68 -3.27 37.30
C PHE A 1022 -8.27 -3.79 37.54
N GLU A 1023 -7.32 -2.95 37.98
CA GLU A 1023 -5.95 -3.39 38.26
C GLU A 1023 -5.88 -4.41 39.41
N GLU A 1024 -6.64 -4.21 40.49
CA GLU A 1024 -6.72 -5.17 41.60
C GLU A 1024 -7.29 -6.53 41.16
N ALA A 1025 -8.31 -6.51 40.29
CA ALA A 1025 -8.90 -7.71 39.71
C ALA A 1025 -7.90 -8.42 38.78
N MET A 1026 -7.23 -7.68 37.89
CA MET A 1026 -6.19 -8.23 37.01
C MET A 1026 -5.06 -8.89 37.82
N GLN A 1027 -4.54 -8.23 38.86
CA GLN A 1027 -3.51 -8.82 39.74
C GLN A 1027 -4.00 -10.09 40.43
N SER A 1028 -5.25 -10.10 40.93
CA SER A 1028 -5.85 -11.28 41.56
C SER A 1028 -6.01 -12.44 40.57
N GLY A 1029 -6.39 -12.15 39.32
CA GLY A 1029 -6.50 -13.14 38.25
C GLY A 1029 -5.16 -13.70 37.81
N ILE A 1030 -4.14 -12.84 37.65
CA ILE A 1030 -2.76 -13.23 37.34
C ILE A 1030 -2.24 -14.23 38.38
N ALA A 1031 -2.37 -13.89 39.67
CA ALA A 1031 -1.94 -14.77 40.77
C ALA A 1031 -2.69 -16.12 40.76
N ALA A 1032 -3.99 -16.11 40.46
CA ALA A 1032 -4.80 -17.33 40.39
C ALA A 1032 -4.43 -18.23 39.19
N ILE A 1033 -4.09 -17.64 38.04
CA ILE A 1033 -3.66 -18.38 36.84
C ILE A 1033 -2.27 -18.99 37.07
N GLU A 1034 -1.35 -18.21 37.65
CA GLU A 1034 0.01 -18.67 37.98
C GLU A 1034 -0.01 -19.82 39.00
N ALA A 1035 -1.05 -19.90 39.84
CA ALA A 1035 -1.30 -20.99 40.77
C ALA A 1035 -2.08 -22.19 40.18
N GLY A 1036 -2.32 -22.23 38.85
CA GLY A 1036 -2.96 -23.34 38.15
C GLY A 1036 -4.44 -23.15 37.80
N GLY A 1037 -5.00 -21.95 38.00
CA GLY A 1037 -6.35 -21.59 37.57
C GLY A 1037 -7.48 -22.33 38.33
N GLY A 1038 -8.49 -22.77 37.58
CA GLY A 1038 -9.60 -23.58 38.08
C GLY A 1038 -10.42 -22.86 39.18
N LEU A 1039 -10.59 -23.52 40.33
CA LEU A 1039 -11.36 -22.98 41.46
C LEU A 1039 -10.80 -21.67 42.00
N GLN A 1040 -9.48 -21.48 41.95
CA GLN A 1040 -8.86 -20.23 42.42
C GLN A 1040 -9.24 -19.06 41.51
N LEU A 1041 -9.26 -19.29 40.20
CA LEU A 1041 -9.68 -18.29 39.23
C LEU A 1041 -11.17 -17.98 39.36
N ILE A 1042 -12.02 -18.97 39.63
CA ILE A 1042 -13.45 -18.75 39.91
C ILE A 1042 -13.63 -17.89 41.17
N LYS A 1043 -12.83 -18.10 42.22
CA LYS A 1043 -12.85 -17.24 43.43
C LYS A 1043 -12.41 -15.82 43.08
N ALA A 1044 -11.36 -15.64 42.27
CA ALA A 1044 -10.92 -14.33 41.81
C ALA A 1044 -12.00 -13.64 40.96
N ALA A 1045 -12.68 -14.36 40.08
CA ALA A 1045 -13.81 -13.89 39.28
C ALA A 1045 -14.97 -13.42 40.16
N LYS A 1046 -15.33 -14.19 41.19
CA LYS A 1046 -16.37 -13.80 42.16
C LYS A 1046 -16.00 -12.55 42.95
N LYS A 1047 -14.74 -12.45 43.40
CA LYS A 1047 -14.22 -11.26 44.10
C LYS A 1047 -14.30 -10.02 43.20
N ALA A 1048 -13.84 -10.14 41.95
CA ALA A 1048 -13.87 -9.06 40.98
C ALA A 1048 -15.31 -8.62 40.64
N ALA A 1049 -16.21 -9.56 40.35
CA ALA A 1049 -17.62 -9.25 40.04
C ALA A 1049 -18.32 -8.49 41.18
N ASN A 1050 -18.04 -8.88 42.44
CA ASN A 1050 -18.54 -8.16 43.62
C ASN A 1050 -17.95 -6.75 43.73
N ALA A 1051 -16.63 -6.60 43.51
CA ALA A 1051 -15.95 -5.32 43.56
C ALA A 1051 -16.52 -4.34 42.51
N PHE A 1052 -16.65 -4.76 41.24
CA PHE A 1052 -17.29 -3.95 40.20
C PHE A 1052 -18.76 -3.60 40.52
N SER A 1053 -19.51 -4.56 41.06
CA SER A 1053 -20.92 -4.33 41.43
C SER A 1053 -21.10 -3.29 42.54
N SER A 1054 -20.11 -3.16 43.43
CA SER A 1054 -20.12 -2.22 44.55
C SER A 1054 -19.79 -0.77 44.17
N ILE A 1055 -19.38 -0.52 42.92
CA ILE A 1055 -19.07 0.84 42.44
C ILE A 1055 -20.36 1.64 42.30
N GLU A 1056 -20.36 2.83 42.91
CA GLU A 1056 -21.45 3.79 42.81
C GLU A 1056 -21.55 4.39 41.41
N ARG A 1057 -22.77 4.42 40.88
CA ARG A 1057 -23.04 4.72 39.47
C ARG A 1057 -24.11 5.80 39.28
N THR A 1058 -24.02 6.52 38.17
CA THR A 1058 -25.12 7.31 37.63
C THR A 1058 -26.15 6.41 36.94
N HIS A 1059 -27.38 6.90 36.77
CA HIS A 1059 -28.50 6.15 36.16
C HIS A 1059 -28.92 6.69 34.79
N GLU A 1060 -28.14 7.60 34.21
CA GLU A 1060 -28.37 8.12 32.87
C GLU A 1060 -28.27 7.01 31.82
N LYS A 1061 -29.04 7.10 30.74
CA LYS A 1061 -28.92 6.15 29.62
C LYS A 1061 -27.95 6.73 28.60
N LYS A 1062 -26.82 6.06 28.39
CA LYS A 1062 -25.85 6.41 27.35
C LYS A 1062 -26.06 5.58 26.10
N PRO A 1063 -25.76 6.13 24.90
CA PRO A 1063 -25.74 5.36 23.67
C PRO A 1063 -24.77 4.19 23.80
N LEU A 1064 -25.22 3.00 23.44
CA LEU A 1064 -24.41 1.80 23.45
C LEU A 1064 -23.76 1.58 22.08
N ILE A 1065 -22.44 1.51 22.06
CA ILE A 1065 -21.63 1.42 20.85
C ILE A 1065 -20.94 0.07 20.78
N GLY A 1066 -21.15 -0.68 19.70
CA GLY A 1066 -20.43 -1.91 19.42
C GLY A 1066 -19.12 -1.62 18.68
N ILE A 1067 -18.03 -2.28 19.04
CA ILE A 1067 -16.71 -2.13 18.42
C ILE A 1067 -16.29 -3.48 17.84
N VAL A 1068 -16.21 -3.53 16.50
CA VAL A 1068 -15.69 -4.65 15.70
C VAL A 1068 -14.41 -4.23 14.98
N GLY A 1069 -13.86 -5.11 14.15
CA GLY A 1069 -12.68 -4.84 13.33
C GLY A 1069 -11.45 -5.63 13.78
N GLU A 1070 -10.26 -5.21 13.38
CA GLU A 1070 -9.03 -6.00 13.51
C GLU A 1070 -8.62 -6.25 14.97
N ILE A 1071 -8.45 -7.52 15.33
CA ILE A 1071 -8.36 -7.98 16.71
C ILE A 1071 -7.27 -7.29 17.52
N PHE A 1072 -6.08 -7.06 16.93
CA PHE A 1072 -5.00 -6.38 17.63
C PHE A 1072 -5.33 -4.90 17.82
N VAL A 1073 -5.65 -4.16 16.76
CA VAL A 1073 -5.92 -2.71 16.89
C VAL A 1073 -7.20 -2.45 17.70
N ARG A 1074 -8.22 -3.30 17.57
CA ARG A 1074 -9.46 -3.23 18.34
C ARG A 1074 -9.23 -3.33 19.84
N THR A 1075 -8.28 -4.16 20.29
CA THR A 1075 -8.05 -4.43 21.72
C THR A 1075 -6.86 -3.65 22.29
N HIS A 1076 -5.86 -3.31 21.47
CA HIS A 1076 -4.67 -2.59 21.90
C HIS A 1076 -4.92 -1.08 22.06
N LYS A 1077 -4.96 -0.62 23.32
CA LYS A 1077 -5.35 0.75 23.70
C LYS A 1077 -4.46 1.83 23.07
N GLU A 1078 -3.16 1.61 23.01
CA GLU A 1078 -2.21 2.58 22.49
C GLU A 1078 -2.30 2.64 20.95
N SER A 1079 -2.48 1.49 20.28
CA SER A 1079 -2.62 1.45 18.82
C SER A 1079 -3.92 2.06 18.31
N ASN A 1080 -5.02 1.88 19.04
CA ASN A 1080 -6.28 2.57 18.74
C ASN A 1080 -6.40 3.95 19.39
N GLN A 1081 -5.33 4.45 20.01
CA GLN A 1081 -5.26 5.77 20.62
C GLN A 1081 -6.42 6.02 21.59
N GLN A 1082 -6.67 5.04 22.46
CA GLN A 1082 -7.65 5.09 23.53
C GLN A 1082 -9.10 5.23 23.03
N LEU A 1083 -9.45 4.59 21.90
CA LEU A 1083 -10.79 4.68 21.26
C LEU A 1083 -11.95 4.55 22.26
N VAL A 1084 -11.87 3.58 23.16
CA VAL A 1084 -12.91 3.36 24.19
C VAL A 1084 -13.04 4.58 25.10
N ARG A 1085 -11.93 5.12 25.60
CA ARG A 1085 -11.94 6.32 26.46
C ARG A 1085 -12.51 7.52 25.72
N MET A 1086 -12.12 7.73 24.47
CA MET A 1086 -12.65 8.82 23.65
C MET A 1086 -14.17 8.74 23.51
N LEU A 1087 -14.73 7.54 23.28
CA LEU A 1087 -16.18 7.34 23.21
C LEU A 1087 -16.86 7.56 24.57
N GLU A 1088 -16.24 7.12 25.67
CA GLU A 1088 -16.73 7.36 27.03
C GLU A 1088 -16.79 8.85 27.38
N ASP A 1089 -15.76 9.61 27.00
CA ASP A 1089 -15.69 11.06 27.19
C ASP A 1089 -16.73 11.79 26.33
N LEU A 1090 -17.06 11.23 25.16
CA LEU A 1090 -18.21 11.63 24.33
C LEU A 1090 -19.56 11.10 24.87
N GLY A 1091 -19.61 10.58 26.09
CA GLY A 1091 -20.84 10.18 26.77
C GLY A 1091 -21.47 8.89 26.23
N CYS A 1092 -20.68 7.99 25.66
CA CYS A 1092 -21.13 6.67 25.21
C CYS A 1092 -20.75 5.56 26.21
N GLU A 1093 -21.46 4.44 26.13
CA GLU A 1093 -21.04 3.15 26.68
C GLU A 1093 -20.57 2.27 25.53
N THR A 1094 -19.48 1.52 25.71
CA THR A 1094 -18.90 0.70 24.64
C THR A 1094 -18.96 -0.78 24.96
N TYR A 1095 -19.02 -1.59 23.90
CA TYR A 1095 -18.82 -3.03 23.92
C TYR A 1095 -17.83 -3.38 22.83
N THR A 1096 -16.77 -4.10 23.16
CA THR A 1096 -15.77 -4.54 22.19
C THR A 1096 -15.81 -6.05 22.05
N SER A 1097 -15.83 -6.55 20.81
CA SER A 1097 -15.66 -7.97 20.50
C SER A 1097 -14.35 -8.49 21.10
N SER A 1098 -14.44 -9.58 21.86
CA SER A 1098 -13.35 -10.11 22.68
C SER A 1098 -12.26 -10.84 21.88
N VAL A 1099 -11.20 -11.27 22.57
CA VAL A 1099 -10.21 -12.21 22.00
C VAL A 1099 -10.76 -13.63 22.00
N ALA A 1100 -11.57 -14.00 22.99
CA ALA A 1100 -12.25 -15.30 23.05
C ALA A 1100 -13.11 -15.60 21.82
N GLU A 1101 -13.73 -14.58 21.20
CA GLU A 1101 -14.51 -14.69 19.96
C GLU A 1101 -13.70 -15.35 18.84
N TRP A 1102 -12.45 -14.94 18.65
CA TRP A 1102 -11.56 -15.49 17.62
C TRP A 1102 -11.19 -16.95 17.91
N VAL A 1103 -10.91 -17.28 19.18
CA VAL A 1103 -10.55 -18.64 19.59
C VAL A 1103 -11.75 -19.60 19.46
N GLU A 1104 -12.97 -19.14 19.77
CA GLU A 1104 -14.18 -19.92 19.50
C GLU A 1104 -14.40 -20.10 17.99
N TYR A 1105 -14.17 -19.06 17.20
CA TYR A 1105 -14.27 -19.12 15.74
C TYR A 1105 -13.30 -20.13 15.13
N THR A 1106 -12.01 -20.11 15.48
CA THR A 1106 -11.03 -21.08 14.97
C THR A 1106 -11.34 -22.50 15.39
N THR A 1107 -11.85 -22.69 16.61
CA THR A 1107 -12.32 -24.01 17.07
C THR A 1107 -13.52 -24.47 16.24
N HIS A 1108 -14.45 -23.57 15.92
CA HIS A 1108 -15.62 -23.87 15.08
C HIS A 1108 -15.23 -24.23 13.65
N THR A 1109 -14.34 -23.47 13.01
CA THR A 1109 -13.87 -23.76 11.65
C THR A 1109 -13.15 -25.11 11.61
N GLY A 1110 -12.32 -25.42 12.60
CA GLY A 1110 -11.66 -26.73 12.72
C GLY A 1110 -12.65 -27.90 12.86
N ILE A 1111 -13.77 -27.70 13.56
CA ILE A 1111 -14.86 -28.70 13.62
C ILE A 1111 -15.46 -28.95 12.24
N GLU A 1112 -15.76 -27.88 11.49
CA GLU A 1112 -16.37 -28.00 10.16
C GLU A 1112 -15.42 -28.64 9.15
N GLU A 1113 -14.15 -28.26 9.17
CA GLU A 1113 -13.11 -28.88 8.34
C GLU A 1113 -12.93 -30.37 8.66
N ALA A 1114 -12.89 -30.75 9.94
CA ALA A 1114 -12.80 -32.14 10.37
C ALA A 1114 -14.04 -32.96 9.93
N LYS A 1115 -15.24 -32.38 10.04
CA LYS A 1115 -16.48 -33.01 9.54
C LYS A 1115 -16.46 -33.18 8.03
N GLU A 1116 -15.98 -32.18 7.28
CA GLU A 1116 -15.82 -32.29 5.83
C GLU A 1116 -14.85 -33.40 5.46
N ALA A 1117 -13.68 -33.46 6.12
CA ALA A 1117 -12.69 -34.50 5.91
C ALA A 1117 -13.28 -35.90 6.18
N PHE A 1118 -14.03 -36.06 7.28
CA PHE A 1118 -14.72 -37.31 7.59
C PHE A 1118 -15.79 -37.69 6.55
N ARG A 1119 -16.53 -36.71 6.01
CA ARG A 1119 -17.50 -36.96 4.94
C ARG A 1119 -16.84 -37.43 3.64
N ARG A 1120 -15.64 -36.94 3.34
CA ARG A 1120 -14.86 -37.37 2.15
C ARG A 1120 -14.25 -38.74 2.35
N GLU A 1121 -13.65 -38.98 3.52
CA GLU A 1121 -12.95 -40.22 3.85
C GLU A 1121 -13.33 -40.67 5.26
N LYS A 1122 -14.11 -41.75 5.34
CA LYS A 1122 -14.61 -42.34 6.59
C LYS A 1122 -13.54 -43.16 7.32
N SER A 1123 -12.40 -42.54 7.61
CA SER A 1123 -11.29 -43.16 8.35
C SER A 1123 -11.46 -42.98 9.87
N PHE A 1124 -10.92 -43.93 10.65
CA PHE A 1124 -10.89 -43.83 12.12
C PHE A 1124 -10.09 -42.61 12.61
N GLY A 1125 -9.08 -42.15 11.85
CA GLY A 1125 -8.31 -40.94 12.16
C GLY A 1125 -9.16 -39.67 12.07
N ASN A 1126 -9.99 -39.54 11.03
CA ASN A 1126 -10.87 -38.38 10.83
C ASN A 1126 -12.01 -38.31 11.88
N ILE A 1127 -12.47 -39.48 12.37
CA ILE A 1127 -13.40 -39.57 13.51
C ILE A 1127 -12.73 -39.04 14.77
N GLY A 1128 -11.47 -39.45 15.02
CA GLY A 1128 -10.69 -39.01 16.18
C GLY A 1128 -10.47 -37.50 16.22
N GLU A 1129 -10.06 -36.88 15.11
CA GLU A 1129 -9.89 -35.43 15.03
C GLU A 1129 -11.21 -34.66 15.19
N THR A 1130 -12.30 -35.13 14.57
CA THR A 1130 -13.64 -34.53 14.77
C THR A 1130 -14.08 -34.59 16.23
N ALA A 1131 -13.87 -35.73 16.90
CA ALA A 1131 -14.19 -35.90 18.32
C ALA A 1131 -13.33 -35.00 19.21
N LYS A 1132 -12.04 -34.84 18.90
CA LYS A 1132 -11.11 -33.96 19.61
C LYS A 1132 -11.53 -32.50 19.56
N PHE A 1133 -11.84 -31.96 18.38
CA PHE A 1133 -12.32 -30.58 18.26
C PHE A 1133 -13.66 -30.37 18.96
N TRP A 1134 -14.57 -31.34 18.86
CA TRP A 1134 -15.85 -31.28 19.56
C TRP A 1134 -15.70 -31.31 21.10
N LEU A 1135 -14.83 -32.16 21.63
CA LEU A 1135 -14.50 -32.20 23.06
C LEU A 1135 -13.85 -30.88 23.52
N THR A 1136 -12.98 -30.32 22.69
CA THR A 1136 -12.35 -29.01 22.94
C THR A 1136 -13.40 -27.90 23.03
N ALA A 1137 -14.32 -27.81 22.07
CA ALA A 1137 -15.41 -26.84 22.11
C ALA A 1137 -16.33 -27.02 23.33
N LYS A 1138 -16.63 -28.27 23.72
CA LYS A 1138 -17.39 -28.55 24.94
C LYS A 1138 -16.66 -28.08 26.19
N TYR A 1139 -15.37 -28.39 26.31
CA TYR A 1139 -14.54 -27.94 27.42
C TYR A 1139 -14.49 -26.41 27.49
N GLN A 1140 -14.22 -25.75 26.36
CA GLN A 1140 -14.15 -24.30 26.28
C GLN A 1140 -15.44 -23.63 26.78
N ARG A 1141 -16.61 -24.11 26.32
CA ARG A 1141 -17.93 -23.61 26.73
C ARG A 1141 -18.20 -23.85 28.22
N LEU A 1142 -17.88 -25.03 28.72
CA LEU A 1142 -18.07 -25.37 30.13
C LEU A 1142 -17.26 -24.44 31.04
N VAL A 1143 -15.96 -24.30 30.75
CA VAL A 1143 -15.04 -23.44 31.51
C VAL A 1143 -15.47 -21.98 31.43
N ALA A 1144 -15.81 -21.51 30.24
CA ALA A 1144 -16.27 -20.15 30.03
C ALA A 1144 -17.54 -19.85 30.83
N SER A 1145 -18.49 -20.80 30.89
CA SER A 1145 -19.71 -20.66 31.70
C SER A 1145 -19.41 -20.52 33.20
N PHE A 1146 -18.49 -21.32 33.75
CA PHE A 1146 -18.14 -21.24 35.18
C PHE A 1146 -17.45 -19.93 35.56
N ILE A 1147 -16.53 -19.43 34.72
CA ILE A 1147 -15.83 -18.17 34.96
C ILE A 1147 -16.76 -16.97 34.73
N SER A 1148 -17.71 -17.08 33.80
CA SER A 1148 -18.67 -16.02 33.47
C SER A 1148 -19.84 -15.91 34.46
N GLN A 1149 -20.21 -17.00 35.14
CA GLN A 1149 -21.36 -17.06 36.04
C GLN A 1149 -21.38 -15.93 37.10
N PRO A 1150 -20.26 -15.59 37.78
CA PRO A 1150 -20.22 -14.47 38.73
C PRO A 1150 -20.56 -13.10 38.09
N PHE A 1151 -20.30 -12.95 36.79
CA PHE A 1151 -20.54 -11.71 36.04
C PHE A 1151 -21.92 -11.68 35.38
N ALA A 1152 -22.70 -12.76 35.39
CA ALA A 1152 -23.97 -12.89 34.66
C ALA A 1152 -24.96 -11.73 34.91
N ARG A 1153 -25.03 -11.24 36.15
CA ARG A 1153 -25.87 -10.08 36.50
C ARG A 1153 -25.26 -8.75 36.05
N LEU A 1154 -23.95 -8.60 36.16
CA LEU A 1154 -23.23 -7.35 35.84
C LEU A 1154 -23.19 -7.11 34.33
N LEU A 1155 -22.93 -8.17 33.57
CA LEU A 1155 -22.74 -8.19 32.12
C LEU A 1155 -23.97 -8.75 31.39
N LYS A 1156 -25.17 -8.59 31.95
CA LYS A 1156 -26.41 -9.04 31.30
C LYS A 1156 -26.47 -8.47 29.87
N GLU A 1157 -26.64 -9.35 28.88
CA GLU A 1157 -26.64 -9.04 27.43
C GLU A 1157 -25.34 -8.38 26.93
N ARG A 1158 -24.23 -8.55 27.64
CA ARG A 1158 -22.89 -8.06 27.27
C ARG A 1158 -21.91 -9.23 27.22
N PHE A 1159 -22.36 -10.36 26.70
CA PHE A 1159 -21.54 -11.51 26.38
C PHE A 1159 -21.33 -11.58 24.87
N ASP A 1160 -20.24 -12.22 24.43
CA ASP A 1160 -20.00 -12.38 23.00
C ASP A 1160 -21.08 -13.25 22.36
N HIS A 1161 -21.38 -12.93 21.11
CA HIS A 1161 -22.18 -13.79 20.27
C HIS A 1161 -21.43 -15.09 20.00
N SER A 1162 -22.14 -16.22 20.06
CA SER A 1162 -21.57 -17.48 19.63
C SER A 1162 -21.22 -17.43 18.15
N THR A 1163 -20.17 -18.14 17.73
CA THR A 1163 -19.77 -18.24 16.32
C THR A 1163 -20.93 -18.63 15.40
N GLY A 1164 -21.80 -19.56 15.84
CA GLY A 1164 -22.97 -19.96 15.04
C GLY A 1164 -23.91 -18.79 14.73
N HIS A 1165 -24.19 -17.95 15.73
CA HIS A 1165 -25.01 -16.75 15.55
C HIS A 1165 -24.37 -15.76 14.57
N ILE A 1166 -23.07 -15.51 14.70
CA ILE A 1166 -22.32 -14.64 13.78
C ILE A 1166 -22.40 -15.15 12.34
N LEU A 1167 -22.24 -16.45 12.13
CA LEU A 1167 -22.36 -17.07 10.80
C LEU A 1167 -23.78 -16.94 10.23
N GLU A 1168 -24.80 -17.18 11.05
CA GLU A 1168 -26.21 -17.01 10.66
C GLU A 1168 -26.51 -15.57 10.19
N GLU A 1169 -26.01 -14.56 10.89
CA GLU A 1169 -26.20 -13.15 10.50
C GLU A 1169 -25.53 -12.81 9.16
N THR A 1170 -24.51 -13.57 8.74
CA THR A 1170 -23.76 -13.33 7.50
C THR A 1170 -24.19 -14.16 6.30
N GLU A 1171 -24.98 -15.23 6.48
CA GLU A 1171 -25.22 -16.28 5.47
C GLU A 1171 -25.63 -15.76 4.08
N HIS A 1172 -26.39 -14.66 4.03
CA HIS A 1172 -26.91 -14.10 2.78
C HIS A 1172 -26.04 -13.02 2.13
N ILE A 1173 -25.02 -12.53 2.82
CA ILE A 1173 -24.21 -11.37 2.40
C ILE A 1173 -22.71 -11.66 2.32
N PHE A 1174 -22.24 -12.74 2.95
CA PHE A 1174 -20.85 -13.14 2.94
C PHE A 1174 -20.72 -14.66 3.17
N SER A 1175 -19.73 -15.29 2.52
CA SER A 1175 -19.55 -16.75 2.59
C SER A 1175 -18.65 -17.17 3.74
N ASN A 1176 -19.01 -18.26 4.42
CA ASN A 1176 -18.14 -18.95 5.38
C ASN A 1176 -16.97 -19.70 4.73
N HIS A 1177 -16.91 -19.82 3.40
CA HIS A 1177 -15.74 -20.32 2.69
C HIS A 1177 -14.55 -19.34 2.71
N ILE A 1178 -14.82 -18.05 2.97
CA ILE A 1178 -13.80 -17.02 3.07
C ILE A 1178 -13.44 -16.87 4.53
N ASN A 1179 -12.42 -17.61 4.95
CA ASN A 1179 -11.95 -17.64 6.33
C ASN A 1179 -11.24 -16.35 6.74
N GLY A 1180 -11.14 -16.15 8.05
CA GLY A 1180 -10.47 -15.00 8.65
C GLY A 1180 -11.45 -14.03 9.29
N GLU A 1181 -10.97 -12.85 9.64
CA GLU A 1181 -11.71 -11.95 10.52
C GLU A 1181 -12.86 -11.18 9.87
N ALA A 1182 -12.88 -11.09 8.54
CA ALA A 1182 -13.90 -10.33 7.83
C ALA A 1182 -15.32 -10.81 8.20
N ILE A 1183 -15.53 -12.12 8.29
CA ILE A 1183 -16.84 -12.70 8.65
C ILE A 1183 -17.27 -12.34 10.08
N LEU A 1184 -16.31 -12.32 11.02
CA LEU A 1184 -16.57 -11.92 12.41
C LEU A 1184 -16.95 -10.45 12.50
N SER A 1185 -16.21 -9.58 11.82
CA SER A 1185 -16.50 -8.14 11.81
C SER A 1185 -17.84 -7.83 11.16
N ILE A 1186 -18.17 -8.51 10.05
CA ILE A 1186 -19.45 -8.33 9.35
C ILE A 1186 -20.61 -8.84 10.23
N GLY A 1187 -20.53 -10.08 10.72
CA GLY A 1187 -21.59 -10.67 11.51
C GLY A 1187 -21.79 -9.98 12.86
N GLY A 1188 -20.70 -9.58 13.53
CA GLY A 1188 -20.77 -8.86 14.80
C GLY A 1188 -21.42 -7.49 14.67
N ALA A 1189 -21.08 -6.74 13.62
CA ALA A 1189 -21.72 -5.44 13.35
C ALA A 1189 -23.23 -5.60 13.07
N LEU A 1190 -23.61 -6.64 12.32
CA LEU A 1190 -25.01 -6.93 12.03
C LEU A 1190 -25.79 -7.39 13.27
N ALA A 1191 -25.18 -8.24 14.12
CA ALA A 1191 -25.75 -8.68 15.38
C ALA A 1191 -26.01 -7.48 16.30
N PHE A 1192 -25.01 -6.60 16.49
CA PHE A 1192 -25.18 -5.38 17.29
C PHE A 1192 -26.32 -4.50 16.77
N ALA A 1193 -26.40 -4.29 15.46
CA ALA A 1193 -27.51 -3.55 14.86
C ALA A 1193 -28.89 -4.19 15.14
N LYS A 1194 -29.01 -5.51 14.99
CA LYS A 1194 -30.25 -6.26 15.23
C LYS A 1194 -30.70 -6.20 16.70
N GLU A 1195 -29.73 -6.24 17.61
CA GLU A 1195 -29.93 -6.14 19.06
C GLU A 1195 -30.21 -4.71 19.54
N GLY A 1196 -30.17 -3.71 18.67
CA GLY A 1196 -30.53 -2.33 19.00
C GLY A 1196 -29.39 -1.55 19.66
N TYR A 1197 -28.13 -1.89 19.35
CA TYR A 1197 -27.01 -1.00 19.64
C TYR A 1197 -27.19 0.31 18.88
N ASN A 1198 -26.80 1.42 19.52
CA ASN A 1198 -27.08 2.75 19.00
C ASN A 1198 -26.07 3.21 17.94
N GLY A 1199 -24.94 2.50 17.79
CA GLY A 1199 -23.97 2.67 16.72
C GLY A 1199 -22.91 1.56 16.73
N VAL A 1200 -22.18 1.44 15.62
CA VAL A 1200 -21.07 0.48 15.48
C VAL A 1200 -19.81 1.18 14.96
N VAL A 1201 -18.68 0.90 15.59
CA VAL A 1201 -17.35 1.33 15.16
C VAL A 1201 -16.59 0.13 14.62
N ASN A 1202 -16.03 0.26 13.42
CA ASN A 1202 -15.13 -0.73 12.83
C ASN A 1202 -13.68 -0.22 12.93
N SER A 1203 -12.92 -0.78 13.88
CA SER A 1203 -11.52 -0.43 14.15
C SER A 1203 -10.59 -1.20 13.21
N MET A 1204 -9.80 -0.52 12.38
CA MET A 1204 -8.99 -1.20 11.37
C MET A 1204 -7.59 -0.61 11.17
N PRO A 1205 -6.56 -1.45 10.92
CA PRO A 1205 -5.31 -0.99 10.38
C PRO A 1205 -5.50 -0.46 8.96
N PHE A 1206 -4.74 0.57 8.60
CA PHE A 1206 -4.67 1.04 7.23
C PHE A 1206 -4.25 -0.09 6.28
N THR A 1207 -4.95 -0.25 5.14
CA THR A 1207 -4.76 -1.31 4.12
C THR A 1207 -4.98 -2.75 4.60
N CYS A 1208 -5.54 -2.97 5.79
CA CYS A 1208 -5.92 -4.31 6.24
C CYS A 1208 -6.95 -4.93 5.27
N MET A 1209 -6.64 -6.07 4.65
CA MET A 1209 -7.54 -6.66 3.65
C MET A 1209 -8.87 -7.14 4.28
N PRO A 1210 -8.88 -7.93 5.38
CA PRO A 1210 -10.13 -8.36 6.01
C PRO A 1210 -11.02 -7.18 6.44
N SER A 1211 -10.46 -6.15 7.07
CA SER A 1211 -11.24 -4.99 7.51
C SER A 1211 -11.75 -4.14 6.35
N THR A 1212 -10.99 -4.05 5.25
CA THR A 1212 -11.43 -3.37 4.02
C THR A 1212 -12.60 -4.13 3.37
N ILE A 1213 -12.54 -5.47 3.34
CA ILE A 1213 -13.65 -6.32 2.88
C ILE A 1213 -14.89 -6.10 3.76
N ALA A 1214 -14.72 -6.11 5.09
CA ALA A 1214 -15.81 -5.85 6.02
C ALA A 1214 -16.42 -4.46 5.81
N SER A 1215 -15.59 -3.42 5.66
CA SER A 1215 -16.04 -2.05 5.37
C SER A 1215 -16.80 -1.95 4.05
N ALA A 1216 -16.31 -2.61 2.98
CA ALA A 1216 -16.95 -2.61 1.66
C ALA A 1216 -18.41 -3.07 1.72
N ILE A 1217 -18.68 -4.06 2.58
CA ILE A 1217 -19.98 -4.70 2.77
C ILE A 1217 -20.81 -3.92 3.81
N LEU A 1218 -20.24 -3.62 4.99
CA LEU A 1218 -20.94 -2.98 6.10
C LEU A 1218 -21.37 -1.54 5.79
N LYS A 1219 -20.56 -0.78 5.04
CA LYS A 1219 -20.94 0.57 4.59
C LYS A 1219 -22.25 0.58 3.80
N VAL A 1220 -22.62 -0.52 3.15
CA VAL A 1220 -23.88 -0.66 2.41
C VAL A 1220 -24.98 -1.17 3.34
N HIS A 1221 -24.71 -2.25 4.08
CA HIS A 1221 -25.72 -2.99 4.85
C HIS A 1221 -26.09 -2.36 6.20
N MET A 1222 -25.25 -1.49 6.77
CA MET A 1222 -25.51 -0.83 8.05
C MET A 1222 -26.33 0.46 7.93
N ARG A 1223 -26.40 1.06 6.73
CA ARG A 1223 -26.99 2.41 6.52
C ARG A 1223 -28.40 2.58 7.07
N SER A 1224 -29.24 1.56 6.92
CA SER A 1224 -30.63 1.57 7.37
C SER A 1224 -30.83 0.99 8.77
N LYS A 1225 -29.75 0.50 9.41
CA LYS A 1225 -29.82 -0.26 10.66
C LYS A 1225 -29.29 0.52 11.86
N ALA A 1226 -28.09 1.09 11.75
CA ALA A 1226 -27.47 1.89 12.80
C ALA A 1226 -26.37 2.81 12.24
N PRO A 1227 -26.05 3.93 12.92
CA PRO A 1227 -24.83 4.68 12.67
C PRO A 1227 -23.61 3.77 12.64
N PHE A 1228 -22.77 3.93 11.61
CA PHE A 1228 -21.58 3.12 11.38
C PHE A 1228 -20.40 4.01 10.99
N VAL A 1229 -19.24 3.81 11.60
CA VAL A 1229 -18.01 4.55 11.29
C VAL A 1229 -16.81 3.61 11.22
N ASP A 1230 -15.99 3.79 10.19
CA ASP A 1230 -14.69 3.13 10.08
C ASP A 1230 -13.62 4.02 10.77
N MET A 1231 -12.85 3.42 11.68
CA MET A 1231 -11.75 4.06 12.39
C MET A 1231 -10.43 3.43 11.94
N ILE A 1232 -9.64 4.20 11.19
CA ILE A 1232 -8.43 3.70 10.53
C ILE A 1232 -7.17 4.11 11.33
N TYR A 1233 -6.28 3.15 11.58
CA TYR A 1233 -5.06 3.33 12.37
C TYR A 1233 -3.80 2.91 11.59
N ASP A 1234 -2.77 3.73 11.66
CA ASP A 1234 -1.46 3.53 11.01
C ASP A 1234 -0.28 4.02 11.86
N GLY A 1235 -0.55 4.40 13.12
CA GLY A 1235 0.43 5.02 14.03
C GLY A 1235 0.49 6.54 13.99
N SER A 1236 -0.25 7.20 13.09
CA SER A 1236 -0.40 8.66 13.10
C SER A 1236 -1.61 9.12 13.93
N ILE A 1237 -1.50 10.28 14.56
CA ILE A 1237 -2.63 10.96 15.22
C ILE A 1237 -3.40 11.68 14.11
N MET A 1238 -4.62 11.24 13.81
CA MET A 1238 -5.43 11.87 12.77
C MET A 1238 -6.12 13.13 13.33
N PRO A 1239 -5.87 14.34 12.78
CA PRO A 1239 -6.39 15.59 13.34
C PRO A 1239 -7.92 15.64 13.46
N ASN A 1240 -8.64 15.07 12.47
CA ASN A 1240 -10.11 15.11 12.43
C ASN A 1240 -10.78 13.93 13.16
N ARG A 1241 -10.02 13.08 13.85
CA ARG A 1241 -10.57 11.87 14.46
C ARG A 1241 -11.59 12.17 15.54
N GLU A 1242 -11.29 13.10 16.43
CA GLU A 1242 -12.20 13.53 17.49
C GLU A 1242 -13.50 14.08 16.92
N THR A 1243 -13.40 14.92 15.87
CA THR A 1243 -14.56 15.45 15.16
C THR A 1243 -15.42 14.35 14.52
N ASN A 1244 -14.80 13.34 13.91
CA ASN A 1244 -15.51 12.21 13.32
C ASN A 1244 -16.22 11.38 14.40
N LEU A 1245 -15.55 11.07 15.50
CA LEU A 1245 -16.13 10.34 16.63
C LEU A 1245 -17.23 11.14 17.32
N ALA A 1246 -17.07 12.46 17.48
CA ALA A 1246 -18.08 13.34 18.06
C ALA A 1246 -19.35 13.38 17.18
N THR A 1247 -19.18 13.47 15.86
CA THR A 1247 -20.29 13.40 14.90
C THR A 1247 -21.00 12.05 14.96
N PHE A 1248 -20.24 10.96 15.01
CA PHE A 1248 -20.78 9.60 15.17
C PHE A 1248 -21.52 9.44 16.50
N ALA A 1249 -20.95 9.91 17.61
CA ALA A 1249 -21.58 9.85 18.93
C ALA A 1249 -22.88 10.67 18.97
N PHE A 1250 -22.91 11.82 18.29
CA PHE A 1250 -24.14 12.60 18.12
C PHE A 1250 -25.21 11.82 17.35
N GLN A 1251 -24.86 11.18 16.23
CA GLN A 1251 -25.78 10.32 15.48
C GLN A 1251 -26.28 9.13 16.33
N ALA A 1252 -25.41 8.55 17.15
CA ALA A 1252 -25.78 7.47 18.07
C ALA A 1252 -26.73 7.94 19.17
N ARG A 1253 -26.59 9.18 19.68
CA ARG A 1253 -27.56 9.79 20.62
C ARG A 1253 -28.93 9.99 19.96
N GLN A 1254 -28.97 10.53 18.75
CA GLN A 1254 -30.23 10.65 18.00
C GLN A 1254 -30.88 9.28 17.75
N ASN A 1255 -30.07 8.26 17.46
CA ASN A 1255 -30.56 6.90 17.29
C ASN A 1255 -31.14 6.31 18.59
N LEU A 1256 -30.50 6.60 19.74
CA LEU A 1256 -31.01 6.26 21.07
C LEU A 1256 -32.32 6.97 21.40
N GLU A 1257 -32.44 8.27 21.07
CA GLU A 1257 -33.67 9.03 21.30
C GLU A 1257 -34.84 8.50 20.46
N LYS A 1258 -34.57 8.12 19.21
CA LYS A 1258 -35.58 7.63 18.27
C LYS A 1258 -36.05 6.20 18.54
N HIS A 1259 -35.13 5.29 18.84
CA HIS A 1259 -35.44 3.86 18.93
C HIS A 1259 -35.30 3.28 20.35
N GLY A 1260 -34.84 4.09 21.31
CA GLY A 1260 -34.53 3.64 22.67
C GLY A 1260 -33.31 2.71 22.72
N ARG A 1261 -33.20 2.03 23.86
CA ARG A 1261 -32.27 0.93 24.08
C ARG A 1261 -33.12 -0.32 24.29
N LYS A 1262 -32.95 -1.35 23.48
CA LYS A 1262 -33.55 -2.66 23.79
C LYS A 1262 -32.93 -3.17 25.10
N ALA A 1263 -33.80 -3.59 26.01
CA ALA A 1263 -33.54 -3.74 27.45
C ALA A 1263 -32.78 -5.01 27.81
#